data_AF-A0AA39HD27-F1
#
_entry.id   AF-A0AA39HD27-F1
#
_cell.length_a   1.000
_cell.length_b   1.000
_cell.length_c   1.000
_cell.angle_alpha   90.00
_cell.angle_beta   90.00
_cell.angle_gamma   90.00
#
_symmetry.space_group_name_H-M   'P 1'
#
loop_
_entity.id
_entity.type
_entity.pdbx_description
1 polymer ?
#
loop_
_entity_poly.entity_id
_entity_poly.type
_entity_poly.pdbx_seq_one_letter_code
_entity_poly.pdbx_strand_id
1 'polypeptide(L)'
;MTRVHSKFRILSVSRCLSTERISPSRIRCAIEEVKESIGQKKGKLIGIAIEKCPLAVVLMLGILESGNAFIFIPSEAESYVQVLCKRFKVNRLIRRCEMPNSERISVDSNVLWVKRCSDFRMPWNSPISYAIQTSGTTGKPKTVHVTWDCIYANISDFRDRFFVTDSDVILQLTSLTFDPSMVEILLAAETGAELVIFTEDIGLPTLSAQPALLAKLISQIRPTFLQMTPSCLVQLKHDFLADLLGPRSAVRVLILGGEAFPLNLVNSVRSPENRTRVFNVYGVTEVSCWASVQEIGFGEKKICAGEPIIDTELLIDDVEVVIDGKRFCFVDFGMEKAIPHRTGDLGHYSNGEIVVIGRNKPNAILPSTEVEDLVLKEFSQVLLAKIVFDRNFAVLFYKSEEHLDSEIMEAIVAHLPSNKRPGLVCHVDDWPVTKNGKVDDEALLLEARKQIQLESSDSVKSIFKEYGVSLEEDKEETFQNLGFTSLQATELLFKLAPLIEEEMVGEVHRLLLSDEGKVADLLKVLDYGSLKDSERKASVSDLQLVEEENSCELLWESDLKKCIDASPVVLDGLVFIGSHAGIFTVVNLETGEVKLRLNVEGRIEKTCGFCEKYVAFGTYKGKLYVLDRSSLEMSAVFNVGEEVIKCTPVFDKSNKLYCGSHDRQLVKFNIEDNSVDYRVPVNGAIVSTPLLLNNETLAVATLNGFVYLVDQNSGEIRAETCLKSPVFAPVIPFPSCGFIVTTVTGMIALYSHSFKELSRIDLQAHHYDSPCVVSDSDLVSCGQNGTIHVVHFNGVQFELRKTILWKDSLLVRAPVIADDFLLVSSTAGTVVCIRKEILLADGTRSPSAKKLLQLEGEAFGTAVVVKTGTGYKLVVGSAAVVFDISGLQERMNDVKRLSICGIMVPPSTPSSVRPLDVDTVVYNFVKRTKPELLLEMFGKNRCRELEQGDHRFDRSSFLSALEKIREDSKEEKCEAGETSERKEPSNTSKRSKVTITPELAVFDYFYERQNSQALKLLFDEEARKDYGRKVDRMGIHMPSVFRMYAYHRRLRLKHENKECTEIWKCQLCKKEFRGIGYGTLLMNHIGVHERIPIPCVIDGCEKILHYPGGLFHHLKRTHVRYVEHLTAQQFYRYKKSQKRFYKKAKKLYDKYFPPESFIRFNDTKMTCTSRDFEDPKCRECGEIVDHSIARRVHTAQHLGLVYNCVFDGCDVQLILSHLSPHYNKKHKTKIADLNEQQMFAHKRMKLEYGKIMKEAVPKYFPYKTAANNEEIQD
;
A
#
# COMPACT_ATOMS: atom_id res chain seq x y z
N MET A 1 -38.33 -15.43 -3.30
CA MET A 1 -39.46 -14.78 -2.58
C MET A 1 -40.20 -13.80 -3.49
N THR A 2 -41.50 -13.60 -3.23
CA THR A 2 -42.28 -12.47 -3.77
C THR A 2 -42.93 -11.62 -2.68
N ARG A 3 -43.15 -12.16 -1.48
CA ARG A 3 -43.56 -11.46 -0.24
C ARG A 3 -43.01 -12.16 1.00
N VAL A 4 -42.85 -11.43 2.09
CA VAL A 4 -42.56 -11.97 3.44
C VAL A 4 -43.76 -12.75 4.01
N HIS A 5 -43.50 -13.84 4.74
CA HIS A 5 -44.55 -14.71 5.29
C HIS A 5 -45.43 -14.01 6.35
N SER A 6 -46.73 -14.31 6.32
CA SER A 6 -47.78 -13.61 7.09
C SER A 6 -47.59 -13.62 8.62
N LYS A 7 -46.86 -14.61 9.15
CA LYS A 7 -46.60 -14.82 10.58
C LYS A 7 -45.19 -14.42 11.06
N PHE A 8 -44.33 -13.95 10.14
CA PHE A 8 -42.95 -13.55 10.44
C PHE A 8 -42.90 -12.51 11.56
N ARG A 9 -42.01 -12.73 12.54
CA ARG A 9 -41.84 -11.92 13.75
C ARG A 9 -40.37 -11.61 13.95
N ILE A 10 -40.11 -10.47 14.59
CA ILE A 10 -38.77 -10.11 15.05
C ILE A 10 -38.80 -9.95 16.56
N LEU A 11 -37.86 -10.58 17.26
CA LEU A 11 -37.57 -10.33 18.67
C LEU A 11 -36.26 -9.55 18.74
N SER A 12 -36.36 -8.25 18.99
CA SER A 12 -35.19 -7.42 19.29
C SER A 12 -34.66 -7.75 20.68
N VAL A 13 -33.35 -7.84 20.84
CA VAL A 13 -32.68 -8.01 22.13
C VAL A 13 -31.53 -7.01 22.26
N SER A 14 -31.45 -6.30 23.39
CA SER A 14 -30.36 -5.36 23.67
C SER A 14 -29.15 -6.03 24.35
N ARG A 15 -28.02 -5.31 24.48
CA ARG A 15 -26.89 -5.74 25.34
C ARG A 15 -27.29 -6.01 26.78
N CYS A 16 -28.28 -5.29 27.30
CA CYS A 16 -28.82 -5.48 28.65
C CYS A 16 -29.82 -6.65 28.74
N LEU A 17 -30.01 -7.40 27.65
CA LEU A 17 -30.95 -8.53 27.52
C LEU A 17 -32.43 -8.15 27.77
N SER A 18 -32.76 -6.86 27.65
CA SER A 18 -34.15 -6.42 27.47
C SER A 18 -34.64 -6.79 26.06
N THR A 19 -35.92 -7.12 25.93
CA THR A 19 -36.50 -7.66 24.69
C THR A 19 -37.71 -6.85 24.21
N GLU A 20 -37.82 -6.66 22.90
CA GLU A 20 -38.99 -6.06 22.24
C GLU A 20 -39.45 -6.99 21.10
N ARG A 21 -40.68 -7.49 21.16
CA ARG A 21 -41.27 -8.32 20.08
C ARG A 21 -42.07 -7.45 19.12
N ILE A 22 -41.59 -7.35 17.89
CA ILE A 22 -42.24 -6.58 16.81
C ILE A 22 -43.27 -7.47 16.10
N SER A 23 -44.49 -6.96 15.94
CA SER A 23 -45.60 -7.73 15.38
C SER A 23 -45.53 -7.88 13.85
N PRO A 24 -46.11 -8.94 13.26
CA PRO A 24 -46.14 -9.11 11.80
C PRO A 24 -46.85 -7.97 11.05
N SER A 25 -47.79 -7.27 11.70
CA SER A 25 -48.45 -6.09 11.13
C SER A 25 -47.53 -4.87 11.10
N ARG A 26 -46.78 -4.60 12.17
CA ARG A 26 -45.81 -3.49 12.24
C ARG A 26 -44.65 -3.72 11.25
N ILE A 27 -44.14 -4.94 11.15
CA ILE A 27 -43.13 -5.32 10.15
C ILE A 27 -43.64 -5.09 8.72
N ARG A 28 -44.88 -5.49 8.40
CA ARG A 28 -45.46 -5.25 7.06
C ARG A 28 -45.68 -3.78 6.75
N CYS A 29 -46.15 -2.99 7.71
CA CYS A 29 -46.35 -1.54 7.54
C CYS A 29 -45.02 -0.87 7.15
N ALA A 30 -43.97 -1.14 7.93
CA ALA A 30 -42.64 -0.60 7.69
C ALA A 30 -42.00 -1.11 6.38
N ILE A 31 -42.29 -2.34 5.94
CA ILE A 31 -41.88 -2.85 4.61
C ILE A 31 -42.54 -2.05 3.48
N GLU A 32 -43.83 -1.72 3.56
CA GLU A 32 -44.50 -0.88 2.56
C GLU A 32 -44.00 0.57 2.59
N GLU A 33 -43.80 1.17 3.78
CA GLU A 33 -43.18 2.49 3.94
C GLU A 33 -41.81 2.60 3.24
N VAL A 34 -40.98 1.54 3.32
CA VAL A 34 -39.70 1.44 2.60
C VAL A 34 -39.90 1.33 1.09
N LYS A 35 -40.88 0.53 0.62
CA LYS A 35 -41.18 0.33 -0.81
C LYS A 35 -41.68 1.62 -1.47
N GLU A 36 -42.52 2.38 -0.77
CA GLU A 36 -42.97 3.71 -1.19
C GLU A 36 -41.82 4.71 -1.21
N SER A 37 -41.04 4.79 -0.12
CA SER A 37 -39.93 5.73 0.05
C SER A 37 -38.79 5.57 -0.99
N ILE A 38 -38.45 4.33 -1.34
CA ILE A 38 -37.33 4.04 -2.27
C ILE A 38 -37.80 4.07 -3.73
N GLY A 39 -39.03 3.63 -3.97
CA GLY A 39 -39.69 3.59 -5.27
C GLY A 39 -39.38 2.32 -6.09
N GLN A 40 -40.40 1.78 -6.74
CA GLN A 40 -40.35 0.57 -7.56
C GLN A 40 -39.56 0.79 -8.87
N LYS A 41 -38.23 0.70 -8.83
CA LYS A 41 -37.34 0.86 -9.98
C LYS A 41 -36.31 -0.27 -10.07
N LYS A 42 -36.75 -1.39 -10.64
CA LYS A 42 -35.98 -2.65 -10.70
C LYS A 42 -34.50 -2.46 -11.08
N GLY A 43 -33.61 -3.11 -10.34
CA GLY A 43 -32.19 -3.21 -10.68
C GLY A 43 -31.26 -2.08 -10.23
N LYS A 44 -31.64 -1.27 -9.23
CA LYS A 44 -30.68 -0.42 -8.49
C LYS A 44 -30.07 -1.18 -7.30
N LEU A 45 -28.86 -0.78 -6.91
CA LEU A 45 -28.20 -1.22 -5.68
C LEU A 45 -28.32 -0.15 -4.58
N ILE A 46 -28.89 -0.50 -3.45
CA ILE A 46 -29.17 0.40 -2.31
C ILE A 46 -28.20 0.07 -1.16
N GLY A 47 -27.39 1.06 -0.74
CA GLY A 47 -26.52 0.91 0.42
C GLY A 47 -27.30 1.12 1.72
N ILE A 48 -27.14 0.21 2.68
CA ILE A 48 -27.67 0.35 4.04
C ILE A 48 -26.46 0.53 4.97
N ALA A 49 -26.28 1.73 5.52
CA ALA A 49 -25.22 2.02 6.50
C ALA A 49 -25.85 2.37 7.87
N ILE A 50 -26.41 1.34 8.47
CA ILE A 50 -27.08 1.30 9.78
C ILE A 50 -26.57 0.06 10.50
N GLU A 51 -26.41 0.17 11.81
CA GLU A 51 -25.99 -0.92 12.70
C GLU A 51 -27.00 -2.08 12.75
N LYS A 52 -26.55 -3.25 13.23
CA LYS A 52 -27.36 -4.47 13.29
C LYS A 52 -28.51 -4.29 14.29
N CYS A 53 -29.73 -4.19 13.76
CA CYS A 53 -30.97 -3.95 14.50
C CYS A 53 -32.19 -4.39 13.67
N PRO A 54 -33.40 -4.44 14.23
CA PRO A 54 -34.62 -4.76 13.48
C PRO A 54 -34.88 -3.87 12.25
N LEU A 55 -34.56 -2.57 12.36
CA LEU A 55 -34.76 -1.61 11.27
C LEU A 55 -33.89 -1.94 10.05
N ALA A 56 -32.67 -2.44 10.26
CA ALA A 56 -31.78 -2.88 9.19
C ALA A 56 -32.38 -4.06 8.40
N VAL A 57 -33.03 -5.02 9.08
CA VAL A 57 -33.73 -6.15 8.45
C VAL A 57 -35.01 -5.70 7.74
N VAL A 58 -35.79 -4.80 8.33
CA VAL A 58 -37.00 -4.23 7.70
C VAL A 58 -36.65 -3.48 6.41
N LEU A 59 -35.59 -2.66 6.44
CA LEU A 59 -35.07 -1.97 5.24
C LEU A 59 -34.64 -2.95 4.16
N MET A 60 -33.90 -4.00 4.54
CA MET A 60 -33.47 -5.06 3.63
C MET A 60 -34.67 -5.70 2.91
N LEU A 61 -35.68 -6.13 3.67
CA LEU A 61 -36.87 -6.79 3.12
C LEU A 61 -37.71 -5.84 2.25
N GLY A 62 -37.86 -4.56 2.62
CA GLY A 62 -38.53 -3.55 1.80
C GLY A 62 -37.78 -3.22 0.50
N ILE A 63 -36.46 -3.14 0.53
CA ILE A 63 -35.63 -2.98 -0.68
C ILE A 63 -35.84 -4.17 -1.62
N LEU A 64 -35.77 -5.40 -1.09
CA LEU A 64 -36.00 -6.63 -1.85
C LEU A 64 -37.41 -6.68 -2.47
N GLU A 65 -38.47 -6.43 -1.70
CA GLU A 65 -39.85 -6.40 -2.23
C GLU A 65 -40.10 -5.25 -3.22
N SER A 66 -39.33 -4.16 -3.18
CA SER A 66 -39.39 -3.09 -4.19
C SER A 66 -38.74 -3.46 -5.54
N GLY A 67 -38.12 -4.64 -5.63
CA GLY A 67 -37.40 -5.12 -6.82
C GLY A 67 -35.99 -4.54 -6.98
N ASN A 68 -35.44 -3.95 -5.91
CA ASN A 68 -34.08 -3.42 -5.84
C ASN A 68 -33.16 -4.43 -5.14
N ALA A 69 -31.86 -4.32 -5.37
CA ALA A 69 -30.83 -5.03 -4.61
C ALA A 69 -30.31 -4.14 -3.48
N PHE A 70 -29.74 -4.73 -2.42
CA PHE A 70 -29.07 -3.97 -1.35
C PHE A 70 -27.61 -4.40 -1.13
N ILE A 71 -26.87 -3.60 -0.38
CA ILE A 71 -25.58 -3.96 0.23
C ILE A 71 -25.50 -3.34 1.63
N PHE A 72 -25.18 -4.15 2.63
CA PHE A 72 -24.82 -3.63 3.95
C PHE A 72 -23.42 -3.02 3.90
N ILE A 73 -23.29 -1.82 4.43
CA ILE A 73 -22.05 -1.04 4.49
C ILE A 73 -21.80 -0.74 5.96
N PRO A 74 -20.58 -0.98 6.51
CA PRO A 74 -20.26 -0.65 7.89
C PRO A 74 -20.64 0.81 8.19
N SER A 75 -21.38 1.03 9.29
CA SER A 75 -21.87 2.36 9.72
C SER A 75 -20.78 3.26 10.32
N GLU A 76 -19.54 3.03 9.92
CA GLU A 76 -18.30 3.70 10.31
C GLU A 76 -18.24 5.13 9.70
N ALA A 77 -17.07 5.77 9.76
CA ALA A 77 -16.88 7.16 9.35
C ALA A 77 -17.37 7.45 7.91
N GLU A 78 -17.99 8.63 7.70
CA GLU A 78 -18.57 9.06 6.40
C GLU A 78 -17.56 8.98 5.24
N SER A 79 -16.27 9.20 5.49
CA SER A 79 -15.19 9.03 4.51
C SER A 79 -15.10 7.60 3.96
N TYR A 80 -15.15 6.61 4.85
CA TYR A 80 -15.13 5.18 4.50
C TYR A 80 -16.41 4.76 3.79
N VAL A 81 -17.57 5.18 4.30
CA VAL A 81 -18.89 4.93 3.70
C VAL A 81 -18.97 5.49 2.26
N GLN A 82 -18.43 6.70 2.01
CA GLN A 82 -18.35 7.28 0.67
C GLN A 82 -17.42 6.50 -0.27
N VAL A 83 -16.25 6.05 0.22
CA VAL A 83 -15.33 5.21 -0.56
C VAL A 83 -16.00 3.90 -0.98
N LEU A 84 -16.70 3.23 -0.07
CA LEU A 84 -17.45 2.01 -0.35
C LEU A 84 -18.61 2.24 -1.33
N CYS A 85 -19.41 3.30 -1.14
CA CYS A 85 -20.48 3.65 -2.08
C CYS A 85 -19.96 3.87 -3.51
N LYS A 86 -18.82 4.57 -3.67
CA LYS A 86 -18.16 4.84 -4.95
C LYS A 86 -17.54 3.58 -5.57
N ARG A 87 -17.09 2.63 -4.75
CA ARG A 87 -16.58 1.31 -5.15
C ARG A 87 -17.71 0.44 -5.70
N PHE A 88 -18.74 0.18 -4.89
CA PHE A 88 -19.84 -0.73 -5.20
C PHE A 88 -20.87 -0.18 -6.19
N LYS A 89 -20.76 1.09 -6.59
CA LYS A 89 -21.72 1.80 -7.48
C LYS A 89 -23.13 1.88 -6.88
N VAL A 90 -23.20 2.13 -5.58
CA VAL A 90 -24.46 2.38 -4.86
C VAL A 90 -25.25 3.50 -5.54
N ASN A 91 -26.56 3.29 -5.71
CA ASN A 91 -27.46 4.26 -6.30
C ASN A 91 -28.07 5.21 -5.27
N ARG A 92 -28.55 4.66 -4.15
CA ARG A 92 -29.05 5.38 -2.98
C ARG A 92 -28.39 4.79 -1.72
N LEU A 93 -27.99 5.63 -0.77
CA LEU A 93 -27.48 5.24 0.54
C LEU A 93 -28.48 5.65 1.62
N ILE A 94 -28.79 4.74 2.55
CA ILE A 94 -29.69 4.96 3.69
C ILE A 94 -28.88 4.98 4.99
N ARG A 95 -29.07 6.01 5.82
CA ARG A 95 -28.49 6.15 7.17
C ARG A 95 -29.52 6.69 8.17
N ARG A 96 -29.21 6.57 9.47
CA ARG A 96 -29.92 7.28 10.57
C ARG A 96 -29.54 8.77 10.65
N CYS A 97 -28.28 9.12 10.36
CA CYS A 97 -27.78 10.50 10.38
C CYS A 97 -28.10 11.27 9.08
N GLU A 98 -28.23 12.59 9.19
CA GLU A 98 -28.45 13.48 8.04
C GLU A 98 -27.21 13.52 7.12
N MET A 99 -27.45 13.62 5.82
CA MET A 99 -26.39 13.71 4.82
C MET A 99 -26.65 14.87 3.84
N PRO A 100 -25.61 15.58 3.37
CA PRO A 100 -25.77 16.61 2.33
C PRO A 100 -26.48 16.06 1.10
N ASN A 101 -27.53 16.76 0.66
CA ASN A 101 -28.41 16.40 -0.46
C ASN A 101 -29.05 15.00 -0.32
N SER A 102 -29.63 14.72 0.85
CA SER A 102 -30.41 13.50 1.10
C SER A 102 -31.90 13.77 1.35
N GLU A 103 -32.73 12.81 0.95
CA GLU A 103 -34.18 12.84 1.11
C GLU A 103 -34.53 12.22 2.49
N ARG A 104 -35.24 12.95 3.35
CA ARG A 104 -35.72 12.42 4.64
C ARG A 104 -36.91 11.50 4.41
N ILE A 105 -36.88 10.30 4.99
CA ILE A 105 -37.98 9.33 4.98
C ILE A 105 -38.34 8.93 6.43
N SER A 106 -39.49 8.29 6.62
CA SER A 106 -39.84 7.66 7.90
C SER A 106 -40.20 6.19 7.68
N VAL A 107 -39.73 5.34 8.60
CA VAL A 107 -39.94 3.88 8.57
C VAL A 107 -40.13 3.41 10.01
N ASP A 108 -41.29 2.84 10.34
CA ASP A 108 -41.65 2.42 11.71
C ASP A 108 -41.41 3.53 12.76
N SER A 109 -41.87 4.75 12.48
CA SER A 109 -41.59 5.98 13.26
C SER A 109 -40.11 6.39 13.38
N ASN A 110 -39.15 5.61 12.87
CA ASN A 110 -37.75 6.01 12.80
C ASN A 110 -37.58 7.06 11.69
N VAL A 111 -36.69 8.03 11.90
CA VAL A 111 -36.27 8.99 10.88
C VAL A 111 -35.02 8.47 10.20
N LEU A 112 -35.04 8.42 8.88
CA LEU A 112 -33.91 7.97 8.05
C LEU A 112 -33.66 8.95 6.91
N TRP A 113 -32.44 8.92 6.38
CA TRP A 113 -31.99 9.81 5.31
C TRP A 113 -31.47 9.02 4.13
N VAL A 114 -31.92 9.39 2.92
CA VAL A 114 -31.66 8.68 1.67
C VAL A 114 -30.89 9.57 0.70
N LYS A 115 -29.57 9.39 0.64
CA LYS A 115 -28.67 10.15 -0.26
C LYS A 115 -28.63 9.49 -1.63
N ARG A 116 -28.80 10.25 -2.73
CA ARG A 116 -28.55 9.73 -4.09
C ARG A 116 -27.05 9.74 -4.37
N CYS A 117 -26.47 8.57 -4.62
CA CYS A 117 -25.03 8.38 -4.77
C CYS A 117 -24.59 8.17 -6.23
N SER A 118 -25.42 7.52 -7.06
CA SER A 118 -25.17 7.39 -8.50
C SER A 118 -26.40 6.95 -9.29
N ASP A 119 -26.37 7.13 -10.61
CA ASP A 119 -27.34 6.54 -11.55
C ASP A 119 -26.73 5.39 -12.37
N PHE A 120 -25.69 4.74 -11.83
CA PHE A 120 -25.14 3.53 -12.42
C PHE A 120 -26.22 2.45 -12.55
N ARG A 121 -26.34 1.84 -13.74
CA ARG A 121 -27.19 0.66 -13.93
C ARG A 121 -26.29 -0.57 -13.93
N MET A 122 -26.68 -1.61 -13.21
CA MET A 122 -25.98 -2.89 -13.24
C MET A 122 -25.95 -3.40 -14.70
N PRO A 123 -24.83 -3.95 -15.20
CA PRO A 123 -24.70 -4.32 -16.62
C PRO A 123 -25.40 -5.64 -16.98
N TRP A 124 -26.04 -6.31 -16.02
CA TRP A 124 -26.68 -7.61 -16.18
C TRP A 124 -28.20 -7.48 -16.08
N ASN A 125 -28.94 -8.19 -16.94
CA ASN A 125 -30.41 -8.27 -16.89
C ASN A 125 -30.94 -9.26 -15.82
N SER A 126 -30.07 -9.85 -15.00
CA SER A 126 -30.42 -10.82 -13.97
C SER A 126 -30.91 -10.14 -12.68
N PRO A 127 -31.89 -10.71 -11.96
CA PRO A 127 -32.39 -10.13 -10.73
C PRO A 127 -31.39 -10.32 -9.58
N ILE A 128 -30.53 -9.33 -9.36
CA ILE A 128 -29.65 -9.27 -8.18
C ILE A 128 -30.51 -9.11 -6.92
N SER A 129 -30.22 -9.90 -5.89
CA SER A 129 -30.84 -9.79 -4.56
C SER A 129 -29.98 -8.90 -3.65
N TYR A 130 -28.68 -9.17 -3.56
CA TYR A 130 -27.77 -8.40 -2.73
C TYR A 130 -26.35 -8.37 -3.32
N ALA A 131 -25.53 -7.48 -2.80
CA ALA A 131 -24.09 -7.49 -3.01
C ALA A 131 -23.36 -7.52 -1.67
N ILE A 132 -22.18 -8.16 -1.63
CA ILE A 132 -21.36 -8.29 -0.43
C ILE A 132 -19.87 -8.23 -0.78
N GLN A 133 -19.01 -7.99 0.21
CA GLN A 133 -17.57 -7.87 0.01
C GLN A 133 -16.80 -8.99 0.69
N THR A 134 -15.82 -9.58 0.00
CA THR A 134 -14.93 -10.61 0.55
C THR A 134 -13.47 -10.26 0.35
N SER A 135 -12.60 -10.77 1.23
CA SER A 135 -11.15 -10.76 1.03
C SER A 135 -10.78 -11.69 -0.12
N GLY A 136 -10.44 -11.13 -1.28
CA GLY A 136 -10.01 -11.92 -2.42
C GLY A 136 -8.67 -12.60 -2.17
N THR A 137 -8.48 -13.79 -2.75
CA THR A 137 -7.26 -14.63 -2.67
C THR A 137 -5.97 -13.96 -3.17
N THR A 138 -6.08 -12.74 -3.72
CA THR A 138 -4.95 -11.89 -4.17
C THR A 138 -4.64 -10.74 -3.20
N GLY A 139 -5.19 -10.77 -1.99
CA GLY A 139 -5.09 -9.70 -0.98
C GLY A 139 -5.93 -8.45 -1.29
N LYS A 140 -6.61 -8.40 -2.44
CA LYS A 140 -7.52 -7.32 -2.82
C LYS A 140 -8.97 -7.72 -2.54
N PRO A 141 -9.76 -6.91 -1.80
CA PRO A 141 -11.18 -7.19 -1.62
C PRO A 141 -11.93 -7.21 -2.95
N LYS A 142 -12.86 -8.15 -3.10
CA LYS A 142 -13.75 -8.31 -4.26
C LYS A 142 -15.21 -8.17 -3.84
N THR A 143 -16.05 -7.73 -4.76
CA THR A 143 -17.51 -7.63 -4.56
C THR A 143 -18.17 -8.85 -5.19
N VAL A 144 -19.13 -9.47 -4.53
CA VAL A 144 -19.95 -10.54 -5.11
C VAL A 144 -21.39 -10.05 -5.17
N HIS A 145 -21.97 -10.02 -6.36
CA HIS A 145 -23.37 -9.68 -6.62
C HIS A 145 -24.15 -10.98 -6.77
N VAL A 146 -25.01 -11.26 -5.79
CA VAL A 146 -25.74 -12.53 -5.66
C VAL A 146 -27.12 -12.39 -6.31
N THR A 147 -27.46 -13.30 -7.21
CA THR A 147 -28.79 -13.36 -7.84
C THR A 147 -29.82 -13.96 -6.87
N TRP A 148 -31.10 -13.63 -7.09
CA TRP A 148 -32.19 -14.23 -6.33
C TRP A 148 -32.21 -15.76 -6.39
N ASP A 149 -31.91 -16.33 -7.56
CA ASP A 149 -31.94 -17.78 -7.78
C ASP A 149 -30.85 -18.50 -6.95
N CYS A 150 -29.66 -17.90 -6.84
CA CYS A 150 -28.55 -18.44 -6.03
C CYS A 150 -28.85 -18.52 -4.53
N ILE A 151 -29.42 -17.46 -3.95
CA ILE A 151 -29.73 -17.45 -2.52
C ILE A 151 -30.99 -18.29 -2.24
N TYR A 152 -31.99 -18.26 -3.12
CA TYR A 152 -33.22 -19.03 -2.91
C TYR A 152 -33.00 -20.55 -2.89
N ALA A 153 -31.97 -21.06 -3.59
CA ALA A 153 -31.55 -22.45 -3.47
C ALA A 153 -31.20 -22.85 -2.02
N ASN A 154 -30.44 -22.01 -1.30
CA ASN A 154 -30.16 -22.23 0.13
C ASN A 154 -31.46 -22.22 0.94
N ILE A 155 -32.33 -21.23 0.72
CA ILE A 155 -33.55 -21.03 1.54
C ILE A 155 -34.56 -22.17 1.34
N SER A 156 -34.76 -22.64 0.11
CA SER A 156 -35.69 -23.75 -0.15
C SER A 156 -35.13 -25.08 0.37
N ASP A 157 -33.85 -25.39 0.12
CA ASP A 157 -33.22 -26.61 0.62
C ASP A 157 -33.24 -26.64 2.16
N PHE A 158 -32.87 -25.54 2.82
CA PHE A 158 -32.83 -25.48 4.29
C PHE A 158 -34.22 -25.50 4.92
N ARG A 159 -35.24 -24.89 4.29
CA ARG A 159 -36.64 -25.01 4.72
C ARG A 159 -37.07 -26.47 4.77
N ASP A 160 -36.78 -27.21 3.71
CA ASP A 160 -37.31 -28.57 3.51
C ASP A 160 -36.46 -29.62 4.24
N ARG A 161 -35.13 -29.57 4.14
CA ARG A 161 -34.16 -30.47 4.82
C ARG A 161 -34.19 -30.36 6.34
N PHE A 162 -34.42 -29.16 6.86
CA PHE A 162 -34.46 -28.87 8.29
C PHE A 162 -35.88 -28.67 8.84
N PHE A 163 -36.92 -28.82 8.00
CA PHE A 163 -38.33 -28.66 8.38
C PHE A 163 -38.60 -27.36 9.17
N VAL A 164 -38.25 -26.20 8.61
CA VAL A 164 -38.34 -24.91 9.30
C VAL A 164 -39.75 -24.31 9.15
N THR A 165 -40.30 -23.81 10.26
CA THR A 165 -41.72 -23.46 10.41
C THR A 165 -41.93 -22.13 11.15
N ASP A 166 -43.18 -21.66 11.20
CA ASP A 166 -43.60 -20.51 12.01
C ASP A 166 -43.52 -20.70 13.53
N SER A 167 -43.26 -21.94 13.99
CA SER A 167 -42.99 -22.30 15.39
C SER A 167 -41.53 -22.12 15.80
N ASP A 168 -40.62 -21.91 14.84
CA ASP A 168 -39.19 -21.82 15.08
C ASP A 168 -38.73 -20.45 15.59
N VAL A 169 -37.57 -20.46 16.24
CA VAL A 169 -36.86 -19.29 16.76
C VAL A 169 -35.43 -19.33 16.22
N ILE A 170 -35.13 -18.48 15.25
CA ILE A 170 -33.82 -18.38 14.59
C ILE A 170 -33.02 -17.26 15.23
N LEU A 171 -31.84 -17.56 15.79
CA LEU A 171 -30.94 -16.50 16.27
C LEU A 171 -30.16 -15.90 15.09
N GLN A 172 -30.33 -14.60 14.86
CA GLN A 172 -29.56 -13.84 13.88
C GLN A 172 -28.17 -13.52 14.47
N LEU A 173 -27.29 -14.53 14.51
CA LEU A 173 -25.96 -14.42 15.10
C LEU A 173 -24.96 -13.75 14.15
N THR A 174 -24.99 -14.09 12.86
CA THR A 174 -23.97 -13.66 11.89
C THR A 174 -23.96 -12.14 11.68
N SER A 175 -22.80 -11.57 11.31
CA SER A 175 -22.71 -10.16 10.90
C SER A 175 -23.49 -9.92 9.60
N LEU A 176 -24.19 -8.79 9.50
CA LEU A 176 -24.91 -8.38 8.28
C LEU A 176 -23.96 -8.14 7.08
N THR A 177 -22.65 -8.01 7.32
CA THR A 177 -21.63 -7.90 6.27
C THR A 177 -21.02 -9.25 5.86
N PHE A 178 -21.54 -10.38 6.36
CA PHE A 178 -21.14 -11.73 5.97
C PHE A 178 -22.36 -12.56 5.53
N ASP A 179 -22.26 -13.29 4.43
CA ASP A 179 -23.42 -13.76 3.65
C ASP A 179 -24.30 -14.83 4.33
N PRO A 180 -23.83 -15.69 5.26
CA PRO A 180 -24.73 -16.59 5.98
C PRO A 180 -25.82 -15.88 6.81
N SER A 181 -25.66 -14.59 7.14
CA SER A 181 -26.75 -13.80 7.74
C SER A 181 -27.99 -13.71 6.83
N MET A 182 -27.80 -13.80 5.51
CA MET A 182 -28.90 -13.82 4.54
C MET A 182 -29.71 -15.11 4.64
N VAL A 183 -29.06 -16.23 4.98
CA VAL A 183 -29.73 -17.50 5.25
C VAL A 183 -30.59 -17.37 6.51
N GLU A 184 -30.04 -16.86 7.62
CA GLU A 184 -30.78 -16.64 8.88
C GLU A 184 -32.05 -15.79 8.67
N ILE A 185 -31.90 -14.64 8.00
CA ILE A 185 -32.98 -13.66 7.84
C ILE A 185 -34.04 -14.15 6.84
N LEU A 186 -33.62 -14.65 5.66
CA LEU A 186 -34.56 -15.05 4.62
C LEU A 186 -35.25 -16.39 4.93
N LEU A 187 -34.58 -17.31 5.63
CA LEU A 187 -35.22 -18.57 6.09
C LEU A 187 -36.33 -18.29 7.10
N ALA A 188 -36.12 -17.36 8.03
CA ALA A 188 -37.17 -16.90 8.94
C ALA A 188 -38.32 -16.18 8.19
N ALA A 189 -37.98 -15.32 7.23
CA ALA A 189 -38.97 -14.55 6.46
C ALA A 189 -39.79 -15.40 5.45
N GLU A 190 -39.26 -16.53 4.95
CA GLU A 190 -39.99 -17.49 4.09
C GLU A 190 -40.97 -18.34 4.92
N THR A 191 -40.54 -18.78 6.10
CA THR A 191 -41.27 -19.75 6.94
C THR A 191 -42.21 -19.10 7.97
N GLY A 192 -41.95 -17.84 8.32
CA GLY A 192 -42.63 -17.13 9.41
C GLY A 192 -42.09 -17.41 10.80
N ALA A 193 -40.92 -18.04 10.91
CA ALA A 193 -40.22 -18.20 12.18
C ALA A 193 -39.99 -16.84 12.87
N GLU A 194 -39.75 -16.85 14.17
CA GLU A 194 -39.34 -15.66 14.91
C GLU A 194 -37.83 -15.45 14.78
N LEU A 195 -37.42 -14.34 14.16
CA LEU A 195 -36.03 -13.95 14.02
C LEU A 195 -35.59 -13.13 15.25
N VAL A 196 -34.64 -13.66 16.00
CA VAL A 196 -34.08 -12.98 17.18
C VAL A 196 -32.89 -12.16 16.74
N ILE A 197 -32.99 -10.83 16.85
CA ILE A 197 -31.94 -9.90 16.47
C ILE A 197 -31.33 -9.31 17.74
N PHE A 198 -30.11 -9.72 18.06
CA PHE A 198 -29.28 -9.01 19.02
C PHE A 198 -28.82 -7.69 18.39
N THR A 199 -29.14 -6.57 19.04
CA THR A 199 -28.81 -5.23 18.57
C THR A 199 -27.38 -4.87 18.94
N GLU A 200 -26.58 -4.42 17.96
CA GLU A 200 -25.16 -4.12 18.14
C GLU A 200 -24.88 -2.62 18.01
N ASP A 201 -24.36 -2.00 19.08
CA ASP A 201 -23.96 -0.59 19.09
C ASP A 201 -22.61 -0.36 18.38
N ILE A 202 -22.46 0.83 17.78
CA ILE A 202 -21.25 1.23 17.05
C ILE A 202 -20.04 1.28 18.00
N GLY A 203 -18.93 0.68 17.58
CA GLY A 203 -17.65 0.70 18.30
C GLY A 203 -17.47 -0.38 19.38
N LEU A 204 -18.49 -1.19 19.64
CA LEU A 204 -18.41 -2.30 20.61
C LEU A 204 -18.28 -3.67 19.90
N PRO A 205 -17.77 -4.73 20.57
CA PRO A 205 -17.62 -6.06 19.97
C PRO A 205 -18.95 -6.67 19.51
N THR A 206 -18.90 -7.51 18.47
CA THR A 206 -20.06 -8.28 17.98
C THR A 206 -20.45 -9.38 18.98
N LEU A 207 -21.67 -9.91 18.89
CA LEU A 207 -22.11 -11.00 19.75
C LEU A 207 -21.23 -12.27 19.62
N SER A 208 -20.72 -12.55 18.42
CA SER A 208 -19.87 -13.71 18.14
C SER A 208 -18.49 -13.68 18.83
N ALA A 209 -18.08 -12.51 19.32
CA ALA A 209 -16.83 -12.30 20.08
C ALA A 209 -17.09 -12.11 21.59
N GLN A 210 -18.27 -12.48 22.09
CA GLN A 210 -18.67 -12.37 23.49
C GLN A 210 -19.30 -13.70 23.96
N PRO A 211 -18.53 -14.81 24.07
CA PRO A 211 -19.07 -16.15 24.31
C PRO A 211 -19.93 -16.26 25.58
N ALA A 212 -19.56 -15.57 26.66
CA ALA A 212 -20.35 -15.54 27.89
C ALA A 212 -21.73 -14.85 27.71
N LEU A 213 -21.81 -13.81 26.88
CA LEU A 213 -23.06 -13.13 26.54
C LEU A 213 -23.91 -13.97 25.57
N LEU A 214 -23.27 -14.63 24.59
CA LEU A 214 -23.92 -15.56 23.67
C LEU A 214 -24.52 -16.76 24.41
N ALA A 215 -23.79 -17.39 25.33
CA ALA A 215 -24.29 -18.46 26.18
C ALA A 215 -25.51 -18.01 27.00
N LYS A 216 -25.42 -16.85 27.67
CA LYS A 216 -26.52 -16.27 28.45
C LYS A 216 -27.75 -15.97 27.58
N LEU A 217 -27.55 -15.44 26.37
CA LEU A 217 -28.61 -15.17 25.40
C LEU A 217 -29.30 -16.46 24.95
N ILE A 218 -28.53 -17.50 24.58
CA ILE A 218 -29.08 -18.79 24.17
C ILE A 218 -29.87 -19.44 25.31
N SER A 219 -29.36 -19.40 26.56
CA SER A 219 -30.10 -19.89 27.74
C SER A 219 -31.41 -19.15 28.00
N GLN A 220 -31.44 -17.82 27.82
CA GLN A 220 -32.62 -17.00 28.08
C GLN A 220 -33.67 -17.08 26.95
N ILE A 221 -33.23 -17.07 25.69
CA ILE A 221 -34.09 -17.03 24.50
C ILE A 221 -34.51 -18.43 24.05
N ARG A 222 -33.68 -19.45 24.31
CA ARG A 222 -33.89 -20.85 23.92
C ARG A 222 -34.23 -21.03 22.42
N PRO A 223 -33.37 -20.53 21.51
CA PRO A 223 -33.59 -20.64 20.06
C PRO A 223 -33.65 -22.11 19.60
N THR A 224 -34.46 -22.38 18.57
CA THR A 224 -34.60 -23.73 17.99
C THR A 224 -33.59 -24.00 16.87
N PHE A 225 -33.15 -22.93 16.19
CA PHE A 225 -32.22 -22.99 15.07
C PHE A 225 -31.02 -22.07 15.35
N LEU A 226 -29.81 -22.64 15.26
CA LEU A 226 -28.55 -21.91 15.35
C LEU A 226 -27.70 -22.16 14.09
N GLN A 227 -27.16 -21.08 13.54
CA GLN A 227 -26.07 -21.12 12.56
C GLN A 227 -24.89 -20.34 13.17
N MET A 228 -23.70 -20.93 13.15
CA MET A 228 -22.48 -20.28 13.62
C MET A 228 -21.22 -20.83 12.92
N THR A 229 -20.10 -20.14 13.08
CA THR A 229 -18.79 -20.69 12.74
C THR A 229 -18.34 -21.71 13.79
N PRO A 230 -17.56 -22.74 13.40
CA PRO A 230 -16.82 -23.59 14.34
C PRO A 230 -16.15 -22.81 15.47
N SER A 231 -15.42 -21.75 15.15
CA SER A 231 -14.66 -20.97 16.14
C SER A 231 -15.54 -20.19 17.12
N CYS A 232 -16.79 -19.88 16.77
CA CYS A 232 -17.75 -19.28 17.70
C CYS A 232 -18.33 -20.34 18.66
N LEU A 233 -18.49 -21.59 18.20
CA LEU A 233 -18.88 -22.71 19.07
C LEU A 233 -17.82 -23.00 20.14
N VAL A 234 -16.54 -23.14 19.76
CA VAL A 234 -15.49 -23.63 20.69
C VAL A 234 -14.96 -22.55 21.66
N GLN A 235 -15.40 -21.30 21.52
CA GLN A 235 -15.25 -20.27 22.56
C GLN A 235 -16.24 -20.45 23.72
N LEU A 236 -17.31 -21.23 23.55
CA LEU A 236 -18.26 -21.52 24.62
C LEU A 236 -17.65 -22.53 25.61
N LYS A 237 -17.97 -22.39 26.90
CA LYS A 237 -17.47 -23.30 27.95
C LYS A 237 -17.99 -24.73 27.74
N HIS A 238 -17.18 -25.73 28.08
CA HIS A 238 -17.51 -27.15 27.90
C HIS A 238 -18.86 -27.54 28.55
N ASP A 239 -19.11 -27.10 29.80
CA ASP A 239 -20.40 -27.31 30.48
C ASP A 239 -21.60 -26.76 29.70
N PHE A 240 -21.45 -25.56 29.12
CA PHE A 240 -22.51 -24.94 28.32
C PHE A 240 -22.70 -25.67 26.98
N LEU A 241 -21.63 -26.19 26.39
CA LEU A 241 -21.72 -27.03 25.20
C LEU A 241 -22.39 -28.38 25.49
N ALA A 242 -22.17 -28.96 26.68
CA ALA A 242 -22.85 -30.15 27.16
C ALA A 242 -24.35 -29.91 27.45
N ASP A 243 -24.73 -28.72 27.93
CA ASP A 243 -26.15 -28.30 28.02
C ASP A 243 -26.77 -28.07 26.62
N LEU A 244 -26.04 -27.37 25.74
CA LEU A 244 -26.46 -27.03 24.36
C LEU A 244 -26.65 -28.27 23.49
N LEU A 245 -25.83 -29.30 23.71
CA LEU A 245 -25.91 -30.61 23.05
C LEU A 245 -26.32 -31.73 24.02
N GLY A 246 -27.10 -31.36 25.06
CA GLY A 246 -27.67 -32.27 26.05
C GLY A 246 -29.19 -32.51 25.87
N PRO A 247 -29.79 -33.41 26.68
CA PRO A 247 -31.21 -33.80 26.56
C PRO A 247 -32.22 -32.66 26.84
N ARG A 248 -31.76 -31.54 27.41
CA ARG A 248 -32.59 -30.38 27.76
C ARG A 248 -32.45 -29.19 26.81
N SER A 249 -31.68 -29.34 25.72
CA SER A 249 -31.52 -28.28 24.72
C SER A 249 -32.84 -27.92 24.06
N ALA A 250 -33.02 -26.65 23.71
CA ALA A 250 -34.11 -26.19 22.84
C ALA A 250 -33.70 -26.19 21.37
N VAL A 251 -32.40 -26.25 21.09
CA VAL A 251 -31.86 -26.28 19.73
C VAL A 251 -32.20 -27.64 19.13
N ARG A 252 -32.87 -27.63 17.99
CA ARG A 252 -33.15 -28.84 17.18
C ARG A 252 -32.26 -28.92 15.94
N VAL A 253 -31.69 -27.79 15.51
CA VAL A 253 -30.80 -27.68 14.36
C VAL A 253 -29.63 -26.76 14.72
N LEU A 254 -28.42 -27.31 14.66
CA LEU A 254 -27.16 -26.57 14.77
C LEU A 254 -26.38 -26.72 13.46
N ILE A 255 -26.11 -25.61 12.79
CA ILE A 255 -25.33 -25.54 11.55
C ILE A 255 -23.96 -24.92 11.86
N LEU A 256 -22.89 -25.65 11.55
CA LEU A 256 -21.51 -25.18 11.62
C LEU A 256 -20.94 -25.12 10.21
N GLY A 257 -20.29 -24.02 9.83
CA GLY A 257 -19.70 -23.90 8.50
C GLY A 257 -18.76 -22.74 8.28
N GLY A 258 -18.09 -22.77 7.12
CA GLY A 258 -17.13 -21.76 6.68
C GLY A 258 -15.71 -21.89 7.26
N GLU A 259 -15.49 -22.85 8.15
CA GLU A 259 -14.19 -23.30 8.69
C GLU A 259 -14.25 -24.84 8.83
N ALA A 260 -13.17 -25.50 9.25
CA ALA A 260 -13.17 -26.95 9.50
C ALA A 260 -14.12 -27.32 10.66
N PHE A 261 -14.82 -28.46 10.54
CA PHE A 261 -15.82 -28.88 11.53
C PHE A 261 -15.13 -29.52 12.76
N PRO A 262 -15.44 -29.11 14.00
CA PRO A 262 -14.74 -29.55 15.21
C PRO A 262 -15.31 -30.89 15.72
N LEU A 263 -15.08 -31.97 14.96
CA LEU A 263 -15.77 -33.26 15.15
C LEU A 263 -15.54 -33.86 16.54
N ASN A 264 -14.30 -33.81 17.05
CA ASN A 264 -13.96 -34.46 18.32
C ASN A 264 -14.62 -33.76 19.51
N LEU A 265 -14.64 -32.43 19.54
CA LEU A 265 -15.42 -31.65 20.50
C LEU A 265 -16.92 -31.96 20.41
N VAL A 266 -17.50 -31.94 19.20
CA VAL A 266 -18.93 -32.23 19.01
C VAL A 266 -19.27 -33.65 19.47
N ASN A 267 -18.35 -34.61 19.36
CA ASN A 267 -18.52 -35.96 19.90
C ASN A 267 -18.28 -36.06 21.43
N SER A 268 -17.47 -35.18 22.05
CA SER A 268 -17.22 -35.22 23.51
C SER A 268 -18.39 -34.64 24.32
N VAL A 269 -18.97 -33.52 23.88
CA VAL A 269 -20.06 -32.84 24.62
C VAL A 269 -21.46 -33.39 24.33
N ARG A 270 -21.66 -34.10 23.21
CA ARG A 270 -23.01 -34.49 22.76
C ARG A 270 -23.51 -35.69 23.55
N SER A 271 -24.66 -35.52 24.22
CA SER A 271 -25.35 -36.64 24.87
C SER A 271 -25.99 -37.59 23.84
N PRO A 272 -26.03 -38.92 24.09
CA PRO A 272 -26.84 -39.85 23.29
C PRO A 272 -28.35 -39.54 23.31
N GLU A 273 -28.83 -38.83 24.33
CA GLU A 273 -30.23 -38.42 24.47
C GLU A 273 -30.54 -37.08 23.77
N ASN A 274 -29.53 -36.43 23.18
CA ASN A 274 -29.67 -35.14 22.51
C ASN A 274 -30.51 -35.24 21.24
N ARG A 275 -31.41 -34.28 21.05
CA ARG A 275 -32.30 -34.16 19.88
C ARG A 275 -31.84 -33.13 18.85
N THR A 276 -30.71 -32.45 19.09
CA THR A 276 -30.08 -31.55 18.13
C THR A 276 -29.55 -32.33 16.94
N ARG A 277 -30.11 -32.07 15.75
CA ARG A 277 -29.49 -32.41 14.46
C ARG A 277 -28.35 -31.42 14.22
N VAL A 278 -27.14 -31.93 14.02
CA VAL A 278 -25.94 -31.10 13.83
C VAL A 278 -25.46 -31.27 12.39
N PHE A 279 -25.13 -30.18 11.71
CA PHE A 279 -24.74 -30.19 10.30
C PHE A 279 -23.41 -29.48 10.07
N ASN A 280 -22.59 -30.08 9.22
CA ASN A 280 -21.49 -29.39 8.55
C ASN A 280 -22.02 -28.78 7.25
N VAL A 281 -21.68 -27.52 6.96
CA VAL A 281 -21.99 -26.87 5.67
C VAL A 281 -20.75 -26.25 5.05
N TYR A 282 -20.55 -26.60 3.78
CA TYR A 282 -19.41 -26.14 2.97
C TYR A 282 -19.90 -25.23 1.83
N GLY A 283 -19.11 -24.23 1.46
CA GLY A 283 -19.42 -23.31 0.36
C GLY A 283 -18.55 -22.05 0.36
N VAL A 284 -18.71 -21.25 -0.69
CA VAL A 284 -18.03 -19.95 -0.87
C VAL A 284 -19.03 -18.89 -1.35
N THR A 285 -18.80 -17.64 -0.95
CA THR A 285 -19.66 -16.48 -1.28
C THR A 285 -19.96 -16.36 -2.78
N GLU A 286 -18.99 -16.71 -3.63
CA GLU A 286 -19.06 -16.70 -5.09
C GLU A 286 -20.13 -17.63 -5.69
N VAL A 287 -20.66 -18.59 -4.91
CA VAL A 287 -21.83 -19.42 -5.27
C VAL A 287 -23.03 -19.18 -4.35
N SER A 288 -23.01 -18.11 -3.55
CA SER A 288 -23.97 -17.72 -2.51
C SER A 288 -24.00 -18.67 -1.31
N CYS A 289 -23.32 -18.30 -0.22
CA CYS A 289 -23.31 -19.02 1.06
C CYS A 289 -22.85 -20.47 0.93
N TRP A 290 -23.78 -21.42 1.05
CA TRP A 290 -23.49 -22.84 1.16
C TRP A 290 -23.72 -23.55 -0.18
N ALA A 291 -22.86 -24.51 -0.49
CA ALA A 291 -22.91 -25.36 -1.67
C ALA A 291 -23.38 -26.79 -1.34
N SER A 292 -23.07 -27.28 -0.13
CA SER A 292 -23.37 -28.64 0.30
C SER A 292 -23.56 -28.77 1.82
N VAL A 293 -24.25 -29.84 2.25
CA VAL A 293 -24.64 -30.12 3.64
C VAL A 293 -24.35 -31.57 4.00
N GLN A 294 -23.68 -31.83 5.13
CA GLN A 294 -23.58 -33.15 5.74
C GLN A 294 -24.30 -33.14 7.10
N GLU A 295 -25.16 -34.11 7.38
CA GLU A 295 -25.66 -34.35 8.74
C GLU A 295 -24.65 -35.18 9.52
N ILE A 296 -24.31 -34.73 10.74
CA ILE A 296 -23.30 -35.34 11.58
C ILE A 296 -23.98 -36.27 12.58
N GLY A 297 -23.74 -37.58 12.41
CA GLY A 297 -24.25 -38.62 13.29
C GLY A 297 -23.73 -38.53 14.72
N PHE A 298 -24.31 -39.32 15.63
CA PHE A 298 -23.74 -39.50 16.97
C PHE A 298 -22.51 -40.41 16.87
N GLY A 299 -21.34 -39.97 17.36
CA GLY A 299 -20.09 -40.73 17.23
C GLY A 299 -19.58 -40.82 15.79
N GLU A 300 -19.93 -39.82 14.96
CA GLU A 300 -19.46 -39.70 13.57
C GLU A 300 -17.92 -39.63 13.54
N LYS A 301 -17.32 -40.19 12.47
CA LYS A 301 -15.86 -40.37 12.35
C LYS A 301 -15.25 -39.67 11.14
N LYS A 302 -16.07 -39.07 10.26
CA LYS A 302 -15.61 -38.47 9.01
C LYS A 302 -16.39 -37.19 8.67
N ILE A 303 -15.65 -36.14 8.33
CA ILE A 303 -16.21 -34.91 7.76
C ILE A 303 -16.02 -34.94 6.23
N CYS A 304 -17.10 -34.64 5.52
CA CYS A 304 -17.20 -34.53 4.07
C CYS A 304 -17.74 -33.15 3.70
N ALA A 305 -17.69 -32.80 2.40
CA ALA A 305 -18.46 -31.68 1.87
C ALA A 305 -19.98 -31.90 2.04
N GLY A 306 -20.43 -33.16 2.02
CA GLY A 306 -21.83 -33.55 2.13
C GLY A 306 -22.59 -33.57 0.80
N GLU A 307 -23.90 -33.66 0.87
CA GLU A 307 -24.79 -33.62 -0.29
C GLU A 307 -24.84 -32.20 -0.90
N PRO A 308 -24.80 -32.03 -2.23
CA PRO A 308 -25.06 -30.75 -2.85
C PRO A 308 -26.45 -30.18 -2.50
N ILE A 309 -26.51 -28.88 -2.25
CA ILE A 309 -27.77 -28.12 -2.18
C ILE A 309 -28.42 -28.10 -3.57
N ILE A 310 -29.75 -27.98 -3.62
CA ILE A 310 -30.50 -27.89 -4.89
C ILE A 310 -29.84 -26.95 -5.93
N ASP A 311 -29.84 -27.38 -7.20
CA ASP A 311 -29.20 -26.68 -8.33
C ASP A 311 -27.69 -26.42 -8.20
N THR A 312 -27.01 -27.20 -7.36
CA THR A 312 -25.55 -27.24 -7.19
C THR A 312 -25.00 -28.61 -7.55
N GLU A 313 -23.81 -28.66 -8.15
CA GLU A 313 -23.01 -29.87 -8.32
C GLU A 313 -21.64 -29.65 -7.66
N LEU A 314 -21.10 -30.65 -6.96
CA LEU A 314 -19.75 -30.61 -6.41
C LEU A 314 -18.91 -31.72 -7.05
N LEU A 315 -17.71 -31.36 -7.48
CA LEU A 315 -16.76 -32.25 -8.15
C LEU A 315 -15.31 -31.88 -7.78
N ILE A 316 -14.36 -32.72 -8.15
CA ILE A 316 -12.92 -32.47 -8.00
C ILE A 316 -12.28 -32.45 -9.39
N ASP A 317 -11.51 -31.40 -9.68
CA ASP A 317 -10.76 -31.22 -10.92
C ASP A 317 -9.25 -31.11 -10.60
N ASP A 318 -8.44 -32.03 -11.13
CA ASP A 318 -7.11 -32.44 -10.66
C ASP A 318 -7.07 -32.81 -9.15
N VAL A 319 -7.12 -31.80 -8.27
CA VAL A 319 -7.09 -31.88 -6.79
C VAL A 319 -7.91 -30.75 -6.12
N GLU A 320 -8.55 -29.90 -6.91
CA GLU A 320 -9.27 -28.70 -6.45
C GLU A 320 -10.78 -28.98 -6.42
N VAL A 321 -11.46 -28.55 -5.36
CA VAL A 321 -12.93 -28.63 -5.26
C VAL A 321 -13.54 -27.60 -6.21
N VAL A 322 -14.40 -28.07 -7.09
CA VAL A 322 -15.12 -27.28 -8.09
C VAL A 322 -16.63 -27.36 -7.80
N ILE A 323 -17.29 -26.21 -7.89
CA ILE A 323 -18.73 -26.08 -7.68
C ILE A 323 -19.39 -25.64 -9.00
N ASP A 324 -20.28 -26.47 -9.53
CA ASP A 324 -21.01 -26.27 -10.79
C ASP A 324 -22.53 -26.25 -10.52
N GLY A 325 -23.36 -26.23 -11.56
CA GLY A 325 -24.81 -26.21 -11.49
C GLY A 325 -25.43 -24.93 -12.05
N LYS A 326 -26.60 -24.51 -11.54
CA LYS A 326 -27.35 -23.35 -12.06
C LYS A 326 -27.09 -22.04 -11.30
N ARG A 327 -26.39 -22.11 -10.16
CA ARG A 327 -26.24 -21.03 -9.17
C ARG A 327 -25.07 -20.06 -9.46
N PHE A 328 -25.19 -19.22 -10.49
CA PHE A 328 -24.18 -18.21 -10.82
C PHE A 328 -24.38 -16.86 -10.08
N CYS A 329 -23.37 -16.43 -9.32
CA CYS A 329 -23.19 -15.03 -8.92
C CYS A 329 -22.30 -14.29 -9.95
N PHE A 330 -22.21 -12.96 -9.81
CA PHE A 330 -21.26 -12.12 -10.55
C PHE A 330 -20.19 -11.55 -9.62
N VAL A 331 -18.94 -11.44 -10.09
CA VAL A 331 -17.82 -10.87 -9.31
C VAL A 331 -17.41 -9.51 -9.86
N ASP A 332 -17.28 -8.54 -8.95
CA ASP A 332 -17.15 -7.10 -9.18
C ASP A 332 -18.09 -6.60 -10.30
N PHE A 333 -17.57 -6.27 -11.49
CA PHE A 333 -18.37 -5.81 -12.62
C PHE A 333 -18.06 -6.61 -13.91
N GLY A 334 -17.62 -7.87 -13.76
CA GLY A 334 -17.28 -8.75 -14.88
C GLY A 334 -18.47 -9.31 -15.66
N MET A 335 -18.20 -9.92 -16.81
CA MET A 335 -19.16 -10.77 -17.54
C MET A 335 -19.06 -12.26 -17.17
N GLU A 336 -18.13 -12.62 -16.28
CA GLU A 336 -17.93 -14.00 -15.86
C GLU A 336 -19.07 -14.44 -14.93
N LYS A 337 -19.93 -15.33 -15.45
CA LYS A 337 -20.76 -16.19 -14.60
C LYS A 337 -19.81 -17.05 -13.77
N ALA A 338 -19.99 -17.11 -12.45
CA ALA A 338 -19.03 -17.73 -11.56
C ALA A 338 -18.89 -19.27 -11.64
N ILE A 339 -19.58 -19.95 -12.57
CA ILE A 339 -19.68 -21.42 -12.69
C ILE A 339 -19.08 -21.94 -14.01
N PRO A 340 -18.33 -23.06 -14.01
CA PRO A 340 -17.83 -23.81 -12.84
C PRO A 340 -16.86 -22.99 -11.98
N HIS A 341 -17.07 -23.01 -10.67
CA HIS A 341 -16.29 -22.25 -9.70
C HIS A 341 -15.13 -23.08 -9.16
N ARG A 342 -13.89 -22.71 -9.49
CA ARG A 342 -12.68 -23.22 -8.85
C ARG A 342 -12.45 -22.47 -7.53
N THR A 343 -12.59 -23.18 -6.41
CA THR A 343 -12.71 -22.60 -5.05
C THR A 343 -11.37 -22.20 -4.42
N GLY A 344 -10.25 -22.75 -4.89
CA GLY A 344 -8.95 -22.73 -4.21
C GLY A 344 -8.84 -23.71 -3.03
N ASP A 345 -9.92 -24.42 -2.69
CA ASP A 345 -9.93 -25.47 -1.67
C ASP A 345 -9.52 -26.81 -2.31
N LEU A 346 -8.69 -27.60 -1.63
CA LEU A 346 -8.26 -28.92 -2.06
C LEU A 346 -9.22 -30.00 -1.55
N GLY A 347 -9.43 -31.04 -2.36
CA GLY A 347 -10.28 -32.16 -1.99
C GLY A 347 -9.89 -33.48 -2.65
N HIS A 348 -10.32 -34.58 -2.05
CA HIS A 348 -10.18 -35.93 -2.61
C HIS A 348 -11.48 -36.73 -2.45
N TYR A 349 -11.71 -37.71 -3.32
CA TYR A 349 -12.80 -38.66 -3.14
C TYR A 349 -12.42 -39.74 -2.13
N SER A 350 -13.28 -39.96 -1.15
CA SER A 350 -13.16 -41.01 -0.14
C SER A 350 -14.51 -41.71 0.00
N ASN A 351 -14.57 -43.00 -0.38
CA ASN A 351 -15.81 -43.79 -0.49
C ASN A 351 -16.91 -43.16 -1.37
N GLY A 352 -16.53 -42.39 -2.39
CA GLY A 352 -17.45 -41.69 -3.30
C GLY A 352 -17.85 -40.28 -2.84
N GLU A 353 -17.62 -39.94 -1.57
CA GLU A 353 -17.84 -38.60 -1.03
C GLU A 353 -16.62 -37.70 -1.24
N ILE A 354 -16.84 -36.39 -1.37
CA ILE A 354 -15.76 -35.39 -1.40
C ILE A 354 -15.36 -35.04 0.03
N VAL A 355 -14.08 -35.23 0.36
CA VAL A 355 -13.45 -34.74 1.61
C VAL A 355 -12.63 -33.51 1.28
N VAL A 356 -12.97 -32.37 1.90
CA VAL A 356 -12.24 -31.10 1.76
C VAL A 356 -11.07 -31.10 2.74
N ILE A 357 -9.87 -30.84 2.25
CA ILE A 357 -8.62 -30.93 3.03
C ILE A 357 -8.18 -29.55 3.53
N GLY A 358 -8.55 -28.47 2.83
CA GLY A 358 -8.13 -27.09 3.13
C GLY A 358 -7.55 -26.38 1.91
N ARG A 359 -7.07 -25.14 2.07
CA ARG A 359 -6.59 -24.32 0.94
C ARG A 359 -5.15 -24.58 0.58
N ASN A 360 -4.87 -24.56 -0.73
CA ASN A 360 -3.51 -24.58 -1.25
C ASN A 360 -2.83 -23.21 -1.00
N LYS A 361 -2.29 -22.99 0.21
CA LYS A 361 -1.39 -21.87 0.50
C LYS A 361 -0.07 -22.11 -0.26
N PRO A 362 0.26 -21.32 -1.31
CA PRO A 362 1.54 -21.50 -2.01
C PRO A 362 2.69 -21.27 -1.02
N ASN A 363 3.65 -22.21 -1.00
CA ASN A 363 4.78 -22.32 -0.07
C ASN A 363 4.49 -22.96 1.31
N ALA A 364 3.32 -23.59 1.54
CA ALA A 364 3.13 -24.39 2.76
C ALA A 364 4.09 -25.60 2.80
N ILE A 365 4.87 -25.71 3.87
CA ILE A 365 5.90 -26.78 4.05
C ILE A 365 5.31 -28.00 4.77
N LEU A 366 4.34 -27.80 5.68
CA LEU A 366 3.65 -28.86 6.42
C LEU A 366 2.21 -29.09 5.90
N PRO A 367 1.68 -30.33 5.98
CA PRO A 367 0.26 -30.63 5.75
C PRO A 367 -0.55 -30.26 7.00
N SER A 368 -0.91 -28.98 7.16
CA SER A 368 -1.49 -28.43 8.40
C SER A 368 -2.63 -29.27 9.00
N THR A 369 -3.65 -29.56 8.19
CA THR A 369 -4.87 -30.29 8.61
C THR A 369 -4.55 -31.70 9.12
N GLU A 370 -3.57 -32.38 8.51
CA GLU A 370 -3.16 -33.74 8.90
C GLU A 370 -2.42 -33.77 10.25
N VAL A 371 -1.88 -32.63 10.68
CA VAL A 371 -1.26 -32.46 12.01
C VAL A 371 -2.33 -32.04 13.04
N GLU A 372 -3.23 -31.14 12.66
CA GLU A 372 -4.38 -30.71 13.47
C GLU A 372 -5.27 -31.91 13.85
N ASP A 373 -5.67 -32.73 12.86
CA ASP A 373 -6.47 -33.95 13.06
C ASP A 373 -5.73 -34.97 13.94
N LEU A 374 -4.41 -35.13 13.78
CA LEU A 374 -3.61 -36.07 14.55
C LEU A 374 -3.52 -35.65 16.03
N VAL A 375 -3.30 -34.37 16.29
CA VAL A 375 -3.27 -33.83 17.67
C VAL A 375 -4.64 -33.97 18.34
N LEU A 376 -5.71 -33.57 17.66
CA LEU A 376 -7.09 -33.70 18.17
C LEU A 376 -7.50 -35.16 18.41
N LYS A 377 -6.88 -36.13 17.73
CA LYS A 377 -7.19 -37.56 17.84
C LYS A 377 -6.44 -38.25 18.98
N GLU A 378 -5.14 -38.00 19.15
CA GLU A 378 -4.36 -38.69 20.19
C GLU A 378 -4.42 -37.99 21.56
N PHE A 379 -4.76 -36.69 21.62
CA PHE A 379 -4.81 -35.90 22.86
C PHE A 379 -6.24 -35.48 23.20
N SER A 380 -6.97 -36.32 23.93
CA SER A 380 -8.39 -36.08 24.23
C SER A 380 -8.67 -34.87 25.12
N GLN A 381 -7.68 -34.32 25.81
CA GLN A 381 -7.79 -33.05 26.54
C GLN A 381 -7.82 -31.83 25.61
N VAL A 382 -7.44 -31.98 24.33
CA VAL A 382 -7.27 -30.88 23.37
C VAL A 382 -8.58 -30.65 22.61
N LEU A 383 -9.22 -29.51 22.89
CA LEU A 383 -10.49 -29.07 22.29
C LEU A 383 -10.32 -28.42 20.91
N LEU A 384 -9.16 -27.81 20.66
CA LEU A 384 -8.79 -27.18 19.38
C LEU A 384 -7.33 -27.44 19.06
N ALA A 385 -7.05 -27.61 17.77
CA ALA A 385 -5.72 -27.51 17.18
C ALA A 385 -5.85 -26.70 15.87
N LYS A 386 -4.89 -25.81 15.59
CA LYS A 386 -4.79 -25.09 14.31
C LYS A 386 -3.34 -24.72 14.01
N ILE A 387 -2.86 -25.00 12.81
CA ILE A 387 -1.58 -24.49 12.33
C ILE A 387 -1.78 -23.18 11.57
N VAL A 388 -1.19 -22.11 12.12
CA VAL A 388 -1.05 -20.83 11.43
C VAL A 388 0.39 -20.73 10.92
N PHE A 389 0.55 -20.23 9.70
CA PHE A 389 1.85 -20.00 9.09
C PHE A 389 2.17 -18.50 9.17
N ASP A 390 3.24 -18.15 9.88
CA ASP A 390 3.97 -16.92 9.58
C ASP A 390 4.79 -17.16 8.29
N ARG A 391 5.38 -16.10 7.72
CA ARG A 391 6.02 -16.11 6.40
C ARG A 391 7.10 -17.19 6.23
N ASN A 392 7.72 -17.62 7.33
CA ASN A 392 8.87 -18.51 7.35
C ASN A 392 8.68 -19.82 8.16
N PHE A 393 7.62 -19.97 8.96
CA PHE A 393 7.45 -21.10 9.88
C PHE A 393 5.97 -21.42 10.19
N ALA A 394 5.72 -22.62 10.72
CA ALA A 394 4.40 -23.11 11.13
C ALA A 394 4.28 -23.13 12.67
N VAL A 395 3.23 -22.51 13.22
CA VAL A 395 2.90 -22.52 14.65
C VAL A 395 1.63 -23.31 14.87
N LEU A 396 1.68 -24.31 15.74
CA LEU A 396 0.50 -25.05 16.20
C LEU A 396 -0.10 -24.38 17.42
N PHE A 397 -1.25 -23.74 17.25
CA PHE A 397 -2.07 -23.26 18.35
C PHE A 397 -3.00 -24.38 18.82
N TYR A 398 -3.15 -24.55 20.13
CA TYR A 398 -4.09 -25.50 20.71
C TYR A 398 -4.83 -24.94 21.92
N LYS A 399 -5.91 -25.60 22.34
CA LYS A 399 -6.66 -25.29 23.57
C LYS A 399 -7.04 -26.58 24.27
N SER A 400 -6.99 -26.59 25.60
CA SER A 400 -7.42 -27.69 26.45
C SER A 400 -8.58 -27.32 27.39
N GLU A 401 -9.18 -28.31 28.05
CA GLU A 401 -10.24 -28.10 29.06
C GLU A 401 -9.71 -27.43 30.33
N GLU A 402 -8.53 -27.84 30.79
CA GLU A 402 -7.79 -27.24 31.91
C GLU A 402 -6.52 -26.55 31.38
N HIS A 403 -6.05 -25.52 32.09
CA HIS A 403 -4.78 -24.85 31.80
C HIS A 403 -3.63 -25.74 32.30
N LEU A 404 -3.25 -26.70 31.45
CA LEU A 404 -2.22 -27.70 31.73
C LEU A 404 -0.85 -27.20 31.25
N ASP A 405 0.17 -27.46 32.07
CA ASP A 405 1.56 -27.02 31.87
C ASP A 405 2.28 -27.78 30.73
N SER A 406 3.60 -27.57 30.61
CA SER A 406 4.45 -28.00 29.48
C SER A 406 4.31 -29.46 29.06
N GLU A 407 3.92 -30.36 29.96
CA GLU A 407 3.72 -31.79 29.70
C GLU A 407 2.87 -32.09 28.45
N ILE A 408 1.78 -31.33 28.21
CA ILE A 408 0.96 -31.55 27.01
C ILE A 408 1.67 -31.08 25.73
N MET A 409 2.41 -29.96 25.78
CA MET A 409 3.17 -29.48 24.62
C MET A 409 4.32 -30.42 24.28
N GLU A 410 5.05 -30.90 25.29
CA GLU A 410 6.09 -31.92 25.15
C GLU A 410 5.53 -33.23 24.58
N ALA A 411 4.39 -33.70 25.10
CA ALA A 411 3.74 -34.92 24.61
C ALA A 411 3.26 -34.79 23.15
N ILE A 412 2.63 -33.65 22.78
CA ILE A 412 2.24 -33.34 21.40
C ILE A 412 3.45 -33.38 20.48
N VAL A 413 4.53 -32.66 20.83
CA VAL A 413 5.77 -32.62 20.05
C VAL A 413 6.40 -34.01 19.93
N ALA A 414 6.40 -34.79 21.01
CA ALA A 414 6.96 -36.15 21.01
C ALA A 414 6.20 -37.10 20.06
N HIS A 415 4.87 -37.04 20.06
CA HIS A 415 4.01 -37.93 19.29
C HIS A 415 3.98 -37.60 17.78
N LEU A 416 4.19 -36.34 17.41
CA LEU A 416 4.23 -35.93 16.00
C LEU A 416 5.48 -36.47 15.27
N PRO A 417 5.33 -37.08 14.07
CA PRO A 417 6.46 -37.49 13.23
C PRO A 417 7.38 -36.30 12.89
N SER A 418 8.68 -36.54 12.72
CA SER A 418 9.68 -35.47 12.53
C SER A 418 9.42 -34.56 11.33
N ASN A 419 8.82 -35.08 10.25
CA ASN A 419 8.41 -34.31 9.06
C ASN A 419 7.04 -33.61 9.21
N LYS A 420 6.41 -33.71 10.38
CA LYS A 420 5.09 -33.17 10.74
C LYS A 420 5.10 -32.33 12.02
N ARG A 421 6.26 -32.16 12.67
CA ARG A 421 6.39 -31.28 13.84
C ARG A 421 6.30 -29.81 13.41
N PRO A 422 5.43 -28.98 14.02
CA PRO A 422 5.44 -27.54 13.82
C PRO A 422 6.74 -26.94 14.39
N GLY A 423 7.05 -25.70 13.99
CA GLY A 423 8.23 -24.97 14.50
C GLY A 423 8.05 -24.42 15.92
N LEU A 424 6.80 -24.31 16.37
CA LEU A 424 6.40 -23.88 17.72
C LEU A 424 5.02 -24.48 18.06
N VAL A 425 4.75 -24.73 19.33
CA VAL A 425 3.42 -25.09 19.86
C VAL A 425 3.03 -24.06 20.93
N CYS A 426 1.79 -23.56 20.90
CA CYS A 426 1.28 -22.53 21.80
C CYS A 426 -0.11 -22.90 22.33
N HIS A 427 -0.33 -22.82 23.64
CA HIS A 427 -1.66 -22.93 24.25
C HIS A 427 -2.38 -21.58 24.20
N VAL A 428 -3.68 -21.54 23.87
CA VAL A 428 -4.47 -20.30 23.89
C VAL A 428 -5.85 -20.57 24.48
N ASP A 429 -6.16 -19.91 25.60
CA ASP A 429 -7.47 -19.95 26.25
C ASP A 429 -8.56 -19.25 25.41
N ASP A 430 -8.37 -17.96 25.14
CA ASP A 430 -9.33 -17.12 24.41
C ASP A 430 -8.91 -16.99 22.95
N TRP A 431 -9.50 -17.81 22.08
CA TRP A 431 -9.20 -17.81 20.65
C TRP A 431 -9.75 -16.55 19.97
N PRO A 432 -8.88 -15.67 19.43
CA PRO A 432 -9.32 -14.41 18.85
C PRO A 432 -10.12 -14.68 17.57
N VAL A 433 -11.27 -14.00 17.45
CA VAL A 433 -12.13 -14.10 16.26
C VAL A 433 -12.39 -12.75 15.62
N THR A 434 -12.42 -12.79 14.29
CA THR A 434 -12.80 -11.67 13.42
C THR A 434 -14.25 -11.22 13.65
N LYS A 435 -14.63 -10.03 13.12
CA LYS A 435 -16.04 -9.55 13.07
C LYS A 435 -17.02 -10.56 12.43
N ASN A 436 -16.53 -11.58 11.72
CA ASN A 436 -17.32 -12.64 11.07
C ASN A 436 -17.36 -13.96 11.88
N GLY A 437 -16.80 -14.00 13.09
CA GLY A 437 -16.80 -15.16 13.98
C GLY A 437 -15.77 -16.25 13.65
N LYS A 438 -14.95 -16.06 12.61
CA LYS A 438 -13.83 -16.96 12.23
C LYS A 438 -12.57 -16.64 13.00
N VAL A 439 -11.69 -17.62 13.23
CA VAL A 439 -10.37 -17.39 13.85
C VAL A 439 -9.62 -16.27 13.14
N ASP A 440 -8.99 -15.38 13.91
CA ASP A 440 -8.08 -14.37 13.39
C ASP A 440 -6.63 -14.90 13.45
N ASP A 441 -6.13 -15.35 12.29
CA ASP A 441 -4.77 -15.90 12.12
C ASP A 441 -3.67 -14.90 12.57
N GLU A 442 -3.87 -13.59 12.32
CA GLU A 442 -2.88 -12.55 12.67
C GLU A 442 -2.88 -12.28 14.19
N ALA A 443 -4.05 -12.30 14.82
CA ALA A 443 -4.16 -12.16 16.27
C ALA A 443 -3.61 -13.39 17.02
N LEU A 444 -3.77 -14.61 16.49
CA LEU A 444 -3.08 -15.79 17.04
C LEU A 444 -1.55 -15.66 16.95
N LEU A 445 -1.01 -15.25 15.79
CA LEU A 445 0.43 -15.00 15.65
C LEU A 445 0.94 -13.91 16.60
N LEU A 446 0.10 -12.91 16.93
CA LEU A 446 0.41 -11.92 17.96
C LEU A 446 0.43 -12.53 19.38
N GLU A 447 -0.42 -13.53 19.67
CA GLU A 447 -0.44 -14.20 20.98
C GLU A 447 0.79 -15.09 21.20
N ALA A 448 1.19 -15.90 20.21
CA ALA A 448 2.45 -16.67 20.27
C ALA A 448 3.66 -15.76 20.56
N ARG A 449 3.68 -14.55 19.97
CA ARG A 449 4.72 -13.54 20.20
C ARG A 449 4.67 -12.88 21.59
N LYS A 450 3.62 -13.10 22.39
CA LYS A 450 3.56 -12.70 23.81
C LYS A 450 3.96 -13.83 24.75
N GLN A 451 3.65 -15.08 24.39
CA GLN A 451 3.88 -16.25 25.25
C GLN A 451 5.34 -16.66 25.34
N ILE A 452 6.14 -16.35 24.31
CA ILE A 452 7.59 -16.41 24.40
C ILE A 452 8.06 -15.26 25.30
N GLN A 453 8.28 -15.59 26.58
CA GLN A 453 9.03 -14.73 27.49
C GLN A 453 10.48 -14.64 27.01
N LEU A 454 10.80 -13.55 26.32
CA LEU A 454 12.15 -13.01 26.30
C LEU A 454 12.30 -12.15 27.56
N GLU A 455 13.24 -12.49 28.44
CA GLU A 455 13.52 -11.63 29.59
C GLU A 455 14.16 -10.33 29.09
N SER A 456 14.02 -9.24 29.86
CA SER A 456 14.61 -7.94 29.48
C SER A 456 16.14 -7.90 29.49
N SER A 457 16.77 -9.01 29.86
CA SER A 457 18.21 -9.28 29.86
C SER A 457 18.67 -10.14 28.67
N ASP A 458 17.75 -10.65 27.84
CA ASP A 458 18.14 -11.58 26.79
C ASP A 458 18.91 -10.93 25.65
N SER A 459 20.11 -11.46 25.45
CA SER A 459 20.99 -11.17 24.33
C SER A 459 21.03 -12.40 23.44
N VAL A 460 21.45 -12.23 22.18
CA VAL A 460 21.70 -13.40 21.31
C VAL A 460 22.69 -14.39 21.95
N LYS A 461 23.62 -13.91 22.80
CA LYS A 461 24.54 -14.78 23.55
C LYS A 461 23.88 -15.57 24.70
N SER A 462 22.84 -15.06 25.37
CA SER A 462 22.12 -15.85 26.39
C SER A 462 21.26 -16.92 25.73
N ILE A 463 20.52 -16.55 24.68
CA ILE A 463 19.62 -17.48 23.96
C ILE A 463 20.40 -18.67 23.38
N PHE A 464 21.56 -18.46 22.73
CA PHE A 464 22.37 -19.59 22.25
C PHE A 464 22.91 -20.49 23.38
N LYS A 465 23.17 -19.91 24.55
CA LYS A 465 23.69 -20.63 25.72
C LYS A 465 22.64 -21.52 26.40
N GLU A 466 21.34 -21.22 26.26
CA GLU A 466 20.25 -22.12 26.69
C GLU A 466 20.34 -23.48 25.99
N TYR A 467 20.63 -23.48 24.68
CA TYR A 467 20.83 -24.68 23.87
C TYR A 467 22.26 -25.23 23.95
N GLY A 468 23.06 -24.78 24.92
CA GLY A 468 24.41 -25.28 25.19
C GLY A 468 25.52 -24.78 24.26
N VAL A 469 25.26 -23.80 23.38
CA VAL A 469 26.23 -23.33 22.39
C VAL A 469 26.94 -22.04 22.82
N SER A 470 28.26 -22.07 22.82
CA SER A 470 29.15 -20.94 23.05
C SER A 470 29.54 -20.30 21.71
N LEU A 471 28.84 -19.22 21.33
CA LEU A 471 29.11 -18.48 20.09
C LEU A 471 30.58 -18.04 19.93
N GLU A 472 31.34 -17.91 21.02
CA GLU A 472 32.73 -17.49 20.98
C GLU A 472 33.74 -18.65 20.85
N GLU A 473 33.37 -19.86 21.26
CA GLU A 473 34.27 -21.03 21.30
C GLU A 473 33.94 -22.00 20.16
N ASP A 474 32.65 -22.28 19.92
CA ASP A 474 32.16 -23.28 18.94
C ASP A 474 32.20 -22.78 17.48
N LYS A 475 32.93 -21.68 17.21
CA LYS A 475 32.93 -20.95 15.92
C LYS A 475 33.12 -21.85 14.70
N GLU A 476 34.00 -22.84 14.79
CA GLU A 476 34.32 -23.73 13.67
C GLU A 476 33.49 -25.02 13.64
N GLU A 477 32.64 -25.27 14.64
CA GLU A 477 31.73 -26.41 14.68
C GLU A 477 30.44 -26.14 13.90
N THR A 478 29.81 -27.23 13.46
CA THR A 478 28.50 -27.19 12.79
C THR A 478 27.37 -27.35 13.80
N PHE A 479 26.20 -26.76 13.53
CA PHE A 479 25.02 -26.95 14.38
C PHE A 479 24.64 -28.44 14.52
N GLN A 480 24.87 -29.24 13.48
CA GLN A 480 24.69 -30.69 13.50
C GLN A 480 25.63 -31.40 14.49
N ASN A 481 26.91 -31.02 14.56
CA ASN A 481 27.86 -31.55 15.56
C ASN A 481 27.50 -31.12 16.99
N LEU A 482 26.97 -29.90 17.14
CA LEU A 482 26.43 -29.35 18.39
C LEU A 482 25.07 -29.96 18.78
N GLY A 483 24.58 -30.98 18.05
CA GLY A 483 23.39 -31.75 18.39
C GLY A 483 22.05 -31.09 18.06
N PHE A 484 22.04 -29.99 17.29
CA PHE A 484 20.79 -29.31 16.93
C PHE A 484 19.88 -30.19 16.08
N THR A 485 18.71 -30.52 16.62
CA THR A 485 17.60 -31.02 15.81
C THR A 485 16.95 -29.90 15.01
N SER A 486 16.29 -30.24 13.90
CA SER A 486 15.55 -29.27 13.09
C SER A 486 14.43 -28.54 13.86
N LEU A 487 13.96 -29.13 14.98
CA LEU A 487 13.01 -28.50 15.89
C LEU A 487 13.69 -27.36 16.67
N GLN A 488 14.78 -27.65 17.39
CA GLN A 488 15.55 -26.66 18.15
C GLN A 488 16.05 -25.52 17.25
N ALA A 489 16.49 -25.84 16.02
CA ALA A 489 16.86 -24.86 15.01
C ALA A 489 15.72 -23.90 14.64
N THR A 490 14.47 -24.37 14.64
CA THR A 490 13.28 -23.55 14.31
C THR A 490 12.79 -22.76 15.53
N GLU A 491 12.83 -23.37 16.72
CA GLU A 491 12.46 -22.74 18.00
C GLU A 491 13.42 -21.59 18.35
N LEU A 492 14.73 -21.85 18.25
CA LEU A 492 15.78 -20.84 18.37
C LEU A 492 15.60 -19.70 17.35
N LEU A 493 15.31 -20.03 16.09
CA LEU A 493 15.01 -19.01 15.07
C LEU A 493 13.82 -18.13 15.49
N PHE A 494 12.79 -18.71 16.12
CA PHE A 494 11.65 -17.96 16.63
C PHE A 494 12.08 -17.02 17.78
N LYS A 495 12.87 -17.48 18.75
CA LYS A 495 13.43 -16.62 19.81
C LYS A 495 14.31 -15.49 19.25
N LEU A 496 15.03 -15.74 18.15
CA LEU A 496 15.92 -14.76 17.50
C LEU A 496 15.21 -13.78 16.56
N ALA A 497 14.09 -14.17 15.92
CA ALA A 497 13.39 -13.34 14.94
C ALA A 497 12.95 -11.95 15.47
N PRO A 498 12.53 -11.79 16.74
CA PRO A 498 12.34 -10.47 17.36
C PRO A 498 13.59 -9.60 17.42
N LEU A 499 14.81 -10.18 17.49
CA LEU A 499 16.08 -9.47 17.69
C LEU A 499 16.85 -9.16 16.39
N ILE A 500 16.57 -9.87 15.29
CA ILE A 500 17.23 -9.71 13.97
C ILE A 500 16.33 -9.03 12.93
N GLU A 501 16.88 -8.58 11.80
CA GLU A 501 16.08 -8.00 10.71
C GLU A 501 15.28 -9.06 9.92
N GLU A 502 14.13 -8.69 9.35
CA GLU A 502 13.23 -9.65 8.66
C GLU A 502 13.91 -10.35 7.47
N GLU A 503 14.79 -9.64 6.75
CA GLU A 503 15.54 -10.21 5.62
C GLU A 503 16.58 -11.27 6.04
N MET A 504 17.07 -11.22 7.29
CA MET A 504 18.08 -12.13 7.82
C MET A 504 17.51 -13.49 8.24
N VAL A 505 16.23 -13.55 8.61
CA VAL A 505 15.56 -14.76 9.15
C VAL A 505 15.74 -15.97 8.20
N GLY A 506 15.60 -15.77 6.89
CA GLY A 506 15.77 -16.83 5.88
C GLY A 506 17.22 -17.23 5.57
N GLU A 507 18.20 -16.47 6.07
CA GLU A 507 19.64 -16.80 5.99
C GLU A 507 20.05 -17.58 7.25
N VAL A 508 19.67 -17.07 8.43
CA VAL A 508 19.85 -17.73 9.74
C VAL A 508 19.21 -19.12 9.76
N HIS A 509 17.95 -19.25 9.32
CA HIS A 509 17.25 -20.53 9.23
C HIS A 509 17.99 -21.57 8.38
N ARG A 510 18.63 -21.12 7.29
CA ARG A 510 19.37 -22.00 6.38
C ARG A 510 20.67 -22.49 7.02
N LEU A 511 21.34 -21.65 7.80
CA LEU A 511 22.57 -22.02 8.50
C LEU A 511 22.29 -22.99 9.66
N LEU A 512 21.25 -22.74 10.45
CA LEU A 512 20.83 -23.62 11.55
C LEU A 512 20.34 -25.01 11.09
N LEU A 513 19.96 -25.16 9.82
CA LEU A 513 19.49 -26.42 9.21
C LEU A 513 20.46 -27.05 8.19
N SER A 514 21.67 -26.51 8.03
CA SER A 514 22.65 -26.99 7.05
C SER A 514 23.65 -27.95 7.69
N ASP A 515 23.92 -29.10 7.07
CA ASP A 515 24.95 -30.06 7.52
C ASP A 515 26.33 -29.40 7.62
N GLU A 516 26.66 -28.49 6.69
CA GLU A 516 27.88 -27.67 6.69
C GLU A 516 27.73 -26.31 7.42
N GLY A 517 26.60 -26.07 8.09
CA GLY A 517 26.27 -24.78 8.71
C GLY A 517 27.04 -24.53 10.00
N LYS A 518 28.02 -23.60 9.97
CA LYS A 518 28.88 -23.27 11.11
C LYS A 518 28.41 -22.08 11.94
N VAL A 519 28.78 -22.08 13.22
CA VAL A 519 28.56 -20.97 14.15
C VAL A 519 29.23 -19.67 13.66
N ALA A 520 30.45 -19.74 13.10
CA ALA A 520 31.13 -18.57 12.53
C ALA A 520 30.41 -17.98 11.31
N ASP A 521 29.72 -18.78 10.50
CA ASP A 521 28.96 -18.28 9.35
C ASP A 521 27.63 -17.65 9.78
N LEU A 522 27.01 -18.20 10.83
CA LEU A 522 25.89 -17.50 11.49
C LEU A 522 26.34 -16.16 12.09
N LEU A 523 27.47 -16.11 12.79
CA LEU A 523 27.98 -14.85 13.34
C LEU A 523 28.23 -13.81 12.24
N LYS A 524 28.77 -14.21 11.08
CA LYS A 524 28.93 -13.29 9.93
C LYS A 524 27.58 -12.73 9.47
N VAL A 525 26.50 -13.50 9.49
CA VAL A 525 25.15 -12.98 9.20
C VAL A 525 24.72 -11.98 10.27
N LEU A 526 24.82 -12.36 11.55
CA LEU A 526 24.40 -11.55 12.71
C LEU A 526 25.23 -10.27 12.94
N ASP A 527 26.44 -10.19 12.37
CA ASP A 527 27.37 -9.05 12.45
C ASP A 527 27.27 -8.12 11.21
N TYR A 528 26.62 -8.58 10.13
CA TYR A 528 26.40 -7.78 8.91
C TYR A 528 25.17 -6.86 8.96
N GLY A 529 24.26 -7.08 9.91
CA GLY A 529 23.09 -6.24 10.18
C GLY A 529 22.93 -6.07 11.68
N SER A 530 22.72 -4.84 12.15
CA SER A 530 22.71 -4.53 13.58
C SER A 530 21.61 -5.31 14.32
N LEU A 531 22.01 -6.13 15.29
CA LEU A 531 21.09 -6.68 16.29
C LEU A 531 20.31 -5.54 16.93
N LYS A 532 19.01 -5.74 17.17
CA LYS A 532 18.18 -4.72 17.84
C LYS A 532 18.62 -4.63 19.30
N ASP A 533 19.26 -3.52 19.67
CA ASP A 533 19.90 -3.30 20.97
C ASP A 533 19.00 -3.73 22.15
N SER A 534 19.33 -4.85 22.80
CA SER A 534 18.65 -5.34 24.00
C SER A 534 19.35 -4.92 25.30
N GLU A 535 20.49 -4.21 25.24
CA GLU A 535 21.16 -3.69 26.43
C GLU A 535 20.57 -2.35 26.91
N ARG A 536 20.45 -2.22 28.25
CA ARG A 536 20.05 -1.02 29.02
C ARG A 536 18.57 -0.62 28.99
N LYS A 537 17.74 -1.44 29.64
CA LYS A 537 16.57 -0.93 30.39
C LYS A 537 16.86 -0.94 31.89
N ALA A 538 16.84 0.21 32.54
CA ALA A 538 16.68 0.30 33.99
C ALA A 538 15.18 0.23 34.33
N SER A 539 14.84 -0.39 35.46
CA SER A 539 13.46 -0.62 35.88
C SER A 539 12.74 0.67 36.31
N VAL A 540 11.44 0.73 36.06
CA VAL A 540 10.54 1.77 36.59
C VAL A 540 9.69 1.14 37.69
N SER A 541 10.10 1.32 38.94
CA SER A 541 9.40 0.83 40.15
C SER A 541 8.96 1.94 41.10
N ASP A 542 9.54 3.15 40.99
CA ASP A 542 9.58 4.12 42.08
C ASP A 542 8.69 5.35 41.81
N LEU A 543 7.43 5.13 41.43
CA LEU A 543 6.41 6.18 41.31
C LEU A 543 5.09 5.71 41.96
N GLN A 544 4.78 6.28 43.13
CA GLN A 544 3.49 6.10 43.80
C GLN A 544 2.42 6.98 43.15
N LEU A 545 1.17 6.48 43.14
CA LEU A 545 0.00 7.20 42.66
C LEU A 545 -0.87 7.66 43.84
N VAL A 546 -1.45 8.85 43.70
CA VAL A 546 -2.49 9.45 44.56
C VAL A 546 -3.50 10.09 43.61
N GLU A 547 -4.78 10.13 43.99
CA GLU A 547 -5.89 10.60 43.13
C GLU A 547 -6.67 11.73 43.82
N GLU A 548 -6.87 12.89 43.15
CA GLU A 548 -7.90 13.87 43.53
C GLU A 548 -8.79 14.29 42.33
N GLU A 549 -10.07 14.58 42.57
CA GLU A 549 -11.05 14.87 41.52
C GLU A 549 -11.17 16.39 41.21
N ASN A 550 -11.08 16.78 39.93
CA ASN A 550 -11.42 18.14 39.47
C ASN A 550 -12.10 18.17 38.09
N SER A 551 -12.91 19.20 37.84
CA SER A 551 -13.89 19.28 36.74
C SER A 551 -13.72 20.49 35.81
N CYS A 552 -13.79 20.28 34.48
CA CYS A 552 -13.32 21.23 33.46
C CYS A 552 -14.43 22.05 32.76
N GLU A 553 -14.16 23.33 32.49
CA GLU A 553 -15.08 24.27 31.83
C GLU A 553 -14.72 24.51 30.35
N LEU A 554 -15.70 24.28 29.46
CA LEU A 554 -15.66 24.64 28.04
C LEU A 554 -16.13 26.08 27.87
N LEU A 555 -15.32 26.91 27.20
CA LEU A 555 -15.56 28.35 27.06
C LEU A 555 -16.29 28.69 25.75
N TRP A 556 -15.78 28.19 24.62
CA TRP A 556 -16.42 28.38 23.31
C TRP A 556 -16.02 27.30 22.28
N GLU A 557 -16.76 27.26 21.19
CA GLU A 557 -16.60 26.34 20.06
C GLU A 557 -16.76 27.09 18.73
N SER A 558 -16.01 26.71 17.70
CA SER A 558 -16.09 27.29 16.35
C SER A 558 -15.93 26.23 15.26
N ASP A 559 -16.91 26.14 14.36
CA ASP A 559 -17.00 25.16 13.28
C ASP A 559 -16.62 25.78 11.92
N LEU A 560 -15.59 25.19 11.27
CA LEU A 560 -15.05 25.54 9.95
C LEU A 560 -15.38 24.47 8.87
N LYS A 561 -16.34 23.58 9.11
CA LYS A 561 -17.01 22.65 8.17
C LYS A 561 -16.18 21.50 7.58
N LYS A 562 -14.84 21.52 7.69
CA LYS A 562 -13.92 20.42 7.34
C LYS A 562 -12.62 20.54 8.12
N CYS A 563 -11.85 19.45 8.12
CA CYS A 563 -10.54 19.26 8.76
C CYS A 563 -9.68 20.53 8.88
N ILE A 564 -9.14 20.73 10.08
CA ILE A 564 -8.22 21.82 10.43
C ILE A 564 -6.82 21.22 10.60
N ASP A 565 -6.18 20.87 9.47
CA ASP A 565 -4.82 20.31 9.49
C ASP A 565 -3.76 21.33 9.98
N ALA A 566 -4.10 22.62 9.86
CA ALA A 566 -3.35 23.78 10.32
C ALA A 566 -3.61 24.09 11.80
N SER A 567 -2.59 23.94 12.65
CA SER A 567 -2.67 24.30 14.07
C SER A 567 -3.13 25.76 14.25
N PRO A 568 -4.11 26.04 15.14
CA PRO A 568 -4.47 27.42 15.49
C PRO A 568 -3.26 28.20 16.01
N VAL A 569 -3.16 29.49 15.68
CA VAL A 569 -2.16 30.39 16.27
C VAL A 569 -2.86 31.47 17.07
N VAL A 570 -2.35 31.74 18.28
CA VAL A 570 -2.84 32.79 19.18
C VAL A 570 -1.88 33.97 19.14
N LEU A 571 -2.39 35.17 18.88
CA LEU A 571 -1.63 36.41 18.86
C LEU A 571 -2.56 37.57 19.25
N ASP A 572 -2.09 38.47 20.12
CA ASP A 572 -2.84 39.67 20.58
C ASP A 572 -4.25 39.38 21.14
N GLY A 573 -4.48 38.21 21.75
CA GLY A 573 -5.80 37.78 22.22
C GLY A 573 -6.77 37.33 21.11
N LEU A 574 -6.28 37.17 19.88
CA LEU A 574 -7.00 36.61 18.73
C LEU A 574 -6.45 35.23 18.36
N VAL A 575 -7.33 34.37 17.85
CA VAL A 575 -7.04 33.00 17.41
C VAL A 575 -7.29 32.91 15.91
N PHE A 576 -6.25 32.60 15.15
CA PHE A 576 -6.26 32.50 13.69
C PHE A 576 -6.32 31.03 13.27
N ILE A 577 -7.31 30.67 12.44
CA ILE A 577 -7.69 29.28 12.15
C ILE A 577 -7.98 29.11 10.64
N GLY A 578 -7.39 28.09 10.00
CA GLY A 578 -7.62 27.74 8.58
C GLY A 578 -8.07 26.30 8.38
N SER A 579 -8.83 26.03 7.32
CA SER A 579 -9.51 24.73 7.11
C SER A 579 -9.49 24.18 5.68
N HIS A 580 -9.75 22.87 5.56
CA HIS A 580 -9.98 22.17 4.29
C HIS A 580 -11.28 22.55 3.57
N ALA A 581 -12.14 23.37 4.21
CA ALA A 581 -13.30 23.96 3.56
C ALA A 581 -12.95 25.21 2.73
N GLY A 582 -11.73 25.75 2.88
CA GLY A 582 -11.37 27.07 2.38
C GLY A 582 -11.92 28.19 3.25
N ILE A 583 -12.16 27.92 4.54
CA ILE A 583 -12.58 28.93 5.51
C ILE A 583 -11.37 29.32 6.36
N PHE A 584 -11.06 30.62 6.39
CA PHE A 584 -10.14 31.24 7.33
C PHE A 584 -10.95 32.06 8.35
N THR A 585 -10.71 31.88 9.63
CA THR A 585 -11.49 32.51 10.71
C THR A 585 -10.55 33.12 11.75
N VAL A 586 -10.91 34.31 12.25
CA VAL A 586 -10.25 34.97 13.38
C VAL A 586 -11.27 35.12 14.51
N VAL A 587 -10.94 34.61 15.68
CA VAL A 587 -11.83 34.51 16.86
C VAL A 587 -11.16 35.18 18.06
N ASN A 588 -11.88 35.90 18.91
CA ASN A 588 -11.34 36.38 20.18
C ASN A 588 -11.15 35.21 21.18
N LEU A 589 -9.97 35.13 21.79
CA LEU A 589 -9.55 34.01 22.65
C LEU A 589 -10.43 33.81 23.88
N GLU A 590 -10.91 34.90 24.49
CA GLU A 590 -11.65 34.86 25.75
C GLU A 590 -13.16 34.63 25.52
N THR A 591 -13.73 35.33 24.53
CA THR A 591 -15.19 35.41 24.32
C THR A 591 -15.73 34.46 23.26
N GLY A 592 -14.87 33.91 22.38
CA GLY A 592 -15.31 33.14 21.22
C GLY A 592 -15.93 33.99 20.10
N GLU A 593 -15.88 35.33 20.20
CA GLU A 593 -16.46 36.21 19.19
C GLU A 593 -15.67 36.15 17.88
N VAL A 594 -16.34 35.80 16.77
CA VAL A 594 -15.75 35.74 15.44
C VAL A 594 -15.56 37.15 14.89
N LYS A 595 -14.31 37.64 14.87
CA LYS A 595 -13.92 38.95 14.34
C LYS A 595 -13.82 38.97 12.81
N LEU A 596 -13.43 37.85 12.20
CA LEU A 596 -13.35 37.69 10.75
C LEU A 596 -13.71 36.26 10.34
N ARG A 597 -14.43 36.10 9.22
CA ARG A 597 -14.61 34.80 8.55
C ARG A 597 -14.56 34.98 7.03
N LEU A 598 -13.47 34.54 6.41
CA LEU A 598 -13.25 34.59 4.97
C LEU A 598 -13.45 33.22 4.34
N ASN A 599 -14.12 33.20 3.19
CA ASN A 599 -14.16 32.04 2.29
C ASN A 599 -13.16 32.30 1.15
N VAL A 600 -12.11 31.50 1.06
CA VAL A 600 -11.03 31.61 0.06
C VAL A 600 -11.09 30.45 -0.94
N GLU A 601 -10.48 30.65 -2.11
CA GLU A 601 -10.38 29.59 -3.09
C GLU A 601 -9.26 28.60 -2.73
N GLY A 602 -9.63 27.33 -2.47
CA GLY A 602 -8.70 26.25 -2.14
C GLY A 602 -8.66 25.92 -0.65
N ARG A 603 -7.99 24.82 -0.29
CA ARG A 603 -7.82 24.39 1.11
C ARG A 603 -6.68 25.14 1.78
N ILE A 604 -6.78 25.34 3.09
CA ILE A 604 -5.69 25.78 3.95
C ILE A 604 -5.25 24.57 4.78
N GLU A 605 -4.00 24.09 4.59
CA GLU A 605 -3.45 22.90 5.27
C GLU A 605 -2.20 23.20 6.13
N LYS A 606 -1.80 24.47 6.24
CA LYS A 606 -0.70 24.96 7.10
C LYS A 606 -1.15 26.25 7.79
N THR A 607 -0.55 26.55 8.94
CA THR A 607 -0.90 27.76 9.71
C THR A 607 -0.34 29.04 9.09
N CYS A 608 -0.85 30.19 9.52
CA CYS A 608 -0.47 31.50 8.99
C CYS A 608 0.87 32.01 9.55
N GLY A 609 1.59 32.79 8.75
CA GLY A 609 2.74 33.57 9.16
C GLY A 609 2.35 34.99 9.56
N PHE A 610 3.19 35.67 10.34
CA PHE A 610 2.93 37.00 10.87
C PHE A 610 4.17 37.90 10.83
N CYS A 611 3.96 39.21 10.73
CA CYS A 611 4.91 40.25 11.13
C CYS A 611 4.22 41.30 12.02
N GLU A 612 4.83 42.47 12.22
CA GLU A 612 4.22 43.57 12.99
C GLU A 612 2.94 44.11 12.32
N LYS A 613 2.92 44.19 10.98
CA LYS A 613 1.82 44.81 10.21
C LYS A 613 0.85 43.80 9.58
N TYR A 614 1.31 42.61 9.18
CA TYR A 614 0.53 41.70 8.33
C TYR A 614 0.43 40.28 8.90
N VAL A 615 -0.61 39.56 8.49
CA VAL A 615 -0.78 38.10 8.62
C VAL A 615 -0.99 37.49 7.23
N ALA A 616 -0.36 36.35 6.94
CA ALA A 616 -0.41 35.73 5.61
C ALA A 616 -0.62 34.21 5.65
N PHE A 617 -1.40 33.68 4.70
CA PHE A 617 -1.68 32.25 4.58
C PHE A 617 -1.81 31.77 3.12
N GLY A 618 -1.29 30.57 2.85
CA GLY A 618 -1.31 29.94 1.54
C GLY A 618 -2.47 28.96 1.35
N THR A 619 -2.77 28.63 0.09
CA THR A 619 -3.84 27.70 -0.28
C THR A 619 -3.43 26.65 -1.32
N TYR A 620 -4.20 25.56 -1.37
CA TYR A 620 -4.12 24.51 -2.39
C TYR A 620 -4.46 24.92 -3.83
N LYS A 621 -4.73 26.21 -4.09
CA LYS A 621 -4.98 26.77 -5.43
C LYS A 621 -3.92 27.79 -5.84
N GLY A 622 -2.71 27.70 -5.26
CA GLY A 622 -1.61 28.60 -5.56
C GLY A 622 -1.79 30.04 -5.07
N LYS A 623 -2.87 30.35 -4.34
CA LYS A 623 -3.16 31.70 -3.85
C LYS A 623 -2.63 31.90 -2.44
N LEU A 624 -1.90 32.99 -2.26
CA LEU A 624 -1.32 33.48 -1.01
C LEU A 624 -2.04 34.77 -0.61
N TYR A 625 -2.78 34.72 0.48
CA TYR A 625 -3.60 35.83 0.98
C TYR A 625 -2.86 36.55 2.10
N VAL A 626 -2.98 37.89 2.14
CA VAL A 626 -2.34 38.76 3.13
C VAL A 626 -3.38 39.74 3.67
N LEU A 627 -3.52 39.78 4.99
CA LEU A 627 -4.37 40.74 5.71
C LEU A 627 -3.51 41.74 6.49
N ASP A 628 -4.03 42.94 6.73
CA ASP A 628 -3.52 43.81 7.79
C ASP A 628 -3.86 43.23 9.16
N ARG A 629 -2.90 43.22 10.10
CA ARG A 629 -3.04 42.64 11.44
C ARG A 629 -3.97 43.47 12.33
N SER A 630 -4.11 44.76 12.07
CA SER A 630 -4.87 45.70 12.90
C SER A 630 -6.32 45.90 12.44
N SER A 631 -6.58 45.98 11.13
CA SER A 631 -7.94 46.08 10.59
C SER A 631 -8.56 44.74 10.19
N LEU A 632 -7.75 43.69 10.03
CA LEU A 632 -8.13 42.38 9.47
C LEU A 632 -8.65 42.43 8.01
N GLU A 633 -8.45 43.57 7.33
CA GLU A 633 -8.82 43.75 5.92
C GLU A 633 -7.79 43.13 4.97
N MET A 634 -8.23 42.82 3.74
CA MET A 634 -7.39 42.18 2.72
C MET A 634 -6.41 43.19 2.10
N SER A 635 -5.13 43.05 2.43
CA SER A 635 -4.04 43.90 1.89
C SER A 635 -3.57 43.44 0.52
N ALA A 636 -3.41 42.14 0.30
CA ALA A 636 -2.93 41.58 -0.97
C ALA A 636 -3.37 40.13 -1.20
N VAL A 637 -3.47 39.72 -2.47
CA VAL A 637 -3.66 38.32 -2.86
C VAL A 637 -2.75 38.00 -4.05
N PHE A 638 -1.71 37.21 -3.79
CA PHE A 638 -0.74 36.80 -4.80
C PHE A 638 -1.12 35.47 -5.42
N ASN A 639 -0.84 35.31 -6.73
CA ASN A 639 -0.86 34.02 -7.39
C ASN A 639 0.58 33.49 -7.53
N VAL A 640 0.88 32.41 -6.82
CA VAL A 640 2.20 31.78 -6.77
C VAL A 640 2.39 30.86 -7.99
N GLY A 641 1.34 30.20 -8.48
CA GLY A 641 1.34 29.32 -9.64
C GLY A 641 0.02 28.54 -9.75
N GLU A 642 -0.12 27.63 -10.73
CA GLU A 642 -1.30 26.75 -10.80
C GLU A 642 -1.31 25.62 -9.75
N GLU A 643 -0.20 25.40 -9.05
CA GLU A 643 -0.03 24.31 -8.08
C GLU A 643 -0.09 24.75 -6.60
N VAL A 644 -0.09 23.74 -5.72
CA VAL A 644 -0.37 23.83 -4.29
C VAL A 644 0.69 24.61 -3.50
N ILE A 645 0.26 25.50 -2.61
CA ILE A 645 1.07 25.98 -1.48
C ILE A 645 0.84 25.06 -0.28
N LYS A 646 1.91 24.53 0.31
CA LYS A 646 1.85 23.68 1.52
C LYS A 646 2.97 23.95 2.52
N CYS A 647 3.48 25.17 2.60
CA CYS A 647 4.30 25.66 3.73
C CYS A 647 3.56 26.79 4.47
N THR A 648 3.97 27.09 5.71
CA THR A 648 3.59 28.38 6.33
C THR A 648 4.40 29.51 5.68
N PRO A 649 3.80 30.66 5.32
CA PRO A 649 4.55 31.81 4.82
C PRO A 649 5.44 32.43 5.90
N VAL A 650 6.56 33.04 5.51
CA VAL A 650 7.56 33.61 6.44
C VAL A 650 7.86 35.05 6.04
N PHE A 651 7.98 35.97 7.01
CA PHE A 651 8.32 37.37 6.76
C PHE A 651 9.80 37.65 7.08
N ASP A 652 10.45 38.53 6.33
CA ASP A 652 11.73 39.15 6.72
C ASP A 652 11.52 40.45 7.54
N LYS A 653 12.63 41.01 8.04
CA LYS A 653 12.65 42.27 8.81
C LYS A 653 12.13 43.49 8.04
N SER A 654 12.00 43.40 6.72
CA SER A 654 11.48 44.45 5.85
C SER A 654 9.99 44.23 5.52
N ASN A 655 9.31 43.32 6.23
CA ASN A 655 7.96 42.86 5.97
C ASN A 655 7.74 42.21 4.58
N LYS A 656 8.81 41.81 3.86
CA LYS A 656 8.66 41.06 2.62
C LYS A 656 8.42 39.58 2.91
N LEU A 657 7.66 38.93 2.04
CA LEU A 657 7.01 37.66 2.32
C LEU A 657 7.57 36.53 1.47
N TYR A 658 7.89 35.40 2.09
CA TYR A 658 8.46 34.21 1.48
C TYR A 658 7.46 33.06 1.53
N CYS A 659 7.32 32.34 0.42
CA CYS A 659 6.47 31.17 0.33
C CYS A 659 7.10 30.10 -0.57
N GLY A 660 6.84 28.83 -0.26
CA GLY A 660 7.27 27.69 -1.04
C GLY A 660 6.09 26.89 -1.57
N SER A 661 6.20 26.43 -2.82
CA SER A 661 5.11 25.76 -3.54
C SER A 661 5.51 24.40 -4.14
N HIS A 662 4.50 23.61 -4.52
CA HIS A 662 4.65 22.25 -5.08
C HIS A 662 5.31 22.22 -6.47
N ASP A 663 5.19 23.31 -7.23
CA ASP A 663 5.92 23.59 -8.48
C ASP A 663 7.44 23.79 -8.28
N ARG A 664 7.92 23.61 -7.04
CA ARG A 664 9.33 23.65 -6.61
C ARG A 664 9.95 25.04 -6.70
N GLN A 665 9.14 26.08 -6.55
CA GLN A 665 9.60 27.46 -6.39
C GLN A 665 9.59 27.87 -4.92
N LEU A 666 10.68 28.47 -4.44
CA LEU A 666 10.64 29.45 -3.37
C LEU A 666 10.39 30.81 -4.02
N VAL A 667 9.44 31.59 -3.52
CA VAL A 667 9.06 32.89 -4.09
C VAL A 667 9.09 33.97 -3.01
N LYS A 668 9.69 35.11 -3.32
CA LYS A 668 9.69 36.33 -2.50
C LYS A 668 8.71 37.35 -3.07
N PHE A 669 7.85 37.91 -2.23
CA PHE A 669 6.81 38.88 -2.58
C PHE A 669 7.05 40.21 -1.87
N ASN A 670 6.78 41.30 -2.57
CA ASN A 670 6.67 42.63 -1.96
C ASN A 670 5.19 42.99 -1.80
N ILE A 671 4.78 43.32 -0.58
CA ILE A 671 3.37 43.59 -0.24
C ILE A 671 2.99 45.03 -0.60
N GLU A 672 3.94 45.97 -0.62
CA GLU A 672 3.64 47.40 -0.80
C GLU A 672 3.33 47.78 -2.25
N ASP A 673 3.88 47.06 -3.22
CA ASP A 673 3.62 47.21 -4.67
C ASP A 673 2.88 45.99 -5.27
N ASN A 674 2.53 45.00 -4.44
CA ASN A 674 1.88 43.74 -4.83
C ASN A 674 2.65 42.96 -5.93
N SER A 675 3.98 42.99 -5.90
CA SER A 675 4.87 42.34 -6.88
C SER A 675 5.62 41.10 -6.35
N VAL A 676 6.37 40.44 -7.25
CA VAL A 676 7.28 39.33 -6.95
C VAL A 676 8.71 39.84 -7.09
N ASP A 677 9.49 39.83 -6.00
CA ASP A 677 10.91 40.20 -6.00
C ASP A 677 11.72 39.23 -6.88
N TYR A 678 11.58 37.92 -6.60
CA TYR A 678 12.26 36.84 -7.34
C TYR A 678 11.60 35.47 -7.10
N ARG A 679 12.02 34.50 -7.91
CA ARG A 679 11.66 33.07 -7.80
C ARG A 679 12.93 32.23 -7.86
N VAL A 680 13.10 31.31 -6.89
CA VAL A 680 14.25 30.40 -6.78
C VAL A 680 13.75 28.97 -7.04
N PRO A 681 14.15 28.32 -8.15
CA PRO A 681 13.82 26.92 -8.39
C PRO A 681 14.66 26.01 -7.48
N VAL A 682 14.03 25.04 -6.83
CA VAL A 682 14.69 24.05 -5.94
C VAL A 682 14.37 22.60 -6.35
N ASN A 683 15.14 21.62 -5.85
CA ASN A 683 14.92 20.22 -6.19
C ASN A 683 13.88 19.52 -5.29
N GLY A 684 12.60 19.88 -5.48
CA GLY A 684 11.46 19.19 -4.86
C GLY A 684 10.39 20.15 -4.36
N ALA A 685 9.19 19.64 -4.11
CA ALA A 685 8.11 20.45 -3.55
C ALA A 685 8.49 20.95 -2.14
N ILE A 686 8.32 22.25 -1.89
CA ILE A 686 8.53 22.84 -0.57
C ILE A 686 7.24 22.68 0.25
N VAL A 687 7.30 21.88 1.30
CA VAL A 687 6.19 21.71 2.28
C VAL A 687 6.65 21.86 3.74
N SER A 688 7.96 21.85 3.96
CA SER A 688 8.57 22.35 5.19
C SER A 688 8.41 23.87 5.22
N THR A 689 8.11 24.43 6.39
CA THR A 689 8.18 25.88 6.60
C THR A 689 9.65 26.32 6.55
N PRO A 690 10.01 27.32 5.71
CA PRO A 690 11.34 27.91 5.71
C PRO A 690 11.72 28.53 7.07
N LEU A 691 13.02 28.71 7.32
CA LEU A 691 13.53 29.37 8.53
C LEU A 691 14.52 30.47 8.16
N LEU A 692 14.29 31.69 8.63
CA LEU A 692 15.25 32.78 8.50
C LEU A 692 16.35 32.61 9.56
N LEU A 693 17.56 32.23 9.15
CA LEU A 693 18.68 31.97 10.07
C LEU A 693 19.34 33.25 10.58
N ASN A 694 19.34 34.30 9.76
CA ASN A 694 19.97 35.60 10.02
C ASN A 694 19.45 36.63 8.99
N ASN A 695 19.92 37.88 9.04
CA ASN A 695 19.55 38.97 8.13
C ASN A 695 19.99 38.78 6.64
N GLU A 696 20.43 37.59 6.24
CA GLU A 696 20.92 37.30 4.89
C GLU A 696 20.48 35.94 4.34
N THR A 697 20.17 34.96 5.18
CA THR A 697 20.11 33.54 4.77
C THR A 697 18.84 32.84 5.26
N LEU A 698 18.09 32.28 4.31
CA LEU A 698 16.90 31.46 4.54
C LEU A 698 17.24 29.97 4.36
N ALA A 699 16.94 29.14 5.37
CA ALA A 699 16.98 27.69 5.25
C ALA A 699 15.64 27.15 4.72
N VAL A 700 15.67 26.30 3.70
CA VAL A 700 14.49 25.73 3.03
C VAL A 700 14.64 24.23 2.84
N ALA A 701 13.61 23.44 3.12
CA ALA A 701 13.65 21.98 2.96
C ALA A 701 12.49 21.43 2.12
N THR A 702 12.73 20.30 1.44
CA THR A 702 11.82 19.75 0.41
C THR A 702 11.37 18.30 0.68
N LEU A 703 10.28 17.90 0.03
CA LEU A 703 9.81 16.50 0.04
C LEU A 703 10.79 15.49 -0.59
N ASN A 704 11.80 15.94 -1.34
CA ASN A 704 12.86 15.07 -1.88
C ASN A 704 14.04 14.90 -0.90
N GLY A 705 13.97 15.52 0.28
CA GLY A 705 15.04 15.49 1.28
C GLY A 705 16.20 16.45 1.02
N PHE A 706 16.08 17.35 0.03
CA PHE A 706 17.03 18.45 -0.12
C PHE A 706 16.77 19.54 0.93
N VAL A 707 17.86 20.09 1.46
CA VAL A 707 17.91 21.29 2.30
C VAL A 707 18.79 22.31 1.61
N TYR A 708 18.36 23.57 1.60
CA TYR A 708 18.97 24.70 0.93
C TYR A 708 19.28 25.82 1.92
N LEU A 709 20.39 26.53 1.72
CA LEU A 709 20.55 27.91 2.19
C LEU A 709 20.43 28.85 0.99
N VAL A 710 19.52 29.81 1.09
CA VAL A 710 19.21 30.79 0.03
C VAL A 710 19.51 32.19 0.55
N ASP A 711 20.17 33.01 -0.26
CA ASP A 711 20.37 34.43 0.00
C ASP A 711 19.03 35.17 -0.06
N GLN A 712 18.67 35.88 1.02
CA GLN A 712 17.37 36.52 1.14
C GLN A 712 17.20 37.74 0.21
N ASN A 713 18.30 38.29 -0.32
CA ASN A 713 18.33 39.49 -1.14
C ASN A 713 18.44 39.16 -2.63
N SER A 714 19.33 38.24 -3.03
CA SER A 714 19.52 37.85 -4.43
C SER A 714 18.70 36.62 -4.87
N GLY A 715 18.24 35.79 -3.91
CA GLY A 715 17.64 34.48 -4.21
C GLY A 715 18.67 33.40 -4.59
N GLU A 716 19.96 33.69 -4.48
CA GLU A 716 21.04 32.75 -4.83
C GLU A 716 21.15 31.61 -3.82
N ILE A 717 21.34 30.37 -4.30
CA ILE A 717 21.54 29.20 -3.42
C ILE A 717 22.99 29.22 -2.92
N ARG A 718 23.19 29.68 -1.67
CA ARG A 718 24.48 29.74 -0.98
C ARG A 718 25.04 28.34 -0.65
N ALA A 719 24.17 27.33 -0.45
CA ALA A 719 24.54 25.91 -0.25
C ALA A 719 23.33 24.97 -0.42
N GLU A 720 23.56 23.70 -0.77
CA GLU A 720 22.56 22.63 -0.69
C GLU A 720 23.13 21.31 -0.12
N THR A 721 22.27 20.46 0.44
CA THR A 721 22.58 19.08 0.85
C THR A 721 21.35 18.19 0.69
N CYS A 722 21.54 16.87 0.58
CA CYS A 722 20.45 15.91 0.43
C CYS A 722 20.47 14.84 1.54
N LEU A 723 19.45 14.89 2.40
CA LEU A 723 19.19 13.92 3.48
C LEU A 723 18.66 12.58 2.97
N LYS A 724 18.29 12.47 1.68
CA LYS A 724 17.74 11.27 0.99
C LYS A 724 16.42 10.73 1.56
N SER A 725 15.85 11.38 2.57
CA SER A 725 14.56 11.08 3.19
C SER A 725 13.70 12.36 3.20
N PRO A 726 12.38 12.29 2.92
CA PRO A 726 11.53 13.48 2.81
C PRO A 726 11.53 14.35 4.07
N VAL A 727 11.53 15.67 3.89
CA VAL A 727 11.32 16.63 4.99
C VAL A 727 9.91 17.20 4.90
N PHE A 728 9.11 16.96 5.95
CA PHE A 728 7.75 17.51 6.09
C PHE A 728 7.63 18.46 7.30
N ALA A 729 8.42 18.19 8.36
CA ALA A 729 8.58 19.03 9.51
C ALA A 729 9.17 20.41 9.13
N PRO A 730 8.79 21.51 9.82
CA PRO A 730 9.50 22.79 9.74
C PRO A 730 10.99 22.64 10.01
N VAL A 731 11.80 23.49 9.36
CA VAL A 731 13.18 23.74 9.81
C VAL A 731 13.10 24.62 11.07
N ILE A 732 13.82 24.26 12.14
CA ILE A 732 13.75 24.98 13.43
C ILE A 732 15.14 25.43 13.90
N PRO A 733 15.27 26.59 14.58
CA PRO A 733 16.53 27.02 15.16
C PRO A 733 16.92 26.13 16.35
N PHE A 734 18.22 25.99 16.61
CA PHE A 734 18.76 25.35 17.80
C PHE A 734 19.71 26.32 18.51
N PRO A 735 19.36 26.85 19.71
CA PRO A 735 19.87 28.13 20.24
C PRO A 735 21.39 28.29 20.30
N SER A 736 22.11 27.19 20.54
CA SER A 736 23.53 27.20 20.89
C SER A 736 24.49 27.00 19.71
N CYS A 737 24.04 26.49 18.57
CA CYS A 737 24.96 26.14 17.47
C CYS A 737 24.40 26.14 16.03
N GLY A 738 23.09 26.29 15.79
CA GLY A 738 22.57 26.34 14.42
C GLY A 738 21.08 26.07 14.26
N PHE A 739 20.74 25.04 13.47
CA PHE A 739 19.35 24.68 13.15
C PHE A 739 19.19 23.18 12.92
N ILE A 740 17.96 22.68 13.10
CA ILE A 740 17.58 21.28 12.99
C ILE A 740 16.68 21.05 11.78
N VAL A 741 16.90 19.93 11.10
CA VAL A 741 16.02 19.37 10.08
C VAL A 741 15.62 17.95 10.49
N THR A 742 14.32 17.64 10.41
CA THR A 742 13.77 16.32 10.76
C THR A 742 13.09 15.69 9.56
N THR A 743 13.42 14.43 9.30
CA THR A 743 12.92 13.67 8.14
C THR A 743 11.81 12.69 8.53
N VAL A 744 11.01 12.28 7.54
CA VAL A 744 9.88 11.35 7.72
C VAL A 744 10.33 9.96 8.21
N THR A 745 11.60 9.57 8.05
CA THR A 745 12.15 8.32 8.62
C THR A 745 12.59 8.43 10.08
N GLY A 746 12.55 9.62 10.70
CA GLY A 746 12.94 9.82 12.09
C GLY A 746 14.38 10.26 12.32
N MET A 747 15.16 10.42 11.26
CA MET A 747 16.46 11.09 11.35
C MET A 747 16.28 12.58 11.64
N ILE A 748 16.87 13.03 12.75
CA ILE A 748 17.07 14.43 13.15
C ILE A 748 18.53 14.79 12.86
N ALA A 749 18.75 15.81 12.04
CA ALA A 749 20.09 16.32 11.70
C ALA A 749 20.23 17.78 12.17
N LEU A 750 21.35 18.08 12.82
CA LEU A 750 21.73 19.39 13.34
C LEU A 750 22.84 19.97 12.45
N TYR A 751 22.55 21.12 11.85
CA TYR A 751 23.48 21.87 11.00
C TYR A 751 23.92 23.16 11.69
N SER A 752 25.19 23.53 11.49
CA SER A 752 25.69 24.84 11.92
C SER A 752 25.08 25.97 11.09
N HIS A 753 25.20 27.21 11.58
CA HIS A 753 24.94 28.41 10.76
C HIS A 753 25.80 28.50 9.49
N SER A 754 26.90 27.74 9.42
CA SER A 754 27.78 27.57 8.25
C SER A 754 27.48 26.32 7.41
N PHE A 755 26.30 25.71 7.60
CA PHE A 755 25.79 24.54 6.87
C PHE A 755 26.62 23.25 7.01
N LYS A 756 27.56 23.21 7.95
CA LYS A 756 28.26 21.97 8.30
C LYS A 756 27.34 21.15 9.22
N GLU A 757 27.12 19.89 8.89
CA GLU A 757 26.47 18.97 9.82
C GLU A 757 27.33 18.82 11.10
N LEU A 758 26.72 19.05 12.25
CA LEU A 758 27.35 18.91 13.57
C LEU A 758 27.03 17.55 14.16
N SER A 759 25.78 17.09 14.05
CA SER A 759 25.37 15.76 14.47
C SER A 759 24.11 15.29 13.74
N ARG A 760 23.86 13.98 13.82
CA ARG A 760 22.62 13.32 13.42
C ARG A 760 22.27 12.23 14.43
N ILE A 761 20.99 11.96 14.58
CA ILE A 761 20.46 10.78 15.28
C ILE A 761 19.26 10.25 14.50
N ASP A 762 19.08 8.93 14.46
CA ASP A 762 17.88 8.30 13.92
C ASP A 762 17.05 7.70 15.06
N LEU A 763 15.76 8.05 15.12
CA LEU A 763 14.84 7.65 16.18
C LEU A 763 14.05 6.38 15.86
N GLN A 764 14.23 5.79 14.67
CA GLN A 764 13.58 4.53 14.25
C GLN A 764 12.04 4.58 14.32
N ALA A 765 11.47 5.76 14.04
CA ALA A 765 10.04 6.04 14.06
C ALA A 765 9.67 7.04 12.96
N HIS A 766 8.40 7.10 12.54
CA HIS A 766 7.98 8.11 11.56
C HIS A 766 7.64 9.45 12.23
N HIS A 767 8.31 10.52 11.79
CA HIS A 767 8.16 11.88 12.32
C HIS A 767 7.71 12.86 11.22
N TYR A 768 6.56 13.51 11.42
CA TYR A 768 6.02 14.53 10.49
C TYR A 768 6.06 15.95 11.07
N ASP A 769 6.12 16.07 12.40
CA ASP A 769 6.30 17.32 13.13
C ASP A 769 7.78 17.57 13.46
N SER A 770 8.14 18.83 13.68
CA SER A 770 9.46 19.21 14.19
C SER A 770 9.58 18.93 15.69
N PRO A 771 10.75 18.53 16.22
CA PRO A 771 10.95 18.36 17.65
C PRO A 771 10.76 19.68 18.42
N CYS A 772 10.29 19.60 19.66
CA CYS A 772 10.26 20.71 20.59
C CYS A 772 11.65 20.86 21.23
N VAL A 773 12.33 21.98 21.00
CA VAL A 773 13.57 22.31 21.73
C VAL A 773 13.20 22.75 23.14
N VAL A 774 13.80 22.13 24.16
CA VAL A 774 13.47 22.32 25.58
C VAL A 774 14.57 23.12 26.29
N SER A 775 15.83 22.94 25.92
CA SER A 775 16.97 23.71 26.42
C SER A 775 17.99 23.96 25.30
N ASP A 776 19.09 24.64 25.60
CA ASP A 776 20.23 24.81 24.68
C ASP A 776 20.95 23.49 24.29
N SER A 777 20.49 22.37 24.84
CA SER A 777 21.03 21.02 24.60
C SER A 777 19.94 19.95 24.43
N ASP A 778 18.78 20.08 25.06
CA ASP A 778 17.73 19.05 25.09
C ASP A 778 16.58 19.35 24.12
N LEU A 779 16.10 18.31 23.43
CA LEU A 779 14.91 18.35 22.57
C LEU A 779 14.03 17.12 22.79
N VAL A 780 12.75 17.26 22.50
CA VAL A 780 11.74 16.20 22.60
C VAL A 780 11.05 16.01 21.25
N SER A 781 10.97 14.77 20.77
CA SER A 781 10.38 14.41 19.47
C SER A 781 9.36 13.28 19.62
N CYS A 782 8.24 13.35 18.90
CA CYS A 782 7.14 12.37 19.00
C CYS A 782 6.97 11.58 17.70
N GLY A 783 7.02 10.24 17.79
CA GLY A 783 6.93 9.32 16.67
C GLY A 783 5.53 8.70 16.51
N GLN A 784 5.07 8.48 15.27
CA GLN A 784 3.71 8.01 14.99
C GLN A 784 3.35 6.63 15.56
N ASN A 785 4.34 5.82 15.90
CA ASN A 785 4.21 4.53 16.60
C ASN A 785 3.90 4.66 18.10
N GLY A 786 3.67 5.88 18.62
CA GLY A 786 3.38 6.12 20.04
C GLY A 786 4.63 6.35 20.89
N THR A 787 5.77 6.72 20.30
CA THR A 787 6.99 7.04 21.05
C THR A 787 7.12 8.53 21.34
N ILE A 788 7.69 8.84 22.51
CA ILE A 788 8.22 10.17 22.85
C ILE A 788 9.71 10.00 23.14
N HIS A 789 10.57 10.60 22.33
CA HIS A 789 12.02 10.54 22.44
C HIS A 789 12.55 11.83 23.06
N VAL A 790 13.31 11.71 24.15
CA VAL A 790 14.09 12.80 24.76
C VAL A 790 15.53 12.66 24.30
N VAL A 791 16.03 13.64 23.57
CA VAL A 791 17.37 13.65 22.96
C VAL A 791 18.17 14.81 23.52
N HIS A 792 19.45 14.58 23.80
CA HIS A 792 20.38 15.56 24.32
C HIS A 792 21.57 15.74 23.38
N PHE A 793 21.94 16.98 23.09
CA PHE A 793 23.16 17.33 22.38
C PHE A 793 24.27 17.61 23.40
N ASN A 794 25.25 16.70 23.51
CA ASN A 794 26.32 16.79 24.51
C ASN A 794 27.42 17.81 24.15
N GLY A 795 27.25 18.60 23.07
CA GLY A 795 28.24 19.50 22.50
C GLY A 795 29.02 18.92 21.31
N VAL A 796 29.02 17.59 21.15
CA VAL A 796 29.67 16.86 20.04
C VAL A 796 28.65 16.06 19.22
N GLN A 797 27.71 15.38 19.89
CA GLN A 797 26.71 14.52 19.25
C GLN A 797 25.35 14.57 19.96
N PHE A 798 24.30 14.16 19.24
CA PHE A 798 23.01 13.82 19.82
C PHE A 798 23.06 12.44 20.49
N GLU A 799 22.43 12.33 21.66
CA GLU A 799 22.31 11.13 22.47
C GLU A 799 20.84 10.95 22.88
N LEU A 800 20.27 9.76 22.63
CA LEU A 800 18.91 9.43 23.05
C LEU A 800 18.90 9.15 24.56
N ARG A 801 18.46 10.12 25.36
CA ARG A 801 18.39 9.99 26.83
C ARG A 801 17.25 9.07 27.29
N LYS A 802 16.10 9.11 26.62
CA LYS A 802 14.92 8.33 27.01
C LYS A 802 13.96 8.16 25.83
N THR A 803 13.39 6.97 25.69
CA THR A 803 12.19 6.74 24.88
C THR A 803 11.06 6.33 25.82
N ILE A 804 9.92 7.01 25.73
CA ILE A 804 8.69 6.72 26.47
C ILE A 804 7.70 6.11 25.48
N LEU A 805 7.06 4.99 25.85
CA LEU A 805 6.02 4.34 25.06
C LEU A 805 4.64 4.75 25.56
N TRP A 806 3.82 5.30 24.66
CA TRP A 806 2.42 5.62 24.88
C TRP A 806 1.53 4.51 24.33
N LYS A 807 0.64 3.95 25.16
CA LYS A 807 -0.13 2.73 24.82
C LYS A 807 -1.46 2.97 24.10
N ASP A 808 -2.08 4.15 24.23
CA ASP A 808 -3.30 4.44 23.45
C ASP A 808 -2.91 4.74 22.00
N SER A 809 -3.42 3.92 21.09
CA SER A 809 -3.01 3.91 19.67
C SER A 809 -3.33 5.21 18.94
N LEU A 810 -2.40 5.61 18.06
CA LEU A 810 -2.39 6.85 17.27
C LEU A 810 -2.03 8.11 18.08
N LEU A 811 -0.78 8.53 17.94
CA LEU A 811 -0.28 9.84 18.38
C LEU A 811 -0.78 10.91 17.39
N VAL A 812 -2.08 11.21 17.38
CA VAL A 812 -2.72 11.98 16.29
C VAL A 812 -2.28 13.45 16.20
N ARG A 813 -1.48 13.95 17.17
CA ARG A 813 -1.14 15.35 17.50
C ARG A 813 -1.96 15.88 18.72
N ALA A 814 -1.72 17.12 19.15
CA ALA A 814 -1.81 17.66 20.52
C ALA A 814 -2.31 19.14 20.56
N PRO A 815 -2.65 19.73 21.73
CA PRO A 815 -3.36 21.02 21.81
C PRO A 815 -2.45 22.27 21.89
N VAL A 816 -3.00 23.43 21.57
CA VAL A 816 -2.35 24.75 21.70
C VAL A 816 -2.70 25.38 23.04
N ILE A 817 -1.71 25.83 23.81
CA ILE A 817 -1.90 26.40 25.15
C ILE A 817 -1.41 27.84 25.16
N ALA A 818 -2.32 28.80 25.38
CA ALA A 818 -2.03 30.22 25.43
C ALA A 818 -2.53 30.81 26.75
N ASP A 819 -1.60 31.37 27.54
CA ASP A 819 -1.82 31.82 28.93
C ASP A 819 -2.65 30.80 29.74
N ASP A 820 -3.93 31.05 30.02
CA ASP A 820 -4.81 30.12 30.77
C ASP A 820 -5.90 29.41 29.92
N PHE A 821 -5.68 29.36 28.61
CA PHE A 821 -6.58 28.77 27.62
C PHE A 821 -5.93 27.57 26.90
N LEU A 822 -6.74 26.53 26.69
CA LEU A 822 -6.42 25.32 25.93
C LEU A 822 -7.29 25.28 24.66
N LEU A 823 -6.65 25.29 23.49
CA LEU A 823 -7.30 25.19 22.19
C LEU A 823 -7.07 23.81 21.56
N VAL A 824 -8.15 23.15 21.17
CA VAL A 824 -8.11 21.81 20.54
C VAL A 824 -8.84 21.86 19.20
N SER A 825 -8.24 21.31 18.15
CA SER A 825 -8.76 21.34 16.77
C SER A 825 -8.95 19.93 16.20
N SER A 826 -9.96 19.73 15.35
CA SER A 826 -10.43 18.40 14.91
C SER A 826 -10.53 18.24 13.38
N THR A 827 -10.55 16.98 12.93
CA THR A 827 -10.73 16.61 11.52
C THR A 827 -12.17 16.73 11.01
N ALA A 828 -13.20 16.81 11.87
CA ALA A 828 -14.52 17.27 11.41
C ALA A 828 -14.51 18.76 11.00
N GLY A 829 -13.67 19.57 11.66
CA GLY A 829 -13.52 21.00 11.41
C GLY A 829 -13.92 21.90 12.57
N THR A 830 -14.07 21.35 13.78
CA THR A 830 -14.36 22.09 15.00
C THR A 830 -13.08 22.46 15.75
N VAL A 831 -13.02 23.67 16.31
CA VAL A 831 -12.07 24.11 17.34
C VAL A 831 -12.83 24.44 18.63
N VAL A 832 -12.31 24.02 19.78
CA VAL A 832 -12.83 24.37 21.11
C VAL A 832 -11.78 25.08 21.96
N CYS A 833 -12.24 25.95 22.86
CA CYS A 833 -11.43 26.64 23.87
C CYS A 833 -11.89 26.28 25.29
N ILE A 834 -10.95 25.96 26.18
CA ILE A 834 -11.16 25.36 27.51
C ILE A 834 -10.24 26.05 28.53
N ARG A 835 -10.64 26.22 29.80
CA ARG A 835 -9.75 26.80 30.83
C ARG A 835 -8.72 25.78 31.32
N LYS A 836 -7.45 26.20 31.40
CA LYS A 836 -6.24 25.37 31.61
C LYS A 836 -6.10 24.72 32.99
N GLU A 837 -6.70 25.30 34.03
CA GLU A 837 -6.44 24.96 35.45
C GLU A 837 -6.65 23.47 35.78
N ILE A 838 -7.47 22.77 34.99
CA ILE A 838 -7.91 21.40 35.23
C ILE A 838 -6.96 20.34 34.65
N LEU A 839 -6.02 20.68 33.77
CA LEU A 839 -5.04 19.72 33.21
C LEU A 839 -3.78 19.54 34.06
N LEU A 840 -3.62 20.28 35.16
CA LEU A 840 -2.42 20.20 35.99
C LEU A 840 -2.53 19.20 37.15
N ALA A 841 -3.74 18.72 37.44
CA ALA A 841 -4.02 17.61 38.35
C ALA A 841 -3.72 16.26 37.68
N ASP A 842 -2.82 15.52 38.32
CA ASP A 842 -2.65 14.07 38.36
C ASP A 842 -3.55 13.18 37.48
N GLY A 843 -3.20 13.09 36.19
CA GLY A 843 -3.02 11.83 35.45
C GLY A 843 -4.22 10.88 35.22
N THR A 844 -5.36 11.14 35.84
CA THR A 844 -6.54 10.27 35.85
C THR A 844 -7.60 10.76 34.86
N ARG A 845 -8.57 9.89 34.54
CA ARG A 845 -9.64 10.20 33.58
C ARG A 845 -10.74 11.07 34.22
N SER A 846 -10.44 12.34 34.47
CA SER A 846 -11.44 13.36 34.87
C SER A 846 -12.70 13.21 34.00
N PRO A 847 -13.93 13.21 34.57
CA PRO A 847 -15.17 13.06 33.80
C PRO A 847 -15.28 14.04 32.62
N SER A 848 -14.66 15.21 32.76
CA SER A 848 -14.56 16.28 31.77
C SER A 848 -13.78 15.90 30.51
N ALA A 849 -12.79 15.01 30.60
CA ALA A 849 -12.03 14.52 29.45
C ALA A 849 -12.92 13.76 28.45
N LYS A 850 -14.07 13.21 28.90
CA LYS A 850 -15.09 12.63 28.00
C LYS A 850 -15.66 13.66 27.01
N LYS A 851 -15.64 14.96 27.33
CA LYS A 851 -16.13 16.03 26.44
C LYS A 851 -15.12 16.39 25.36
N LEU A 852 -13.82 16.26 25.63
CA LEU A 852 -12.76 16.29 24.61
C LEU A 852 -12.84 15.06 23.69
N LEU A 853 -13.11 13.89 24.27
CA LEU A 853 -13.38 12.64 23.53
C LEU A 853 -14.74 12.62 22.79
N GLN A 854 -15.50 13.71 22.79
CA GLN A 854 -16.74 13.90 22.03
C GLN A 854 -16.56 14.83 20.81
N LEU A 855 -15.37 15.39 20.59
CA LEU A 855 -15.06 16.09 19.35
C LEU A 855 -15.15 15.11 18.17
N GLU A 856 -15.86 15.48 17.10
CA GLU A 856 -15.96 14.62 15.93
C GLU A 856 -14.61 14.56 15.17
N GLY A 857 -14.09 13.36 15.03
CA GLY A 857 -12.85 13.09 14.31
C GLY A 857 -11.56 13.30 15.13
N GLU A 858 -10.46 12.81 14.55
CA GLU A 858 -9.10 12.85 15.09
C GLU A 858 -8.57 14.32 15.18
N ALA A 859 -7.62 14.63 16.08
CA ALA A 859 -7.33 16.01 16.54
C ALA A 859 -5.84 16.47 16.48
N PHE A 860 -5.57 17.78 16.34
CA PHE A 860 -4.31 18.31 15.76
C PHE A 860 -3.53 19.48 16.45
N GLY A 861 -2.17 19.37 16.42
CA GLY A 861 -1.09 20.32 16.84
C GLY A 861 0.23 19.65 17.37
N THR A 862 1.45 20.14 17.12
CA THR A 862 2.70 19.47 17.61
C THR A 862 2.77 19.36 19.15
N ALA A 863 3.52 18.41 19.73
CA ALA A 863 3.69 18.29 21.19
C ALA A 863 4.30 19.56 21.84
N VAL A 864 3.78 19.97 23.00
CA VAL A 864 4.05 21.29 23.60
C VAL A 864 4.65 21.16 25.00
N VAL A 865 5.73 21.90 25.29
CA VAL A 865 6.24 22.08 26.66
C VAL A 865 5.62 23.32 27.29
N VAL A 866 5.11 23.17 28.51
CA VAL A 866 4.41 24.19 29.29
C VAL A 866 5.16 24.45 30.60
N LYS A 867 5.43 25.72 30.92
CA LYS A 867 5.90 26.12 32.24
C LYS A 867 4.71 26.28 33.19
N THR A 868 4.82 25.68 34.36
CA THR A 868 3.79 25.62 35.41
C THR A 868 4.37 26.12 36.73
N GLY A 869 3.54 26.39 37.74
CA GLY A 869 4.00 26.86 39.05
C GLY A 869 4.94 25.88 39.78
N THR A 870 4.88 24.58 39.45
CA THR A 870 5.71 23.53 40.07
C THR A 870 6.90 23.09 39.22
N GLY A 871 7.02 23.57 37.96
CA GLY A 871 8.08 23.17 37.03
C GLY A 871 7.63 23.09 35.58
N TYR A 872 8.22 22.20 34.78
CA TYR A 872 7.93 22.06 33.35
C TYR A 872 7.19 20.76 33.07
N LYS A 873 6.12 20.84 32.27
CA LYS A 873 5.33 19.67 31.87
C LYS A 873 5.20 19.60 30.34
N LEU A 874 5.25 18.41 29.76
CA LEU A 874 5.07 18.13 28.33
C LEU A 874 3.63 17.64 28.08
N VAL A 875 2.92 18.29 27.16
CA VAL A 875 1.53 17.95 26.80
C VAL A 875 1.49 17.27 25.44
N VAL A 876 0.88 16.08 25.37
CA VAL A 876 0.86 15.21 24.18
C VAL A 876 -0.53 14.61 23.92
N GLY A 877 -0.92 14.54 22.65
CA GLY A 877 -2.10 13.81 22.20
C GLY A 877 -3.45 14.52 22.40
N SER A 878 -4.51 13.91 21.87
CA SER A 878 -5.90 14.40 21.92
C SER A 878 -6.52 14.38 23.33
N ALA A 879 -6.02 13.51 24.20
CA ALA A 879 -6.38 13.48 25.63
C ALA A 879 -5.60 14.51 26.47
N ALA A 880 -4.73 15.32 25.84
CA ALA A 880 -3.85 16.30 26.49
C ALA A 880 -3.04 15.70 27.67
N VAL A 881 -2.40 14.56 27.44
CA VAL A 881 -1.64 13.82 28.47
C VAL A 881 -0.45 14.65 28.91
N VAL A 882 -0.36 14.92 30.22
CA VAL A 882 0.62 15.83 30.81
C VAL A 882 1.71 15.04 31.53
N PHE A 883 2.89 14.95 30.94
CA PHE A 883 4.08 14.36 31.57
C PHE A 883 4.84 15.43 32.35
N ASP A 884 5.18 15.18 33.61
CA ASP A 884 6.13 16.05 34.33
C ASP A 884 7.56 15.80 33.81
N ILE A 885 8.23 16.86 33.37
CA ILE A 885 9.62 16.84 32.89
C ILE A 885 10.55 17.68 33.78
N SER A 886 10.08 18.12 34.95
CA SER A 886 10.81 18.97 35.89
C SER A 886 12.08 18.31 36.43
N GLY A 887 12.22 16.98 36.35
CA GLY A 887 13.49 16.28 36.67
C GLY A 887 14.69 16.68 35.79
N LEU A 888 14.50 17.47 34.72
CA LEU A 888 15.56 18.05 33.89
C LEU A 888 16.03 19.45 34.38
N GLN A 889 15.70 19.84 35.61
CA GLN A 889 15.61 21.25 36.04
C GLN A 889 16.89 22.10 36.05
N GLU A 890 18.09 21.52 36.15
CA GLU A 890 19.30 22.24 36.61
C GLU A 890 19.71 23.50 35.82
N ARG A 891 19.20 23.72 34.59
CA ARG A 891 19.65 24.82 33.71
C ARG A 891 18.53 25.66 33.05
N MET A 892 17.27 25.51 33.46
CA MET A 892 16.12 26.15 32.77
C MET A 892 15.67 27.52 33.34
N ASN A 893 16.62 28.42 33.65
CA ASN A 893 16.32 29.75 34.20
C ASN A 893 16.21 30.88 33.17
N ASP A 894 16.96 30.84 32.05
CA ASP A 894 17.05 31.97 31.11
C ASP A 894 16.08 31.91 29.91
N VAL A 895 15.28 30.85 29.77
CA VAL A 895 14.31 30.67 28.67
C VAL A 895 13.10 31.61 28.83
N LYS A 896 13.28 32.89 28.50
CA LYS A 896 12.22 33.90 28.44
C LYS A 896 11.36 33.70 27.18
N ARG A 897 10.17 33.12 27.35
CA ARG A 897 9.09 33.06 26.33
C ARG A 897 9.58 32.67 24.93
N LEU A 898 10.07 31.44 24.75
CA LEU A 898 10.08 30.84 23.41
C LEU A 898 8.63 30.68 22.92
N SER A 899 8.37 31.11 21.69
CA SER A 899 7.03 31.24 21.12
C SER A 899 6.39 29.90 20.80
N ILE A 900 5.06 29.86 20.93
CA ILE A 900 4.24 28.79 20.38
C ILE A 900 4.35 28.90 18.85
N CYS A 901 4.77 27.80 18.20
CA CYS A 901 5.22 27.74 16.81
C CYS A 901 6.52 28.53 16.52
N GLY A 902 7.36 27.96 15.65
CA GLY A 902 8.74 28.41 15.37
C GLY A 902 8.88 29.67 14.52
N ILE A 903 8.11 30.72 14.81
CA ILE A 903 8.29 32.06 14.22
C ILE A 903 9.17 32.87 15.18
N MET A 904 10.48 32.97 14.88
CA MET A 904 11.39 33.84 15.62
C MET A 904 11.17 35.31 15.24
N VAL A 905 10.76 36.13 16.21
CA VAL A 905 10.92 37.59 16.13
C VAL A 905 12.41 37.93 16.39
N PRO A 906 13.14 38.60 15.48
CA PRO A 906 14.61 38.44 15.37
C PRO A 906 15.54 39.52 16.01
N PRO A 907 16.55 39.11 16.84
CA PRO A 907 17.74 39.90 17.23
C PRO A 907 18.85 40.02 16.13
N SER A 908 20.17 40.12 16.47
CA SER A 908 21.32 40.58 15.60
C SER A 908 22.51 39.59 15.35
N THR A 909 23.37 39.78 14.31
CA THR A 909 24.25 38.80 13.51
C THR A 909 25.81 39.10 13.50
N PRO A 910 26.80 38.60 12.66
CA PRO A 910 26.96 37.61 11.51
C PRO A 910 28.29 36.71 11.46
N SER A 911 28.69 36.00 10.35
CA SER A 911 30.08 35.43 10.03
C SER A 911 30.27 34.59 8.68
N SER A 912 31.51 34.19 8.22
CA SER A 912 31.82 33.48 6.90
C SER A 912 33.24 32.78 6.72
N VAL A 913 33.48 31.86 5.73
CA VAL A 913 34.80 31.12 5.43
C VAL A 913 35.09 30.72 3.92
N ARG A 914 36.15 29.92 3.52
CA ARG A 914 36.72 29.70 2.11
C ARG A 914 37.45 28.31 1.76
N PRO A 915 37.86 27.97 0.48
CA PRO A 915 38.22 26.59 -0.05
C PRO A 915 39.69 26.26 -0.60
N LEU A 916 39.90 25.40 -1.65
CA LEU A 916 41.17 24.64 -2.05
C LEU A 916 41.44 24.39 -3.60
N ASP A 917 42.55 23.71 -4.04
CA ASP A 917 43.10 23.56 -5.45
C ASP A 917 43.41 22.10 -5.94
N VAL A 918 43.63 21.90 -7.26
CA VAL A 918 43.55 20.65 -8.08
C VAL A 918 44.87 20.02 -8.57
N ASP A 919 45.81 20.74 -9.21
CA ASP A 919 46.95 20.15 -9.95
C ASP A 919 47.79 19.17 -9.09
N THR A 920 47.93 19.53 -7.81
CA THR A 920 48.61 18.78 -6.74
C THR A 920 48.13 17.33 -6.65
N VAL A 921 46.87 17.05 -6.93
CA VAL A 921 46.26 15.72 -6.86
C VAL A 921 46.88 14.79 -7.90
N VAL A 922 46.98 15.21 -9.16
CA VAL A 922 47.48 14.37 -10.27
C VAL A 922 49.01 14.20 -10.20
N TYR A 923 49.73 15.23 -9.75
CA TYR A 923 51.16 15.15 -9.47
C TYR A 923 51.50 13.97 -8.53
N ASN A 924 50.75 13.86 -7.42
CA ASN A 924 50.96 12.83 -6.39
C ASN A 924 50.66 11.39 -6.87
N PHE A 925 49.88 11.20 -7.93
CA PHE A 925 49.67 9.88 -8.53
C PHE A 925 50.82 9.46 -9.44
N VAL A 926 51.27 10.37 -10.33
CA VAL A 926 52.41 10.09 -11.22
C VAL A 926 53.68 9.85 -10.38
N LYS A 927 53.88 10.63 -9.30
CA LYS A 927 54.98 10.48 -8.34
C LYS A 927 55.01 9.11 -7.64
N ARG A 928 53.87 8.42 -7.53
CA ARG A 928 53.75 7.08 -6.92
C ARG A 928 53.84 5.94 -7.93
N THR A 929 53.53 6.18 -9.19
CA THR A 929 53.38 5.12 -10.21
C THR A 929 54.49 5.09 -11.26
N LYS A 930 55.00 6.26 -11.66
CA LYS A 930 56.09 6.48 -12.63
C LYS A 930 56.84 7.80 -12.32
N PRO A 931 57.52 7.92 -11.16
CA PRO A 931 58.17 9.15 -10.73
C PRO A 931 59.19 9.71 -11.74
N GLU A 932 59.82 8.85 -12.54
CA GLU A 932 60.76 9.20 -13.60
C GLU A 932 60.16 10.14 -14.66
N LEU A 933 58.85 10.09 -14.89
CA LEU A 933 58.14 10.92 -15.87
C LEU A 933 57.78 12.32 -15.33
N LEU A 934 57.89 12.60 -14.02
CA LEU A 934 57.43 13.86 -13.43
C LEU A 934 58.08 15.11 -14.05
N LEU A 935 59.39 15.06 -14.28
CA LEU A 935 60.15 16.20 -14.80
C LEU A 935 59.82 16.49 -16.27
N GLU A 936 59.44 15.46 -17.04
CA GLU A 936 58.97 15.59 -18.42
C GLU A 936 57.50 16.06 -18.48
N MET A 937 56.65 15.57 -17.58
CA MET A 937 55.21 15.87 -17.58
C MET A 937 54.83 17.22 -16.95
N PHE A 938 55.54 17.69 -15.91
CA PHE A 938 55.17 18.90 -15.17
C PHE A 938 56.24 20.01 -15.20
N GLY A 939 57.50 19.68 -15.50
CA GLY A 939 58.58 20.66 -15.59
C GLY A 939 59.15 21.12 -14.23
N LYS A 940 60.45 21.40 -14.23
CA LYS A 940 61.29 21.49 -13.02
C LYS A 940 60.90 22.56 -11.99
N ASN A 941 60.22 23.63 -12.40
CA ASN A 941 59.76 24.69 -11.50
C ASN A 941 58.38 24.36 -10.89
N ARG A 942 57.42 23.87 -11.68
CA ARG A 942 56.07 23.52 -11.18
C ARG A 942 56.12 22.32 -10.24
N CYS A 943 57.00 21.34 -10.47
CA CYS A 943 57.30 20.30 -9.48
C CYS A 943 57.62 20.89 -8.09
N ARG A 944 58.49 21.91 -8.03
CA ARG A 944 58.92 22.51 -6.75
C ARG A 944 57.83 23.30 -6.03
N GLU A 945 56.84 23.83 -6.73
CA GLU A 945 55.65 24.43 -6.09
C GLU A 945 54.77 23.33 -5.49
N LEU A 946 54.42 22.32 -6.29
CA LEU A 946 53.52 21.23 -5.88
C LEU A 946 54.13 20.37 -4.77
N GLU A 947 55.46 20.23 -4.72
CA GLU A 947 56.17 19.54 -3.64
C GLU A 947 56.09 20.25 -2.28
N GLN A 948 55.66 21.52 -2.20
CA GLN A 948 55.34 22.16 -0.91
C GLN A 948 53.98 21.69 -0.35
N GLY A 949 53.13 21.06 -1.17
CA GLY A 949 51.86 20.43 -0.76
C GLY A 949 51.87 18.90 -0.71
N ASP A 950 52.99 18.26 -1.08
CA ASP A 950 53.20 16.81 -1.30
C ASP A 950 52.61 15.91 -0.19
N HIS A 951 52.75 16.34 1.05
CA HIS A 951 52.48 15.57 2.26
C HIS A 951 51.00 15.52 2.68
N ARG A 952 50.06 15.98 1.84
CA ARG A 952 48.62 16.09 2.16
C ARG A 952 47.69 15.03 1.55
N PHE A 953 48.17 14.15 0.66
CA PHE A 953 47.29 13.29 -0.15
C PHE A 953 47.74 11.81 -0.16
N ASP A 954 46.85 10.90 0.21
CA ASP A 954 46.99 9.43 0.10
C ASP A 954 46.21 8.88 -1.13
N ARG A 955 46.05 7.55 -1.25
CA ARG A 955 45.37 6.92 -2.41
C ARG A 955 43.84 7.07 -2.37
N SER A 956 43.24 7.21 -1.19
CA SER A 956 41.79 7.41 -1.00
C SER A 956 41.38 8.87 -1.23
N SER A 957 42.12 9.81 -0.66
CA SER A 957 41.92 11.25 -0.88
C SER A 957 42.17 11.66 -2.35
N PHE A 958 43.11 10.99 -3.04
CA PHE A 958 43.29 11.11 -4.48
C PHE A 958 42.03 10.77 -5.31
N LEU A 959 41.35 9.67 -4.97
CA LEU A 959 40.14 9.23 -5.68
C LEU A 959 38.97 10.21 -5.48
N SER A 960 38.71 10.62 -4.23
CA SER A 960 37.65 11.56 -3.89
C SER A 960 37.83 12.92 -4.58
N ALA A 961 39.07 13.42 -4.64
CA ALA A 961 39.37 14.66 -5.35
C ALA A 961 39.12 14.54 -6.88
N LEU A 962 39.51 13.42 -7.51
CA LEU A 962 39.26 13.20 -8.94
C LEU A 962 37.79 12.98 -9.30
N GLU A 963 36.97 12.44 -8.40
CA GLU A 963 35.51 12.42 -8.62
C GLU A 963 34.95 13.85 -8.65
N LYS A 964 35.40 14.71 -7.71
CA LYS A 964 34.95 16.10 -7.60
C LYS A 964 35.34 16.98 -8.79
N ILE A 965 36.62 16.95 -9.18
CA ILE A 965 37.15 17.62 -10.39
C ILE A 965 36.34 17.27 -11.65
N ARG A 966 35.81 16.05 -11.68
CA ARG A 966 35.04 15.50 -12.80
C ARG A 966 33.54 15.80 -12.69
N GLU A 967 33.05 16.38 -11.60
CA GLU A 967 31.75 17.05 -11.54
C GLU A 967 31.91 18.48 -12.04
N ASP A 968 32.89 19.22 -11.51
CA ASP A 968 33.26 20.58 -11.94
C ASP A 968 33.50 20.66 -13.47
N SER A 969 34.30 19.74 -14.07
CA SER A 969 34.62 19.77 -15.51
C SER A 969 33.47 19.41 -16.47
N LYS A 970 32.28 19.09 -15.96
CA LYS A 970 31.05 18.96 -16.77
C LYS A 970 30.35 20.30 -16.97
N GLU A 971 30.47 21.22 -16.03
CA GLU A 971 29.76 22.51 -16.08
C GLU A 971 30.43 23.47 -17.08
N GLU A 972 31.77 23.54 -17.08
CA GLU A 972 32.55 24.31 -18.07
C GLU A 972 32.22 23.96 -19.54
N LYS A 973 31.79 22.73 -19.84
CA LYS A 973 31.43 22.31 -21.20
C LYS A 973 30.00 22.70 -21.61
N CYS A 974 29.19 23.26 -20.72
CA CYS A 974 27.81 23.65 -21.01
C CYS A 974 27.66 25.10 -21.47
N GLU A 975 28.67 25.97 -21.30
CA GLU A 975 28.60 27.38 -21.72
C GLU A 975 28.92 27.60 -23.22
N ALA A 976 29.36 26.57 -23.95
CA ALA A 976 29.89 26.67 -25.30
C ALA A 976 28.88 26.35 -26.43
N GLY A 977 27.82 27.16 -26.56
CA GLY A 977 27.20 27.46 -27.87
C GLY A 977 25.98 26.65 -28.37
N GLU A 978 24.91 27.40 -28.65
CA GLU A 978 23.89 27.20 -29.70
C GLU A 978 22.99 25.94 -29.74
N THR A 979 21.81 26.10 -29.14
CA THR A 979 20.48 25.91 -29.77
C THR A 979 20.24 24.72 -30.72
N SER A 980 19.43 23.75 -30.27
CA SER A 980 18.19 23.37 -30.98
C SER A 980 17.29 22.47 -30.14
N GLU A 981 15.98 22.45 -30.45
CA GLU A 981 15.02 21.59 -29.76
C GLU A 981 15.35 20.09 -29.93
N ARG A 982 15.16 19.29 -28.85
CA ARG A 982 14.04 18.33 -28.80
C ARG A 982 13.99 17.50 -27.51
N LYS A 983 12.82 17.55 -26.87
CA LYS A 983 12.09 16.43 -26.26
C LYS A 983 12.92 15.40 -25.50
N GLU A 984 12.78 15.39 -24.17
CA GLU A 984 12.82 14.14 -23.42
C GLU A 984 11.89 13.10 -24.06
N PRO A 985 12.31 11.83 -24.01
CA PRO A 985 11.34 10.77 -23.83
C PRO A 985 11.75 9.83 -22.68
N SER A 986 11.22 10.05 -21.47
CA SER A 986 10.34 9.05 -20.84
C SER A 986 10.91 7.60 -20.56
N ASN A 987 11.11 7.24 -19.28
CA ASN A 987 11.47 5.95 -18.59
C ASN A 987 12.09 4.69 -19.30
N THR A 988 12.83 3.93 -18.47
CA THR A 988 12.77 2.45 -18.21
C THR A 988 14.03 1.63 -18.47
N SER A 989 15.03 1.79 -17.61
CA SER A 989 15.91 0.66 -17.25
C SER A 989 16.66 0.92 -15.95
N LYS A 990 16.74 -0.11 -15.08
CA LYS A 990 17.67 -0.14 -13.95
C LYS A 990 19.08 0.21 -14.47
N ARG A 991 19.65 1.35 -14.08
CA ARG A 991 21.07 1.63 -14.31
C ARG A 991 21.87 0.87 -13.26
N SER A 992 22.48 -0.23 -13.65
CA SER A 992 23.56 -0.86 -12.88
C SER A 992 24.69 0.16 -12.72
N LYS A 993 25.06 0.51 -11.49
CA LYS A 993 26.29 1.29 -11.24
C LYS A 993 27.49 0.52 -11.80
N VAL A 994 28.39 1.24 -12.46
CA VAL A 994 29.68 0.72 -12.92
C VAL A 994 30.75 1.45 -12.12
N THR A 995 31.62 0.71 -11.46
CA THR A 995 32.69 1.27 -10.62
C THR A 995 33.76 1.91 -11.50
N ILE A 996 34.18 3.12 -11.15
CA ILE A 996 35.30 3.84 -11.78
C ILE A 996 36.57 3.51 -10.99
N THR A 997 37.70 3.28 -11.68
CA THR A 997 39.00 2.99 -11.04
C THR A 997 39.92 4.23 -11.15
N PRO A 998 40.96 4.38 -10.30
CA PRO A 998 41.83 5.55 -10.38
C PRO A 998 42.56 5.67 -11.72
N GLU A 999 42.88 4.54 -12.35
CA GLU A 999 43.47 4.47 -13.68
C GLU A 999 42.52 5.02 -14.75
N LEU A 1000 41.21 4.78 -14.60
CA LEU A 1000 40.16 5.32 -15.46
C LEU A 1000 40.02 6.83 -15.25
N ALA A 1001 39.97 7.31 -14.00
CA ALA A 1001 39.86 8.73 -13.70
C ALA A 1001 41.08 9.56 -14.18
N VAL A 1002 42.29 9.01 -14.07
CA VAL A 1002 43.52 9.62 -14.64
C VAL A 1002 43.52 9.58 -16.16
N PHE A 1003 43.03 8.49 -16.77
CA PHE A 1003 42.85 8.44 -18.22
C PHE A 1003 41.89 9.54 -18.69
N ASP A 1004 40.75 9.70 -18.04
CA ASP A 1004 39.75 10.72 -18.36
C ASP A 1004 40.35 12.15 -18.26
N TYR A 1005 41.10 12.47 -17.18
CA TYR A 1005 41.77 13.76 -17.01
C TYR A 1005 42.71 14.13 -18.18
N PHE A 1006 43.57 13.20 -18.61
CA PHE A 1006 44.48 13.43 -19.74
C PHE A 1006 43.79 13.32 -21.11
N TYR A 1007 42.67 12.59 -21.21
CA TYR A 1007 41.87 12.47 -22.43
C TYR A 1007 41.05 13.74 -22.71
N GLU A 1008 40.39 14.32 -21.68
CA GLU A 1008 39.67 15.58 -21.83
C GLU A 1008 40.60 16.75 -22.19
N ARG A 1009 41.84 16.74 -21.67
CA ARG A 1009 42.92 17.69 -22.05
C ARG A 1009 43.72 17.26 -23.30
N GLN A 1010 43.25 16.25 -24.04
CA GLN A 1010 43.81 15.74 -25.31
C GLN A 1010 45.31 15.37 -25.31
N ASN A 1011 45.93 15.14 -24.15
CA ASN A 1011 47.37 14.86 -24.04
C ASN A 1011 47.71 13.39 -24.39
N SER A 1012 47.65 13.10 -25.69
CA SER A 1012 47.84 11.75 -26.25
C SER A 1012 49.24 11.16 -26.04
N GLN A 1013 50.25 11.98 -25.75
CA GLN A 1013 51.62 11.51 -25.48
C GLN A 1013 51.75 10.98 -24.05
N ALA A 1014 51.20 11.69 -23.05
CA ALA A 1014 51.11 11.20 -21.67
C ALA A 1014 50.31 9.89 -21.57
N LEU A 1015 49.18 9.78 -22.29
CA LEU A 1015 48.36 8.57 -22.31
C LEU A 1015 49.09 7.34 -22.86
N LYS A 1016 50.00 7.51 -23.84
CA LYS A 1016 50.85 6.43 -24.36
C LYS A 1016 51.93 6.00 -23.37
N LEU A 1017 52.57 6.96 -22.69
CA LEU A 1017 53.62 6.68 -21.70
C LEU A 1017 53.09 6.01 -20.42
N LEU A 1018 51.85 6.32 -20.02
CA LEU A 1018 51.22 5.74 -18.83
C LEU A 1018 50.79 4.28 -19.04
N PHE A 1019 50.17 3.94 -20.20
CA PHE A 1019 49.50 2.65 -20.39
C PHE A 1019 50.03 1.84 -21.58
N ASP A 1020 51.01 0.98 -21.32
CA ASP A 1020 51.72 0.13 -22.30
C ASP A 1020 50.85 -0.94 -23.01
N GLU A 1021 51.19 -1.29 -24.25
CA GLU A 1021 50.51 -2.31 -25.06
C GLU A 1021 51.00 -3.74 -24.84
N GLU A 1022 52.27 -3.97 -24.50
CA GLU A 1022 52.83 -5.33 -24.52
C GLU A 1022 52.24 -6.20 -23.41
N ALA A 1023 52.12 -5.66 -22.19
CA ALA A 1023 51.44 -6.28 -21.07
C ALA A 1023 49.97 -6.68 -21.37
N ARG A 1024 49.27 -5.92 -22.23
CA ARG A 1024 47.86 -6.19 -22.60
C ARG A 1024 47.70 -7.50 -23.40
N LYS A 1025 48.71 -7.87 -24.21
CA LYS A 1025 48.68 -9.07 -25.07
C LYS A 1025 48.96 -10.37 -24.32
N ASP A 1026 49.61 -10.32 -23.16
CA ASP A 1026 49.91 -11.53 -22.38
C ASP A 1026 48.77 -11.92 -21.42
N TYR A 1027 48.11 -10.94 -20.81
CA TYR A 1027 47.00 -11.19 -19.88
C TYR A 1027 45.80 -11.86 -20.58
N GLY A 1028 45.42 -11.40 -21.79
CA GLY A 1028 44.33 -12.02 -22.57
C GLY A 1028 44.57 -13.50 -22.86
N ARG A 1029 45.81 -13.88 -23.22
CA ARG A 1029 46.21 -15.27 -23.52
C ARG A 1029 46.29 -16.19 -22.29
N LYS A 1030 46.10 -15.65 -21.09
CA LYS A 1030 45.92 -16.41 -19.84
C LYS A 1030 44.44 -16.62 -19.53
N VAL A 1031 43.59 -15.60 -19.72
CA VAL A 1031 42.15 -15.66 -19.40
C VAL A 1031 41.35 -16.57 -20.35
N ASP A 1032 41.62 -16.55 -21.66
CA ASP A 1032 40.90 -17.38 -22.64
C ASP A 1032 41.00 -18.89 -22.35
N ARG A 1033 42.06 -19.35 -21.66
CA ARG A 1033 42.23 -20.75 -21.25
C ARG A 1033 41.34 -21.18 -20.07
N MET A 1034 40.67 -20.26 -19.39
CA MET A 1034 39.88 -20.54 -18.18
C MET A 1034 38.36 -20.57 -18.42
N GLY A 1035 37.89 -20.28 -19.64
CA GLY A 1035 36.47 -20.40 -20.03
C GLY A 1035 35.50 -19.38 -19.39
N ILE A 1036 35.98 -18.51 -18.50
CA ILE A 1036 35.19 -17.47 -17.84
C ILE A 1036 35.07 -16.25 -18.76
N HIS A 1037 33.88 -15.99 -19.28
CA HIS A 1037 33.65 -14.86 -20.17
C HIS A 1037 33.48 -13.54 -19.41
N MET A 1038 34.59 -12.92 -18.97
CA MET A 1038 34.58 -11.50 -18.61
C MET A 1038 34.21 -10.63 -19.83
N PRO A 1039 33.53 -9.48 -19.64
CA PRO A 1039 33.34 -8.50 -20.70
C PRO A 1039 34.62 -7.69 -20.92
N SER A 1040 34.96 -7.39 -22.17
CA SER A 1040 35.94 -6.34 -22.48
C SER A 1040 35.34 -4.94 -22.17
N VAL A 1041 36.20 -3.93 -21.99
CA VAL A 1041 35.77 -2.54 -21.72
C VAL A 1041 34.75 -2.03 -22.76
N PHE A 1042 34.91 -2.44 -24.03
CA PHE A 1042 33.95 -2.15 -25.12
C PHE A 1042 32.52 -2.68 -24.86
N ARG A 1043 32.34 -3.81 -24.17
CA ARG A 1043 31.02 -4.32 -23.79
C ARG A 1043 30.34 -3.46 -22.73
N MET A 1044 31.12 -3.02 -21.73
CA MET A 1044 30.62 -2.16 -20.67
C MET A 1044 30.16 -0.81 -21.26
N TYR A 1045 30.93 -0.25 -22.18
CA TYR A 1045 30.57 0.94 -22.96
C TYR A 1045 29.26 0.77 -23.75
N ALA A 1046 29.11 -0.30 -24.54
CA ALA A 1046 27.91 -0.56 -25.34
C ALA A 1046 26.65 -0.76 -24.46
N TYR A 1047 26.78 -1.46 -23.34
CA TYR A 1047 25.68 -1.67 -22.39
C TYR A 1047 25.24 -0.36 -21.73
N HIS A 1048 26.18 0.46 -21.26
CA HIS A 1048 25.87 1.76 -20.67
C HIS A 1048 25.18 2.71 -21.68
N ARG A 1049 25.65 2.73 -22.94
CA ARG A 1049 25.02 3.51 -24.02
C ARG A 1049 23.55 3.15 -24.24
N ARG A 1050 23.20 1.85 -24.20
CA ARG A 1050 21.80 1.40 -24.29
C ARG A 1050 20.97 1.86 -23.10
N LEU A 1051 21.47 1.72 -21.88
CA LEU A 1051 20.76 2.09 -20.64
C LEU A 1051 20.49 3.60 -20.51
N ARG A 1052 21.36 4.42 -21.11
CA ARG A 1052 21.11 5.86 -21.32
C ARG A 1052 19.94 6.03 -22.31
N LEU A 1053 20.16 5.67 -23.59
CA LEU A 1053 19.19 5.87 -24.67
C LEU A 1053 17.79 5.25 -24.43
N LYS A 1054 17.67 4.23 -23.58
CA LYS A 1054 16.39 3.63 -23.17
C LYS A 1054 15.65 4.41 -22.08
N HIS A 1055 16.37 5.09 -21.19
CA HIS A 1055 15.73 6.06 -20.29
C HIS A 1055 15.23 7.29 -21.04
N GLU A 1056 15.87 7.56 -22.18
CA GLU A 1056 15.40 8.47 -23.21
C GLU A 1056 14.48 7.80 -24.26
N ASN A 1057 13.90 6.59 -24.03
CA ASN A 1057 12.88 5.98 -24.91
C ASN A 1057 11.91 4.96 -24.24
N LYS A 1058 10.71 5.40 -23.81
CA LYS A 1058 9.52 4.54 -23.59
C LYS A 1058 8.78 4.25 -24.91
N GLU A 1059 8.57 5.27 -25.73
CA GLU A 1059 7.50 5.28 -26.75
C GLU A 1059 7.92 4.81 -28.15
N CYS A 1060 9.18 4.41 -28.29
CA CYS A 1060 9.82 4.02 -29.54
C CYS A 1060 10.32 2.58 -29.49
N THR A 1061 10.27 1.86 -30.62
CA THR A 1061 10.74 0.46 -30.69
C THR A 1061 12.26 0.37 -30.69
N GLU A 1062 12.83 -0.56 -29.94
CA GLU A 1062 14.26 -0.90 -30.02
C GLU A 1062 14.60 -1.56 -31.38
N ILE A 1063 15.80 -1.27 -31.92
CA ILE A 1063 16.33 -1.91 -33.14
C ILE A 1063 17.57 -2.75 -32.79
N TRP A 1064 17.51 -4.04 -33.13
CA TRP A 1064 18.52 -5.07 -32.80
C TRP A 1064 19.08 -5.73 -34.05
N LYS A 1065 20.41 -5.94 -34.11
CA LYS A 1065 21.10 -6.59 -35.24
C LYS A 1065 21.74 -7.90 -34.81
N CYS A 1066 21.17 -9.03 -35.22
CA CYS A 1066 21.70 -10.36 -34.86
C CYS A 1066 23.18 -10.47 -35.24
N GLN A 1067 24.08 -10.74 -34.29
CA GLN A 1067 25.51 -10.71 -34.57
C GLN A 1067 25.96 -11.78 -35.56
N LEU A 1068 25.21 -12.88 -35.70
CA LEU A 1068 25.60 -14.00 -36.55
C LEU A 1068 25.11 -13.87 -38.01
N CYS A 1069 23.86 -13.45 -38.25
CA CYS A 1069 23.33 -13.25 -39.62
C CYS A 1069 23.16 -11.78 -40.04
N LYS A 1070 23.52 -10.83 -39.19
CA LYS A 1070 23.39 -9.37 -39.36
C LYS A 1070 21.96 -8.86 -39.69
N LYS A 1071 20.93 -9.70 -39.54
CA LYS A 1071 19.52 -9.33 -39.75
C LYS A 1071 19.02 -8.42 -38.62
N GLU A 1072 18.23 -7.42 -39.00
CA GLU A 1072 17.65 -6.44 -38.09
C GLU A 1072 16.23 -6.80 -37.65
N PHE A 1073 15.91 -6.46 -36.39
CA PHE A 1073 14.63 -6.70 -35.73
C PHE A 1073 14.16 -5.41 -35.06
N ARG A 1074 12.85 -5.14 -35.12
CA ARG A 1074 12.20 -3.95 -34.54
C ARG A 1074 10.97 -4.39 -33.74
N GLY A 1075 10.78 -3.88 -32.53
CA GLY A 1075 9.61 -4.23 -31.71
C GLY A 1075 9.58 -3.58 -30.32
N ILE A 1076 8.52 -3.86 -29.58
CA ILE A 1076 8.31 -3.41 -28.19
C ILE A 1076 8.53 -4.61 -27.26
N GLY A 1077 9.28 -4.41 -26.18
CA GLY A 1077 9.47 -5.38 -25.10
C GLY A 1077 10.61 -6.39 -25.34
N TYR A 1078 11.33 -6.72 -24.26
CA TYR A 1078 12.35 -7.77 -24.29
C TYR A 1078 11.71 -9.14 -24.57
N GLY A 1079 12.25 -9.88 -25.55
CA GLY A 1079 12.02 -11.32 -25.67
C GLY A 1079 11.52 -11.79 -27.03
N THR A 1080 10.20 -11.78 -27.25
CA THR A 1080 9.52 -12.78 -28.08
C THR A 1080 10.07 -12.93 -29.51
N LEU A 1081 10.28 -11.83 -30.24
CA LEU A 1081 10.80 -11.89 -31.63
C LEU A 1081 12.28 -12.33 -31.69
N LEU A 1082 13.10 -11.84 -30.75
CA LEU A 1082 14.53 -12.14 -30.69
C LEU A 1082 14.77 -13.60 -30.28
N MET A 1083 14.02 -14.09 -29.29
CA MET A 1083 14.02 -15.50 -28.87
C MET A 1083 13.54 -16.43 -29.99
N ASN A 1084 12.51 -16.03 -30.75
CA ASN A 1084 12.06 -16.78 -31.93
C ASN A 1084 13.17 -16.89 -33.00
N HIS A 1085 13.99 -15.84 -33.18
CA HIS A 1085 15.11 -15.87 -34.11
C HIS A 1085 16.29 -16.74 -33.63
N ILE A 1086 16.64 -16.66 -32.35
CA ILE A 1086 17.61 -17.57 -31.71
C ILE A 1086 17.18 -19.03 -31.91
N GLY A 1087 15.88 -19.32 -31.75
CA GLY A 1087 15.31 -20.63 -32.01
C GLY A 1087 15.57 -21.19 -33.41
N VAL A 1088 15.49 -20.35 -34.43
CA VAL A 1088 15.78 -20.74 -35.82
C VAL A 1088 17.28 -21.00 -36.03
N HIS A 1089 18.16 -20.19 -35.43
CA HIS A 1089 19.61 -20.38 -35.51
C HIS A 1089 20.08 -21.66 -34.79
N GLU A 1090 19.65 -21.84 -33.55
CA GLU A 1090 20.00 -22.97 -32.68
C GLU A 1090 19.11 -24.21 -32.90
N ARG A 1091 18.27 -24.18 -33.95
CA ARG A 1091 17.29 -25.21 -34.34
C ARG A 1091 16.52 -25.82 -33.15
N ILE A 1092 16.13 -24.99 -32.18
CA ILE A 1092 15.55 -25.45 -30.90
C ILE A 1092 14.23 -26.19 -31.20
N PRO A 1093 14.12 -27.50 -30.92
CA PRO A 1093 13.00 -28.29 -31.41
C PRO A 1093 11.71 -28.00 -30.64
N ILE A 1094 10.65 -27.76 -31.40
CA ILE A 1094 9.26 -27.69 -30.97
C ILE A 1094 8.50 -28.72 -31.81
N PRO A 1095 8.21 -29.93 -31.31
CA PRO A 1095 7.40 -30.90 -32.04
C PRO A 1095 5.96 -30.39 -32.19
N CYS A 1096 5.26 -30.87 -33.21
CA CYS A 1096 3.82 -30.74 -33.31
C CYS A 1096 3.14 -31.40 -32.09
N VAL A 1097 1.94 -30.94 -31.78
CA VAL A 1097 1.15 -31.42 -30.62
C VAL A 1097 -0.02 -32.30 -31.03
N ILE A 1098 -0.29 -32.42 -32.33
CA ILE A 1098 -1.27 -33.33 -32.89
C ILE A 1098 -0.63 -34.71 -33.02
N ASP A 1099 -1.27 -35.69 -32.41
CA ASP A 1099 -0.85 -37.09 -32.42
C ASP A 1099 -0.76 -37.63 -33.86
N GLY A 1100 0.29 -38.42 -34.15
CA GLY A 1100 0.61 -38.84 -35.52
C GLY A 1100 1.34 -37.80 -36.40
N CYS A 1101 1.59 -36.57 -35.91
CA CYS A 1101 2.32 -35.55 -36.67
C CYS A 1101 3.77 -35.37 -36.20
N GLU A 1102 4.72 -35.96 -36.92
CA GLU A 1102 6.16 -35.90 -36.60
C GLU A 1102 6.83 -34.54 -36.89
N LYS A 1103 6.07 -33.51 -37.30
CA LYS A 1103 6.67 -32.26 -37.76
C LYS A 1103 7.29 -31.46 -36.61
N ILE A 1104 8.60 -31.31 -36.64
CA ILE A 1104 9.36 -30.44 -35.73
C ILE A 1104 9.51 -29.04 -36.35
N LEU A 1105 9.22 -28.01 -35.55
CA LEU A 1105 9.38 -26.59 -35.85
C LEU A 1105 10.45 -25.98 -34.95
N HIS A 1106 10.96 -24.80 -35.30
CA HIS A 1106 12.07 -24.15 -34.57
C HIS A 1106 11.73 -22.80 -33.92
N TYR A 1107 10.45 -22.41 -33.90
CA TYR A 1107 9.95 -21.26 -33.14
C TYR A 1107 8.41 -21.34 -32.96
N PRO A 1108 7.82 -20.81 -31.87
CA PRO A 1108 6.40 -20.99 -31.56
C PRO A 1108 5.41 -20.48 -32.62
N GLY A 1109 5.75 -19.38 -33.31
CA GLY A 1109 4.95 -18.88 -34.44
C GLY A 1109 4.88 -19.86 -35.62
N GLY A 1110 5.94 -20.65 -35.83
CA GLY A 1110 5.96 -21.71 -36.84
C GLY A 1110 5.02 -22.87 -36.48
N LEU A 1111 4.96 -23.24 -35.20
CA LEU A 1111 4.00 -24.25 -34.72
C LEU A 1111 2.55 -23.75 -34.87
N PHE A 1112 2.25 -22.52 -34.47
CA PHE A 1112 0.91 -21.92 -34.65
C PHE A 1112 0.48 -21.94 -36.13
N HIS A 1113 1.38 -21.54 -37.04
CA HIS A 1113 1.11 -21.50 -38.48
C HIS A 1113 0.97 -22.91 -39.08
N HIS A 1114 1.72 -23.90 -38.58
CA HIS A 1114 1.59 -25.31 -38.97
C HIS A 1114 0.25 -25.92 -38.50
N LEU A 1115 -0.17 -25.66 -37.26
CA LEU A 1115 -1.50 -26.07 -36.76
C LEU A 1115 -2.62 -25.49 -37.64
N LYS A 1116 -2.57 -24.18 -37.92
CA LYS A 1116 -3.58 -23.51 -38.76
C LYS A 1116 -3.57 -23.95 -40.22
N ARG A 1117 -2.42 -24.27 -40.83
CA ARG A 1117 -2.32 -24.64 -42.26
C ARG A 1117 -2.36 -26.12 -42.57
N THR A 1118 -1.83 -26.99 -41.70
CA THR A 1118 -1.70 -28.43 -41.96
C THR A 1118 -2.76 -29.25 -41.22
N HIS A 1119 -3.19 -28.78 -40.04
CA HIS A 1119 -4.20 -29.47 -39.22
C HIS A 1119 -5.55 -28.74 -39.19
N VAL A 1120 -5.64 -27.56 -39.83
CA VAL A 1120 -6.81 -26.66 -39.85
C VAL A 1120 -7.37 -26.34 -38.45
N ARG A 1121 -6.53 -26.47 -37.40
CA ARG A 1121 -6.89 -26.21 -36.00
C ARG A 1121 -6.31 -24.89 -35.54
N TYR A 1122 -7.15 -24.12 -34.86
CA TYR A 1122 -6.72 -23.01 -34.01
C TYR A 1122 -6.31 -23.53 -32.63
N VAL A 1123 -5.68 -22.67 -31.82
CA VAL A 1123 -5.19 -23.07 -30.49
C VAL A 1123 -6.36 -23.32 -29.53
N GLU A 1124 -7.49 -22.62 -29.69
CA GLU A 1124 -8.75 -22.93 -29.00
C GLU A 1124 -9.40 -24.26 -29.41
N HIS A 1125 -8.98 -24.89 -30.52
CA HIS A 1125 -9.52 -26.18 -31.01
C HIS A 1125 -8.57 -27.37 -30.72
N LEU A 1126 -7.63 -27.23 -29.78
CA LEU A 1126 -6.81 -28.31 -29.26
C LEU A 1126 -7.50 -28.97 -28.07
N THR A 1127 -7.37 -30.30 -27.90
CA THR A 1127 -7.82 -30.95 -26.66
C THR A 1127 -6.96 -30.46 -25.48
N ALA A 1128 -7.46 -30.56 -24.24
CA ALA A 1128 -6.73 -30.13 -23.04
C ALA A 1128 -5.30 -30.69 -22.98
N GLN A 1129 -5.13 -31.99 -23.31
CA GLN A 1129 -3.82 -32.64 -23.35
C GLN A 1129 -2.91 -32.07 -24.46
N GLN A 1130 -3.45 -31.78 -25.65
CA GLN A 1130 -2.70 -31.18 -26.77
C GLN A 1130 -2.34 -29.71 -26.49
N PHE A 1131 -3.23 -28.94 -25.83
CA PHE A 1131 -2.98 -27.57 -25.37
C PHE A 1131 -1.93 -27.53 -24.25
N TYR A 1132 -1.96 -28.48 -23.31
CA TYR A 1132 -0.90 -28.63 -22.31
C TYR A 1132 0.45 -28.94 -22.96
N ARG A 1133 0.51 -29.88 -23.91
CA ARG A 1133 1.73 -30.16 -24.71
C ARG A 1133 2.21 -28.90 -25.44
N TYR A 1134 1.31 -28.10 -26.02
CA TYR A 1134 1.61 -26.83 -26.70
C TYR A 1134 2.26 -25.81 -25.76
N LYS A 1135 1.66 -25.54 -24.60
CA LYS A 1135 2.21 -24.62 -23.58
C LYS A 1135 3.53 -25.15 -23.00
N LYS A 1136 3.65 -26.45 -22.75
CA LYS A 1136 4.87 -27.10 -22.25
C LYS A 1136 6.04 -26.99 -23.23
N SER A 1137 5.79 -27.16 -24.54
CA SER A 1137 6.77 -26.95 -25.60
C SER A 1137 7.17 -25.47 -25.75
N GLN A 1138 6.23 -24.52 -25.66
CA GLN A 1138 6.55 -23.08 -25.64
C GLN A 1138 7.43 -22.69 -24.42
N LYS A 1139 7.08 -23.16 -23.21
CA LYS A 1139 7.86 -22.88 -21.98
C LYS A 1139 9.27 -23.48 -22.05
N ARG A 1140 9.42 -24.69 -22.61
CA ARG A 1140 10.73 -25.32 -22.90
C ARG A 1140 11.55 -24.53 -23.93
N PHE A 1141 10.92 -24.08 -25.01
CA PHE A 1141 11.57 -23.27 -26.04
C PHE A 1141 12.17 -21.98 -25.47
N TYR A 1142 11.36 -21.17 -24.79
CA TYR A 1142 11.83 -19.89 -24.25
C TYR A 1142 12.89 -20.07 -23.14
N LYS A 1143 12.82 -21.15 -22.33
CA LYS A 1143 13.88 -21.48 -21.35
C LYS A 1143 15.21 -21.84 -22.02
N LYS A 1144 15.20 -22.49 -23.19
CA LYS A 1144 16.43 -22.73 -23.98
C LYS A 1144 16.93 -21.46 -24.68
N ALA A 1145 16.06 -20.75 -25.42
CA ALA A 1145 16.44 -19.55 -26.17
C ALA A 1145 17.03 -18.45 -25.27
N LYS A 1146 16.47 -18.25 -24.05
CA LYS A 1146 16.97 -17.23 -23.11
C LYS A 1146 18.41 -17.46 -22.66
N LYS A 1147 18.89 -18.71 -22.55
CA LYS A 1147 20.29 -19.02 -22.23
C LYS A 1147 21.28 -18.63 -23.33
N LEU A 1148 20.80 -18.38 -24.54
CA LEU A 1148 21.62 -18.11 -25.73
C LEU A 1148 21.42 -16.67 -26.23
N TYR A 1149 20.80 -15.80 -25.43
CA TYR A 1149 20.49 -14.42 -25.82
C TYR A 1149 21.77 -13.62 -26.13
N ASP A 1150 22.72 -13.59 -25.20
CA ASP A 1150 23.95 -12.79 -25.33
C ASP A 1150 24.91 -13.33 -26.41
N LYS A 1151 24.69 -14.56 -26.91
CA LYS A 1151 25.43 -15.11 -28.06
C LYS A 1151 25.02 -14.46 -29.39
N TYR A 1152 23.75 -14.11 -29.54
CA TYR A 1152 23.19 -13.53 -30.78
C TYR A 1152 22.89 -12.05 -30.69
N PHE A 1153 22.53 -11.58 -29.49
CA PHE A 1153 22.13 -10.22 -29.18
C PHE A 1153 22.86 -9.65 -27.94
N PRO A 1154 24.20 -9.66 -27.89
CA PRO A 1154 24.96 -8.99 -26.82
C PRO A 1154 24.76 -7.47 -26.87
N PRO A 1155 25.17 -6.68 -25.85
CA PRO A 1155 24.96 -5.23 -25.81
C PRO A 1155 25.36 -4.46 -27.08
N GLU A 1156 26.45 -4.88 -27.75
CA GLU A 1156 26.99 -4.33 -29.01
C GLU A 1156 26.05 -4.53 -30.22
N SER A 1157 25.00 -5.33 -30.09
CA SER A 1157 24.00 -5.60 -31.15
C SER A 1157 22.79 -4.66 -31.13
N PHE A 1158 22.67 -3.85 -30.08
CA PHE A 1158 21.71 -2.75 -30.03
C PHE A 1158 22.16 -1.63 -30.98
N ILE A 1159 21.33 -1.24 -31.94
CA ILE A 1159 21.66 -0.15 -32.87
C ILE A 1159 21.22 1.19 -32.30
N ARG A 1160 19.91 1.36 -32.13
CA ARG A 1160 19.23 2.61 -31.76
C ARG A 1160 17.74 2.35 -31.48
N PHE A 1161 17.04 3.38 -31.03
CA PHE A 1161 15.58 3.45 -31.07
C PHE A 1161 15.09 3.96 -32.43
N ASN A 1162 13.86 3.61 -32.79
CA ASN A 1162 13.21 4.00 -34.03
C ASN A 1162 12.56 5.39 -33.93
N ASP A 1163 12.65 6.21 -34.99
CA ASP A 1163 12.39 7.66 -34.93
C ASP A 1163 10.90 8.06 -34.85
N THR A 1164 9.98 7.11 -34.94
CA THR A 1164 8.52 7.36 -34.94
C THR A 1164 7.85 6.82 -33.67
N LYS A 1165 7.26 7.72 -32.88
CA LYS A 1165 6.36 7.38 -31.75
C LYS A 1165 5.18 6.52 -32.21
N MET A 1166 4.64 5.71 -31.30
CA MET A 1166 3.38 5.00 -31.53
C MET A 1166 2.23 5.96 -31.85
N THR A 1167 1.46 5.67 -32.90
CA THR A 1167 0.22 6.37 -33.23
C THR A 1167 -0.88 5.36 -33.59
N CYS A 1168 -2.13 5.70 -33.24
CA CYS A 1168 -3.36 4.92 -33.54
C CYS A 1168 -3.44 3.52 -32.92
N THR A 1169 -3.64 3.43 -31.59
CA THR A 1169 -4.25 2.20 -31.02
C THR A 1169 -5.78 2.30 -31.09
N SER A 1170 -6.51 1.20 -30.99
CA SER A 1170 -7.98 1.23 -31.03
C SER A 1170 -8.64 1.87 -29.80
N ARG A 1171 -7.86 2.12 -28.73
CA ARG A 1171 -8.33 2.63 -27.42
C ARG A 1171 -8.72 4.10 -27.44
N ASP A 1172 -8.15 4.85 -28.37
CA ASP A 1172 -8.21 6.31 -28.45
C ASP A 1172 -9.60 6.81 -28.96
N PHE A 1173 -10.38 5.88 -29.53
CA PHE A 1173 -11.70 6.11 -30.12
C PHE A 1173 -12.86 5.79 -29.15
N GLU A 1174 -13.99 6.43 -29.39
CA GLU A 1174 -15.18 6.43 -28.52
C GLU A 1174 -16.07 5.19 -28.74
N ASP A 1175 -16.43 4.90 -30.00
CA ASP A 1175 -17.22 3.75 -30.45
C ASP A 1175 -16.46 3.06 -31.62
N PRO A 1176 -16.42 1.71 -31.71
CA PRO A 1176 -15.91 1.01 -32.88
C PRO A 1176 -16.81 1.08 -34.13
N LYS A 1177 -18.07 1.54 -34.02
CA LYS A 1177 -18.99 1.72 -35.15
C LYS A 1177 -18.64 2.92 -36.01
N CYS A 1178 -18.82 2.75 -37.32
CA CYS A 1178 -18.83 3.85 -38.27
C CYS A 1178 -20.10 4.69 -38.10
N ARG A 1179 -19.97 6.02 -37.93
CA ARG A 1179 -21.10 6.95 -37.80
C ARG A 1179 -22.00 7.03 -39.05
N GLU A 1180 -21.48 6.71 -40.23
CA GLU A 1180 -22.21 6.86 -41.50
C GLU A 1180 -23.03 5.62 -41.89
N CYS A 1181 -22.52 4.41 -41.63
CA CYS A 1181 -23.18 3.15 -42.04
C CYS A 1181 -23.40 2.14 -40.89
N GLY A 1182 -22.97 2.44 -39.66
CA GLY A 1182 -23.15 1.59 -38.49
C GLY A 1182 -22.25 0.35 -38.38
N GLU A 1183 -21.45 0.03 -39.40
CA GLU A 1183 -20.55 -1.15 -39.39
C GLU A 1183 -19.51 -1.07 -38.25
N ILE A 1184 -19.32 -2.17 -37.52
CA ILE A 1184 -18.35 -2.27 -36.41
C ILE A 1184 -16.97 -2.59 -36.99
N VAL A 1185 -15.99 -1.73 -36.72
CA VAL A 1185 -14.62 -1.89 -37.23
C VAL A 1185 -13.60 -1.71 -36.10
N ASP A 1186 -13.06 -2.79 -35.56
CA ASP A 1186 -12.29 -2.76 -34.30
C ASP A 1186 -10.81 -2.34 -34.42
N HIS A 1187 -10.28 -2.15 -35.63
CA HIS A 1187 -8.85 -1.93 -35.86
C HIS A 1187 -8.56 -0.68 -36.69
N SER A 1188 -7.57 0.11 -36.26
CA SER A 1188 -7.24 1.43 -36.82
C SER A 1188 -6.82 1.40 -38.30
N ILE A 1189 -6.24 0.31 -38.78
CA ILE A 1189 -5.96 0.11 -40.22
C ILE A 1189 -7.24 -0.19 -40.99
N ALA A 1190 -8.13 -1.04 -40.46
CA ALA A 1190 -9.41 -1.35 -41.08
C ALA A 1190 -10.32 -0.11 -41.14
N ARG A 1191 -10.36 0.72 -40.09
CA ARG A 1191 -11.07 2.02 -40.09
C ARG A 1191 -10.62 2.95 -41.21
N ARG A 1192 -9.31 3.01 -41.50
CA ARG A 1192 -8.78 3.78 -42.64
C ARG A 1192 -9.25 3.22 -44.00
N VAL A 1193 -9.24 1.90 -44.18
CA VAL A 1193 -9.72 1.28 -45.43
C VAL A 1193 -11.23 1.51 -45.60
N HIS A 1194 -12.02 1.32 -44.55
CA HIS A 1194 -13.46 1.55 -44.53
C HIS A 1194 -13.80 3.03 -44.78
N THR A 1195 -13.07 3.98 -44.16
CA THR A 1195 -13.21 5.42 -44.45
C THR A 1195 -12.85 5.74 -45.91
N ALA A 1196 -11.82 5.09 -46.47
CA ALA A 1196 -11.47 5.25 -47.88
C ALA A 1196 -12.50 4.65 -48.84
N GLN A 1197 -13.32 3.68 -48.41
CA GLN A 1197 -14.43 3.15 -49.22
C GLN A 1197 -15.56 4.17 -49.33
N HIS A 1198 -15.99 4.80 -48.21
CA HIS A 1198 -17.00 5.87 -48.24
C HIS A 1198 -16.54 7.10 -49.04
N LEU A 1199 -15.26 7.46 -48.94
CA LEU A 1199 -14.66 8.53 -49.74
C LEU A 1199 -14.34 8.15 -51.20
N GLY A 1200 -14.65 6.93 -51.66
CA GLY A 1200 -14.35 6.46 -53.02
C GLY A 1200 -12.87 6.47 -53.40
N LEU A 1201 -11.97 6.40 -52.42
CA LEU A 1201 -10.62 6.96 -52.52
C LEU A 1201 -9.60 5.94 -53.06
N VAL A 1202 -9.51 5.87 -54.39
CA VAL A 1202 -8.68 4.94 -55.15
C VAL A 1202 -7.50 5.61 -55.87
N TYR A 1203 -6.45 4.84 -56.13
CA TYR A 1203 -5.25 5.26 -56.86
C TYR A 1203 -4.92 4.27 -57.99
N ASN A 1204 -4.38 4.78 -59.09
CA ASN A 1204 -3.86 3.98 -60.20
C ASN A 1204 -2.68 3.09 -59.74
N CYS A 1205 -2.47 1.98 -60.44
CA CYS A 1205 -1.22 1.22 -60.35
C CYS A 1205 -0.03 2.07 -60.86
N VAL A 1206 1.17 1.84 -60.32
CA VAL A 1206 2.40 2.55 -60.74
C VAL A 1206 3.12 1.89 -61.91
N PHE A 1207 2.58 0.81 -62.47
CA PHE A 1207 3.15 0.13 -63.64
C PHE A 1207 2.41 0.56 -64.91
N ASP A 1208 3.17 1.00 -65.91
CA ASP A 1208 2.62 1.41 -67.22
C ASP A 1208 1.84 0.26 -67.88
N GLY A 1209 0.73 0.58 -68.54
CA GLY A 1209 -0.21 -0.41 -69.08
C GLY A 1209 -1.02 -1.17 -68.03
N CYS A 1210 -1.22 -0.59 -66.84
CA CYS A 1210 -2.02 -1.21 -65.78
C CYS A 1210 -3.04 -0.23 -65.16
N ASP A 1211 -4.18 -0.06 -65.82
CA ASP A 1211 -5.26 0.87 -65.47
C ASP A 1211 -6.10 0.44 -64.24
N VAL A 1212 -5.52 -0.37 -63.35
CA VAL A 1212 -6.21 -0.91 -62.17
C VAL A 1212 -6.16 0.10 -61.04
N GLN A 1213 -7.32 0.68 -60.73
CA GLN A 1213 -7.54 1.57 -59.60
C GLN A 1213 -7.91 0.79 -58.33
N LEU A 1214 -7.22 1.07 -57.23
CA LEU A 1214 -7.43 0.43 -55.94
C LEU A 1214 -7.18 1.40 -54.77
N ILE A 1215 -7.83 1.15 -53.64
CA ILE A 1215 -7.46 1.77 -52.35
C ILE A 1215 -5.99 1.42 -52.04
N LEU A 1216 -5.24 2.37 -51.50
CA LEU A 1216 -3.78 2.27 -51.30
C LEU A 1216 -3.31 0.97 -50.61
N SER A 1217 -4.11 0.46 -49.66
CA SER A 1217 -3.86 -0.82 -48.97
C SER A 1217 -3.81 -2.03 -49.90
N HIS A 1218 -4.59 -2.02 -50.99
CA HIS A 1218 -4.77 -3.13 -51.92
C HIS A 1218 -3.79 -3.08 -53.11
N LEU A 1219 -3.14 -1.94 -53.36
CA LEU A 1219 -2.06 -1.83 -54.35
C LEU A 1219 -0.87 -2.76 -54.03
N SER A 1220 -0.50 -2.96 -52.77
CA SER A 1220 0.62 -3.85 -52.42
C SER A 1220 0.34 -5.34 -52.73
N PRO A 1221 -0.83 -5.91 -52.37
CA PRO A 1221 -1.28 -7.20 -52.91
C PRO A 1221 -1.33 -7.24 -54.45
N HIS A 1222 -1.77 -6.17 -55.09
CA HIS A 1222 -1.89 -6.09 -56.55
C HIS A 1222 -0.52 -6.17 -57.26
N TYR A 1223 0.49 -5.41 -56.81
CA TYR A 1223 1.85 -5.49 -57.36
C TYR A 1223 2.40 -6.92 -57.27
N ASN A 1224 2.22 -7.57 -56.12
CA ASN A 1224 2.71 -8.92 -55.89
C ASN A 1224 1.93 -9.98 -56.72
N LYS A 1225 0.63 -9.77 -56.98
CA LYS A 1225 -0.22 -10.73 -57.73
C LYS A 1225 -0.15 -10.55 -59.24
N LYS A 1226 -0.19 -9.32 -59.77
CA LYS A 1226 -0.19 -9.03 -61.22
C LYS A 1226 1.21 -8.80 -61.78
N HIS A 1227 2.07 -8.07 -61.04
CA HIS A 1227 3.40 -7.67 -61.50
C HIS A 1227 4.56 -8.48 -60.85
N LYS A 1228 4.24 -9.45 -59.98
CA LYS A 1228 5.18 -10.31 -59.22
C LYS A 1228 6.27 -9.56 -58.44
N THR A 1229 6.05 -8.27 -58.17
CA THR A 1229 6.99 -7.34 -57.52
C THR A 1229 6.45 -6.86 -56.17
N LYS A 1230 7.34 -6.58 -55.22
CA LYS A 1230 6.98 -5.97 -53.93
C LYS A 1230 7.30 -4.48 -53.96
N ILE A 1231 6.77 -3.71 -53.02
CA ILE A 1231 7.08 -2.27 -52.88
C ILE A 1231 8.59 -2.02 -52.74
N ALA A 1232 9.31 -2.91 -52.05
CA ALA A 1232 10.77 -2.82 -51.89
C ALA A 1232 11.57 -3.07 -53.19
N ASP A 1233 10.91 -3.64 -54.21
CA ASP A 1233 11.50 -4.09 -55.46
C ASP A 1233 11.10 -3.16 -56.65
N LEU A 1234 10.49 -2.00 -56.37
CA LEU A 1234 10.08 -1.00 -57.37
C LEU A 1234 11.25 -0.11 -57.82
N ASN A 1235 11.23 0.34 -59.08
CA ASN A 1235 12.19 1.34 -59.58
C ASN A 1235 11.94 2.74 -58.94
N GLU A 1236 12.88 3.69 -59.10
CA GLU A 1236 12.79 4.99 -58.42
C GLU A 1236 11.53 5.80 -58.77
N GLN A 1237 11.11 5.81 -60.03
CA GLN A 1237 9.91 6.54 -60.49
C GLN A 1237 8.63 5.92 -59.92
N GLN A 1238 8.51 4.59 -59.97
CA GLN A 1238 7.41 3.82 -59.40
C GLN A 1238 7.34 3.97 -57.87
N MET A 1239 8.49 3.91 -57.22
CA MET A 1239 8.66 4.14 -55.79
C MET A 1239 8.27 5.57 -55.40
N PHE A 1240 8.64 6.57 -56.20
CA PHE A 1240 8.27 7.98 -55.98
C PHE A 1240 6.77 8.19 -56.14
N ALA A 1241 6.15 7.67 -57.21
CA ALA A 1241 4.70 7.70 -57.41
C ALA A 1241 3.94 7.05 -56.24
N HIS A 1242 4.33 5.84 -55.83
CA HIS A 1242 3.71 5.15 -54.71
C HIS A 1242 3.92 5.88 -53.37
N LYS A 1243 5.10 6.49 -53.14
CA LYS A 1243 5.34 7.36 -51.98
C LYS A 1243 4.43 8.59 -51.99
N ARG A 1244 4.19 9.21 -53.15
CA ARG A 1244 3.30 10.38 -53.29
C ARG A 1244 1.86 10.04 -52.94
N MET A 1245 1.31 8.98 -53.56
CA MET A 1245 -0.03 8.43 -53.24
C MET A 1245 -0.17 8.12 -51.75
N LYS A 1246 0.87 7.54 -51.13
CA LYS A 1246 0.88 7.19 -49.71
C LYS A 1246 0.90 8.41 -48.78
N LEU A 1247 1.60 9.48 -49.16
CA LEU A 1247 1.64 10.74 -48.40
C LEU A 1247 0.27 11.43 -48.44
N GLU A 1248 -0.33 11.50 -49.63
CA GLU A 1248 -1.65 12.07 -49.92
C GLU A 1248 -2.76 11.35 -49.14
N TYR A 1249 -2.85 10.02 -49.29
CA TYR A 1249 -3.75 9.17 -48.49
C TYR A 1249 -3.52 9.37 -46.98
N GLY A 1250 -2.26 9.53 -46.56
CA GLY A 1250 -1.88 9.77 -45.18
C GLY A 1250 -2.43 11.08 -44.60
N LYS A 1251 -2.51 12.16 -45.40
CA LYS A 1251 -3.15 13.42 -45.03
C LYS A 1251 -4.66 13.26 -44.94
N ILE A 1252 -5.31 12.83 -46.02
CA ILE A 1252 -6.78 12.74 -46.10
C ILE A 1252 -7.34 11.85 -44.99
N MET A 1253 -6.70 10.70 -44.72
CA MET A 1253 -7.12 9.79 -43.65
C MET A 1253 -6.89 10.34 -42.22
N LYS A 1254 -6.07 11.39 -42.03
CA LYS A 1254 -5.90 12.06 -40.73
C LYS A 1254 -7.13 12.92 -40.39
N GLU A 1255 -7.69 13.58 -41.39
CA GLU A 1255 -8.83 14.50 -41.27
C GLU A 1255 -10.20 13.81 -41.43
N ALA A 1256 -10.25 12.74 -42.24
CA ALA A 1256 -11.48 12.01 -42.51
C ALA A 1256 -11.86 11.04 -41.38
N VAL A 1257 -10.95 10.15 -40.98
CA VAL A 1257 -11.25 9.07 -40.00
C VAL A 1257 -11.94 9.56 -38.72
N PRO A 1258 -11.57 10.72 -38.11
CA PRO A 1258 -12.25 11.22 -36.90
C PRO A 1258 -13.73 11.56 -37.09
N LYS A 1259 -14.18 11.84 -38.32
CA LYS A 1259 -15.58 12.14 -38.66
C LYS A 1259 -16.43 10.85 -38.67
N TYR A 1260 -15.86 9.78 -39.21
CA TYR A 1260 -16.49 8.45 -39.28
C TYR A 1260 -16.39 7.68 -37.97
N PHE A 1261 -15.28 7.82 -37.24
CA PHE A 1261 -14.99 7.17 -35.97
C PHE A 1261 -14.44 8.23 -34.99
N PRO A 1262 -15.24 8.73 -34.03
CA PRO A 1262 -14.82 9.80 -33.13
C PRO A 1262 -13.71 9.35 -32.17
N TYR A 1263 -12.78 10.27 -31.89
CA TYR A 1263 -11.89 10.15 -30.73
C TYR A 1263 -12.68 10.44 -29.45
N LYS A 1264 -12.27 9.84 -28.33
CA LYS A 1264 -12.78 10.20 -27.01
C LYS A 1264 -12.43 11.65 -26.71
N THR A 1265 -13.43 12.52 -26.59
CA THR A 1265 -13.17 13.93 -26.27
C THR A 1265 -12.69 14.07 -24.83
N ALA A 1266 -11.50 14.65 -24.64
CA ALA A 1266 -11.20 15.35 -23.39
C ALA A 1266 -12.15 16.55 -23.29
N ALA A 1267 -12.63 16.87 -22.08
CA ALA A 1267 -13.57 17.97 -21.89
C ALA A 1267 -12.91 19.33 -22.19
N ASN A 1268 -13.61 20.14 -22.97
CA ASN A 1268 -13.42 21.57 -23.23
C ASN A 1268 -11.98 22.02 -23.58
N ASN A 1269 -11.70 22.05 -24.88
CA ASN A 1269 -10.83 23.07 -25.50
C ASN A 1269 -11.57 23.61 -26.74
N GLU A 1270 -12.56 24.48 -26.51
CA GLU A 1270 -13.13 25.33 -27.56
C GLU A 1270 -12.42 26.69 -27.50
N GLU A 1271 -11.24 26.77 -28.10
CA GLU A 1271 -10.65 27.99 -28.70
C GLU A 1271 -9.33 27.64 -29.42
N ILE A 1272 -8.79 28.59 -30.18
CA ILE A 1272 -7.71 28.44 -31.18
C ILE A 1272 -8.20 27.84 -32.52
N GLN A 1273 -8.87 28.68 -33.29
CA GLN A 1273 -8.62 28.76 -34.74
C GLN A 1273 -7.66 29.92 -34.98
N ASP A 1274 -6.39 29.62 -35.25
CA ASP A 1274 -5.49 30.27 -36.23
C ASP A 1274 -4.16 29.49 -36.30
#